data_AF-A0A319E2G2-F1
#
_entry.id   AF-A0A319E2G2-F1
#
_cell.length_a   1.000
_cell.length_b   1.000
_cell.length_c   1.000
_cell.angle_alpha   90.00
_cell.angle_beta   90.00
_cell.angle_gamma   90.00
#
_symmetry.space_group_name_H-M   'P 1'
#
loop_
_entity.id
_entity.type
_entity.pdbx_description
1 polymer ?
#
loop_
_entity_poly.entity_id
_entity_poly.type
_entity_poly.pdbx_seq_one_letter_code
_entity_poly.pdbx_strand_id
1 'polypeptide(L)'
;MSRTQLEADAQACLQQAIDFSFDDQKPDGHWVAEVSADVTFTSEYVMFKYALGIDMKEDGEALQRWLLQDQNEDGSWGLAPGLGGNVSTTTEAYLALKILGTPAQDPAMLKARSFMINNGGVEKVRFFTRFFLATFGLVPWSAIPQMPAEFILMPASSPLNIYTLSSWARSTLVPILIVRHHEPVYALPNGRSPNNSFLEELWCNPADKNVPYAPPLLDQVRNGDFLKFSFTVADRIIGMFGSLKYTPLRDISRRKCIDWLLEHQETPGDWAGFFPPMHGSLWALVLEGFPMDHKAVRLGFEALERLSIRDARGKRIAATVSPVWDTALMVLGLCEAGVANDQRLEKPVDWLKIRQLVDPERGDWRVYCPVKQAGGWSFEYANTWYPDVDDTAVVVMALLKYDPSLISSDCVSNAVEWMLGMQNHDGGWAAFDHNNDKLWLHKIPFSDMDSLCDPSSADITGRILECLGLIVSHRQGGSFNGRLLPLVHAAARGGIEYLLREQEPFGGWWGRWGNNYLYGTGNVMKGLVHFVHHNHPRLRAAIQRAIHWLEDIQNSDGGWGEDLKSYVLPELAGQGVCTAAQTSWALLSLQPYRPRSHPVLERGYQWLISNQSVRSTNGASWPTDVYTGTGFPKVLYLGYPYYHHFFPMMALGKYLNDQHASPLEQMPLPRQLVAALNRPSALLTVIGSRGDLVVFLNIAKHLARTYDHRVRIATHPDHRELVENEGFEFYSVGGSPVDFAKAFTAEPDILGSAIRGEYAALKRSFKLLIERFWKSSVDNNYMAIESADQPAGRPFVADAVVSSLSTLAHVHIAEKLKAPLALVSIQPDLPTWEVPHVLTLNKPSFSSGLLWNYLSYFCLDLVNWIAFGSHINYLRTKVYDMDAVSWPEALYRHQLPHFCLWSSSIFSRPSEWGSSVKIAGYTFQEDSTDYVPPEALERFLESEKPILAIGFGSVGISDKLLRVIVDAVDKAGMKAVICRGWAGAGNDAHMPGHIFVIDEVPHSWLLPRVKGFVHHGGAGHTAASLRHGLPMLVMPFFLDQFFWASKVHQLQLGPQPLDHRRIDTQQLAMSLKELSSTKYVERCRDIQLQLYLEKDGARVTADAITRSVLTERKVSYCSILPDLEAQWVHAGSGTHLSGASAACLVSHNILDWSHLELTPGFSWSKKQSKKSPAFLEAIFKLTTLIIGFFYILDAMFGWIIGRGFNDKTRLSGHKNDPIRQARIQQGVHDLMFIKEHTADEKRQGTIEVHIIGKWDIHDGVRYRQMFDVAKA
;
A
#
# COMPACT_ATOMS: atom_id res chain seq x y z
N MET A 1 -13.22 34.28 32.77
CA MET A 1 -11.98 34.84 33.35
C MET A 1 -11.41 35.88 32.39
N SER A 2 -10.72 36.93 32.86
CA SER A 2 -9.93 37.76 31.96
C SER A 2 -8.70 36.95 31.50
N ARG A 3 -8.21 37.16 30.28
CA ARG A 3 -7.06 36.42 29.71
C ARG A 3 -5.81 36.50 30.61
N THR A 4 -5.57 37.67 31.19
CA THR A 4 -4.46 37.89 32.13
C THR A 4 -4.57 37.04 33.39
N GLN A 5 -5.80 36.73 33.85
CA GLN A 5 -6.00 35.83 34.99
C GLN A 5 -5.69 34.37 34.60
N LEU A 6 -6.12 33.93 33.41
CA LEU A 6 -5.84 32.56 32.94
C LEU A 6 -4.33 32.31 32.77
N GLU A 7 -3.59 33.29 32.26
CA GLU A 7 -2.13 33.21 32.14
C GLU A 7 -1.44 33.16 33.52
N ALA A 8 -1.89 33.96 34.50
CA ALA A 8 -1.36 33.92 35.86
C ALA A 8 -1.65 32.59 36.57
N ASP A 9 -2.88 32.07 36.43
CA ASP A 9 -3.27 30.79 37.02
C ASP A 9 -2.53 29.62 36.35
N ALA A 10 -2.32 29.68 35.02
CA ALA A 10 -1.50 28.71 34.30
C ALA A 10 -0.04 28.71 34.78
N GLN A 11 0.55 29.89 35.03
CA GLN A 11 1.91 30.00 35.57
C GLN A 11 2.01 29.39 36.98
N ALA A 12 1.05 29.66 37.85
CA ALA A 12 1.01 29.09 39.21
C ALA A 12 0.81 27.56 39.18
N CYS A 13 -0.04 27.07 38.29
CA CYS A 13 -0.28 25.65 38.07
C CYS A 13 0.99 24.94 37.56
N LEU A 14 1.67 25.55 36.57
CA LEU A 14 2.93 25.04 36.03
C LEU A 14 4.03 24.98 37.10
N GLN A 15 4.18 26.02 37.92
CA GLN A 15 5.19 26.03 38.99
C GLN A 15 4.97 24.89 39.99
N GLN A 16 3.72 24.67 40.42
CA GLN A 16 3.39 23.55 41.29
C GLN A 16 3.67 22.19 40.65
N ALA A 17 3.48 22.05 39.33
CA ALA A 17 3.83 20.83 38.62
C ALA A 17 5.35 20.59 38.61
N ILE A 18 6.15 21.63 38.35
CA ILE A 18 7.62 21.56 38.40
C ILE A 18 8.10 21.13 39.80
N ASP A 19 7.54 21.73 40.86
CA ASP A 19 7.91 21.40 42.23
C ASP A 19 7.56 19.95 42.59
N PHE A 20 6.42 19.44 42.10
CA PHE A 20 6.05 18.04 42.27
C PHE A 20 7.03 17.09 41.57
N SER A 21 7.49 17.43 40.35
CA SER A 21 8.47 16.61 39.65
C SER A 21 9.72 16.41 40.50
N PHE A 22 10.25 17.47 41.12
CA PHE A 22 11.46 17.37 41.93
C PHE A 22 11.24 16.74 43.31
N ASP A 23 10.03 16.82 43.88
CA ASP A 23 9.70 16.13 45.12
C ASP A 23 9.75 14.59 44.97
N ASP A 24 9.45 14.05 43.79
CA ASP A 24 9.39 12.60 43.53
C ASP A 24 10.63 12.04 42.81
N GLN A 25 11.64 12.90 42.53
CA GLN A 25 12.89 12.50 41.90
C GLN A 25 13.66 11.51 42.79
N LYS A 26 14.13 10.40 42.22
CA LYS A 26 14.90 9.39 42.98
C LYS A 26 16.33 9.88 43.27
N PRO A 27 17.01 9.33 44.28
CA PRO A 27 18.33 9.80 44.69
C PRO A 27 19.39 9.79 43.58
N ASP A 28 19.32 8.89 42.61
CA ASP A 28 20.22 8.80 41.44
C ASP A 28 19.73 9.63 40.24
N GLY A 29 18.66 10.41 40.40
CA GLY A 29 18.19 11.44 39.47
C GLY A 29 17.00 11.02 38.59
N HIS A 30 16.73 9.74 38.45
CA HIS A 30 15.66 9.24 37.56
C HIS A 30 14.26 9.37 38.20
N TRP A 31 13.24 9.16 37.38
CA TRP A 31 11.84 9.02 37.79
C TRP A 31 11.33 7.65 37.41
N VAL A 32 10.49 7.09 38.27
CA VAL A 32 9.79 5.84 38.00
C VAL A 32 8.52 5.82 38.83
N ALA A 33 7.39 5.65 38.15
CA ALA A 33 6.14 5.34 38.79
C ALA A 33 5.82 3.85 38.64
N GLU A 34 4.91 3.36 39.45
CA GLU A 34 4.33 2.03 39.23
C GLU A 34 3.56 2.01 37.91
N VAL A 35 3.86 1.04 37.05
CA VAL A 35 3.02 0.69 35.90
C VAL A 35 1.92 -0.24 36.38
N SER A 36 0.72 0.31 36.59
CA SER A 36 -0.43 -0.47 37.06
C SER A 36 -1.01 -1.33 35.93
N ALA A 37 -1.46 -2.54 36.27
CA ALA A 37 -2.15 -3.47 35.38
C ALA A 37 -3.20 -4.27 36.15
N ASP A 38 -3.90 -5.18 35.48
CA ASP A 38 -4.86 -6.08 36.14
C ASP A 38 -4.20 -7.11 37.07
N VAL A 39 -5.03 -7.85 37.81
CA VAL A 39 -4.59 -8.80 38.84
C VAL A 39 -3.99 -10.12 38.30
N THR A 40 -3.94 -10.33 36.98
CA THR A 40 -3.47 -11.61 36.40
C THR A 40 -2.02 -11.89 36.79
N PHE A 41 -1.10 -10.92 36.66
CA PHE A 41 0.31 -11.11 37.02
C PHE A 41 0.51 -11.51 38.49
N THR A 42 -0.27 -10.91 39.40
CA THR A 42 -0.21 -11.27 40.83
C THR A 42 -0.79 -12.66 41.07
N SER A 43 -1.86 -13.01 40.35
CA SER A 43 -2.50 -14.33 40.44
C SER A 43 -1.59 -15.43 39.91
N GLU A 44 -0.96 -15.22 38.75
CA GLU A 44 0.02 -16.11 38.14
C GLU A 44 1.26 -16.27 39.02
N TYR A 45 1.74 -15.21 39.67
CA TYR A 45 2.84 -15.29 40.63
C TYR A 45 2.50 -16.16 41.85
N VAL A 46 1.27 -16.07 42.39
CA VAL A 46 0.79 -16.95 43.47
C VAL A 46 0.76 -18.41 43.00
N MET A 47 0.20 -18.66 41.81
CA MET A 47 0.17 -19.99 41.22
C MET A 47 1.57 -20.55 41.03
N PHE A 48 2.51 -19.74 40.55
CA PHE A 48 3.89 -20.13 40.30
C PHE A 48 4.63 -20.52 41.58
N LYS A 49 4.62 -19.66 42.60
CA LYS A 49 5.25 -19.97 43.90
C LYS A 49 4.67 -21.24 44.50
N TYR A 50 3.35 -21.39 44.42
CA TYR A 50 2.67 -22.58 44.91
C TYR A 50 3.07 -23.85 44.14
N ALA A 51 3.10 -23.80 42.80
CA ALA A 51 3.53 -24.90 41.95
C ALA A 51 4.96 -25.38 42.27
N LEU A 52 5.85 -24.44 42.59
CA LEU A 52 7.25 -24.72 42.94
C LEU A 52 7.46 -25.05 44.43
N GLY A 53 6.41 -25.04 45.26
CA GLY A 53 6.50 -25.32 46.69
C GLY A 53 7.27 -24.23 47.47
N ILE A 54 7.32 -23.01 46.96
CA ILE A 54 7.96 -21.86 47.61
C ILE A 54 7.02 -21.36 48.72
N ASP A 55 7.56 -21.17 49.93
CA ASP A 55 6.77 -20.69 51.07
C ASP A 55 6.24 -19.27 50.79
N MET A 56 4.95 -19.07 51.03
CA MET A 56 4.25 -17.80 50.85
C MET A 56 3.72 -17.22 52.16
N LYS A 57 4.06 -17.79 53.33
CA LYS A 57 3.55 -17.31 54.62
C LYS A 57 3.79 -15.82 54.88
N GLU A 58 4.94 -15.29 54.48
CA GLU A 58 5.29 -13.88 54.71
C GLU A 58 4.49 -12.90 53.84
N ASP A 59 4.16 -13.33 52.61
CA ASP A 59 3.50 -12.49 51.61
C ASP A 59 1.98 -12.74 51.51
N GLY A 60 1.50 -13.89 51.98
CA GLY A 60 0.19 -14.44 51.65
C GLY A 60 -0.97 -13.51 52.01
N GLU A 61 -0.97 -12.93 53.22
CA GLU A 61 -1.99 -11.97 53.64
C GLU A 61 -1.95 -10.68 52.82
N ALA A 62 -0.76 -10.23 52.41
CA ALA A 62 -0.61 -9.02 51.62
C ALA A 62 -1.07 -9.23 50.17
N LEU A 63 -0.79 -10.40 49.58
CA LEU A 63 -1.28 -10.80 48.25
C LEU A 63 -2.81 -10.96 48.25
N GLN A 64 -3.35 -11.63 49.27
CA GLN A 64 -4.80 -11.82 49.43
C GLN A 64 -5.53 -10.48 49.56
N ARG A 65 -4.99 -9.54 50.36
CA ARG A 65 -5.56 -8.21 50.55
C ARG A 65 -5.65 -7.43 49.24
N TRP A 66 -4.59 -7.45 48.44
CA TRP A 66 -4.57 -6.78 47.13
C TRP A 66 -5.65 -7.32 46.20
N LEU A 67 -5.71 -8.66 46.04
CA LEU A 67 -6.69 -9.31 45.17
C LEU A 67 -8.13 -8.98 45.59
N LEU A 68 -8.44 -9.04 46.89
CA LEU A 68 -9.78 -8.69 47.39
C LEU A 68 -10.12 -7.21 47.24
N GLN A 69 -9.13 -6.32 47.36
CA GLN A 69 -9.34 -4.88 47.23
C GLN A 69 -9.64 -4.45 45.79
N ASP A 70 -9.08 -5.14 44.79
CA ASP A 70 -9.30 -4.84 43.38
C ASP A 70 -10.61 -5.44 42.82
N GLN A 71 -11.35 -6.20 43.65
CA GLN A 71 -12.59 -6.84 43.23
C GLN A 71 -13.70 -5.82 42.96
N ASN A 72 -14.39 -5.97 41.83
CA ASN A 72 -15.58 -5.19 41.49
C ASN A 72 -16.76 -5.50 42.41
N GLU A 73 -17.76 -4.60 42.45
CA GLU A 73 -18.96 -4.77 43.31
C GLU A 73 -19.76 -6.05 43.02
N ASP A 74 -19.77 -6.51 41.76
CA ASP A 74 -20.41 -7.73 41.28
C ASP A 74 -19.59 -9.01 41.57
N GLY A 75 -18.40 -8.86 42.15
CA GLY A 75 -17.47 -9.92 42.50
C GLY A 75 -16.48 -10.30 41.41
N SER A 76 -16.53 -9.67 40.25
CA SER A 76 -15.58 -9.92 39.15
C SER A 76 -14.28 -9.14 39.32
N TRP A 77 -13.29 -9.44 38.47
CA TRP A 77 -12.12 -8.58 38.24
C TRP A 77 -12.07 -8.16 36.76
N GLY A 78 -11.79 -6.88 36.52
CA GLY A 78 -11.71 -6.28 35.20
C GLY A 78 -10.27 -6.15 34.68
N LEU A 79 -10.12 -5.75 33.41
CA LEU A 79 -8.80 -5.50 32.79
C LEU A 79 -8.23 -4.11 33.11
N ALA A 80 -9.06 -3.21 33.63
CA ALA A 80 -8.69 -1.86 34.04
C ALA A 80 -9.79 -1.30 34.96
N PRO A 81 -9.50 -0.27 35.77
CA PRO A 81 -10.50 0.42 36.57
C PRO A 81 -11.68 0.91 35.70
N GLY A 82 -12.91 0.67 36.16
CA GLY A 82 -14.14 1.08 35.48
C GLY A 82 -14.57 0.21 34.28
N LEU A 83 -13.75 -0.76 33.87
CA LEU A 83 -14.18 -1.79 32.91
C LEU A 83 -14.93 -2.92 33.64
N GLY A 84 -15.93 -3.51 32.96
CA GLY A 84 -16.67 -4.65 33.50
C GLY A 84 -15.78 -5.88 33.71
N GLY A 85 -16.32 -6.86 34.43
CA GLY A 85 -15.62 -8.11 34.73
C GLY A 85 -15.13 -8.87 33.51
N ASN A 86 -13.96 -9.50 33.64
CA ASN A 86 -13.35 -10.36 32.65
C ASN A 86 -13.28 -11.80 33.17
N VAL A 87 -13.77 -12.77 32.39
CA VAL A 87 -13.84 -14.19 32.79
C VAL A 87 -12.47 -14.81 33.09
N SER A 88 -11.43 -14.43 32.36
CA SER A 88 -10.08 -14.97 32.51
C SER A 88 -9.43 -14.41 33.78
N THR A 89 -9.47 -13.08 33.92
CA THR A 89 -8.95 -12.35 35.08
C THR A 89 -9.61 -12.82 36.39
N THR A 90 -10.94 -12.95 36.36
CA THR A 90 -11.73 -13.44 37.52
C THR A 90 -11.39 -14.87 37.88
N THR A 91 -11.19 -15.75 36.89
CA THR A 91 -10.81 -17.16 37.15
C THR A 91 -9.44 -17.26 37.81
N GLU A 92 -8.47 -16.50 37.32
CA GLU A 92 -7.11 -16.50 37.87
C GLU A 92 -7.07 -15.94 39.29
N ALA A 93 -7.74 -14.81 39.54
CA ALA A 93 -7.86 -14.21 40.86
C ALA A 93 -8.55 -15.14 41.86
N TYR A 94 -9.65 -15.81 41.45
CA TYR A 94 -10.36 -16.78 42.27
C TYR A 94 -9.46 -17.96 42.66
N LEU A 95 -8.72 -18.52 41.70
CA LEU A 95 -7.80 -19.62 41.98
C LEU A 95 -6.68 -19.19 42.95
N ALA A 96 -6.09 -18.02 42.72
CA ALA A 96 -5.04 -17.47 43.59
C ALA A 96 -5.56 -17.26 45.03
N LEU A 97 -6.74 -16.66 45.20
CA LEU A 97 -7.37 -16.50 46.52
C LEU A 97 -7.62 -17.85 47.21
N LYS A 98 -8.09 -18.86 46.47
CA LYS A 98 -8.33 -20.19 47.02
C LYS A 98 -7.03 -20.90 47.42
N ILE A 99 -5.94 -20.71 46.68
CA ILE A 99 -4.59 -21.18 47.03
C ILE A 99 -4.09 -20.49 48.30
N LEU A 100 -4.34 -19.18 48.46
CA LEU A 100 -3.98 -18.39 49.64
C LEU A 100 -4.87 -18.67 50.87
N GLY A 101 -5.91 -19.49 50.72
CA GLY A 101 -6.74 -19.96 51.83
C GLY A 101 -8.09 -19.25 51.98
N THR A 102 -8.51 -18.41 51.04
CA THR A 102 -9.87 -17.83 51.03
C THR A 102 -10.91 -18.94 50.79
N PRO A 103 -11.88 -19.16 51.69
CA PRO A 103 -12.90 -20.20 51.50
C PRO A 103 -13.85 -19.89 50.33
N ALA A 104 -14.30 -20.92 49.61
CA ALA A 104 -15.26 -20.75 48.51
C ALA A 104 -16.63 -20.19 48.96
N GLN A 105 -16.92 -20.26 50.26
CA GLN A 105 -18.11 -19.75 50.92
C GLN A 105 -17.97 -18.29 51.37
N ASP A 106 -16.79 -17.69 51.23
CA ASP A 106 -16.58 -16.27 51.50
C ASP A 106 -17.51 -15.42 50.60
N PRO A 107 -18.15 -14.35 51.13
CA PRO A 107 -19.04 -13.50 50.34
C PRO A 107 -18.41 -12.98 49.04
N ALA A 108 -17.13 -12.63 49.04
CA ALA A 108 -16.40 -12.18 47.85
C ALA A 108 -16.31 -13.29 46.80
N MET A 109 -16.01 -14.52 47.23
CA MET A 109 -15.90 -15.70 46.37
C MET A 109 -17.28 -16.12 45.81
N LEU A 110 -18.35 -16.02 46.60
CA LEU A 110 -19.71 -16.34 46.13
C LEU A 110 -20.19 -15.38 45.02
N LYS A 111 -19.85 -14.09 45.13
CA LYS A 111 -20.13 -13.12 44.08
C LYS A 111 -19.33 -13.42 42.81
N ALA A 112 -18.02 -13.65 42.93
CA ALA A 112 -17.16 -14.03 41.81
C ALA A 112 -17.66 -15.29 41.09
N ARG A 113 -18.07 -16.31 41.86
CA ARG A 113 -18.69 -17.52 41.31
C ARG A 113 -19.97 -17.20 40.54
N SER A 114 -20.84 -16.36 41.10
CA SER A 114 -22.09 -15.97 40.45
C SER A 114 -21.83 -15.25 39.12
N PHE A 115 -20.86 -14.33 39.10
CA PHE A 115 -20.39 -13.70 37.88
C PHE A 115 -19.89 -14.73 36.85
N MET A 116 -19.02 -15.67 37.27
CA MET A 116 -18.45 -16.68 36.38
C MET A 116 -19.53 -17.56 35.73
N ILE A 117 -20.48 -18.07 36.51
CA ILE A 117 -21.56 -18.91 35.97
C ILE A 117 -22.44 -18.13 34.98
N ASN A 118 -22.71 -16.86 35.26
CA ASN A 118 -23.52 -16.02 34.37
C ASN A 118 -22.79 -15.62 33.07
N ASN A 119 -21.46 -15.68 33.03
CA ASN A 119 -20.63 -15.27 31.89
C ASN A 119 -19.95 -16.45 31.17
N GLY A 120 -20.43 -17.67 31.36
CA GLY A 120 -20.03 -18.85 30.60
C GLY A 120 -18.87 -19.65 31.20
N GLY A 121 -18.50 -19.38 32.46
CA GLY A 121 -17.62 -20.23 33.26
C GLY A 121 -16.17 -20.30 32.78
N VAL A 122 -15.46 -21.29 33.30
CA VAL A 122 -14.06 -21.60 32.92
C VAL A 122 -13.95 -21.95 31.43
N GLU A 123 -15.04 -22.41 30.81
CA GLU A 123 -15.12 -22.77 29.40
C GLU A 123 -14.81 -21.61 28.45
N LYS A 124 -14.98 -20.36 28.90
CA LYS A 124 -14.79 -19.14 28.12
C LYS A 124 -13.45 -18.42 28.37
N VAL A 125 -12.57 -18.95 29.21
CA VAL A 125 -11.27 -18.30 29.48
C VAL A 125 -10.31 -18.35 28.29
N ARG A 126 -9.40 -17.38 28.22
CA ARG A 126 -8.36 -17.21 27.19
C ARG A 126 -7.31 -18.31 27.25
N PHE A 127 -6.51 -18.43 26.19
CA PHE A 127 -5.44 -19.42 26.04
C PHE A 127 -4.46 -19.44 27.22
N PHE A 128 -3.92 -18.28 27.64
CA PHE A 128 -2.97 -18.22 28.76
C PHE A 128 -3.56 -18.74 30.07
N THR A 129 -4.81 -18.36 30.38
CA THR A 129 -5.50 -18.89 31.56
C THR A 129 -5.68 -20.40 31.46
N ARG A 130 -6.11 -20.92 30.30
CA ARG A 130 -6.19 -22.39 30.10
C ARG A 130 -4.85 -23.07 30.30
N PHE A 131 -3.78 -22.46 29.81
CA PHE A 131 -2.41 -22.97 29.94
C PHE A 131 -2.02 -23.09 31.41
N PHE A 132 -2.22 -22.05 32.24
CA PHE A 132 -1.95 -22.13 33.67
C PHE A 132 -2.87 -23.11 34.40
N LEU A 133 -4.16 -23.14 34.09
CA LEU A 133 -5.10 -24.12 34.65
C LEU A 133 -4.71 -25.57 34.31
N ALA A 134 -4.14 -25.81 33.13
CA ALA A 134 -3.65 -27.12 32.72
C ALA A 134 -2.49 -27.60 33.59
N THR A 135 -1.63 -26.69 34.06
CA THR A 135 -0.54 -27.05 34.98
C THR A 135 -1.02 -27.57 36.35
N PHE A 136 -2.29 -27.39 36.70
CA PHE A 136 -2.91 -27.95 37.92
C PHE A 136 -3.95 -29.04 37.65
N GLY A 137 -4.10 -29.47 36.39
CA GLY A 137 -5.11 -30.44 35.97
C GLY A 137 -6.55 -29.92 36.07
N LEU A 138 -6.75 -28.61 36.11
CA LEU A 138 -8.09 -27.98 36.15
C LEU A 138 -8.72 -27.92 34.75
N VAL A 139 -7.88 -27.89 33.71
CA VAL A 139 -8.21 -28.04 32.29
C VAL A 139 -7.26 -29.10 31.72
N PRO A 140 -7.68 -30.00 30.81
CA PRO A 140 -6.77 -31.00 30.27
C PRO A 140 -5.74 -30.38 29.31
N TRP A 141 -4.51 -30.90 29.26
CA TRP A 141 -3.47 -30.46 28.30
C TRP A 141 -3.87 -30.64 26.83
N SER A 142 -4.87 -31.48 26.53
CA SER A 142 -5.47 -31.60 25.18
C SER A 142 -6.22 -30.34 24.74
N ALA A 143 -6.59 -29.46 25.67
CA ALA A 143 -7.18 -28.15 25.40
C ALA A 143 -6.13 -27.07 25.08
N ILE A 144 -4.85 -27.44 24.97
CA ILE A 144 -3.73 -26.55 24.66
C ILE A 144 -3.08 -27.03 23.34
N PRO A 145 -2.89 -26.14 22.33
CA PRO A 145 -2.17 -26.46 21.09
C PRO A 145 -0.79 -27.07 21.35
N GLN A 146 -0.25 -27.87 20.41
CA GLN A 146 0.94 -28.68 20.67
C GLN A 146 2.22 -27.89 20.85
N MET A 147 2.35 -26.74 20.17
CA MET A 147 3.48 -25.80 20.26
C MET A 147 4.84 -26.53 20.35
N PRO A 148 5.30 -27.18 19.26
CA PRO A 148 6.49 -28.01 19.28
C PRO A 148 7.77 -27.20 19.53
N ALA A 149 8.64 -27.69 20.42
CA ALA A 149 9.94 -27.08 20.69
C ALA A 149 10.83 -26.97 19.45
N GLU A 150 10.63 -27.86 18.47
CA GLU A 150 11.32 -27.84 17.16
C GLU A 150 11.19 -26.50 16.42
N PHE A 151 10.22 -25.66 16.78
CA PHE A 151 10.07 -24.32 16.22
C PHE A 151 11.34 -23.46 16.38
N ILE A 152 12.14 -23.67 17.43
CA ILE A 152 13.43 -22.99 17.67
C ILE A 152 14.49 -23.32 16.60
N LEU A 153 14.34 -24.42 15.87
CA LEU A 153 15.30 -24.86 14.85
C LEU A 153 15.07 -24.20 13.48
N MET A 154 13.95 -23.48 13.32
CA MET A 154 13.61 -22.85 12.04
C MET A 154 14.57 -21.70 11.74
N PRO A 155 15.25 -21.69 10.58
CA PRO A 155 16.18 -20.61 10.23
C PRO A 155 15.44 -19.29 10.00
N ALA A 156 16.12 -18.16 10.21
CA ALA A 156 15.55 -16.83 9.98
C ALA A 156 15.06 -16.60 8.53
N SER A 157 15.59 -17.34 7.55
CA SER A 157 15.11 -17.31 6.16
C SER A 157 13.75 -18.02 5.96
N SER A 158 13.27 -18.80 6.93
CA SER A 158 11.97 -19.47 6.89
C SER A 158 10.83 -18.44 6.99
N PRO A 159 9.72 -18.60 6.25
CA PRO A 159 8.56 -17.72 6.39
C PRO A 159 7.94 -17.74 7.80
N LEU A 160 8.14 -18.85 8.55
CA LEU A 160 7.70 -19.07 9.93
C LEU A 160 8.92 -19.47 10.78
N ASN A 161 9.35 -18.60 11.70
CA ASN A 161 10.43 -18.83 12.67
C ASN A 161 10.25 -17.94 13.92
N ILE A 162 11.02 -18.15 14.98
CA ILE A 162 10.83 -17.40 16.24
C ILE A 162 11.01 -15.88 16.09
N TYR A 163 11.85 -15.43 15.15
CA TYR A 163 12.10 -14.01 14.88
C TYR A 163 10.99 -13.36 14.05
N THR A 164 10.07 -14.14 13.50
CA THR A 164 8.86 -13.60 12.84
C THR A 164 7.76 -13.24 13.82
N LEU A 165 7.92 -13.60 15.09
CA LEU A 165 7.10 -13.13 16.19
C LEU A 165 7.71 -11.83 16.74
N SER A 166 6.88 -10.95 17.28
CA SER A 166 7.33 -9.77 18.02
C SER A 166 8.23 -10.15 19.21
N SER A 167 9.07 -9.23 19.66
CA SER A 167 9.95 -9.40 20.82
C SER A 167 9.24 -10.03 22.03
N TRP A 168 8.09 -9.49 22.44
CA TRP A 168 7.31 -9.96 23.59
C TRP A 168 6.70 -11.35 23.36
N ALA A 169 6.24 -11.65 22.14
CA ALA A 169 5.65 -12.95 21.82
C ALA A 169 6.74 -14.02 21.73
N ARG A 170 7.90 -13.69 21.18
CA ARG A 170 9.07 -14.56 21.07
C ARG A 170 9.61 -14.95 22.44
N SER A 171 9.90 -13.96 23.28
CA SER A 171 10.47 -14.18 24.62
C SER A 171 9.51 -14.92 25.55
N THR A 172 8.19 -14.77 25.35
CA THR A 172 7.16 -15.54 26.08
C THR A 172 6.98 -16.95 25.52
N LEU A 173 7.02 -17.12 24.20
CA LEU A 173 6.75 -18.42 23.57
C LEU A 173 7.87 -19.43 23.81
N VAL A 174 9.13 -19.04 23.65
CA VAL A 174 10.28 -19.96 23.80
C VAL A 174 10.24 -20.78 25.11
N PRO A 175 10.04 -20.17 26.30
CA PRO A 175 9.89 -20.95 27.52
C PRO A 175 8.59 -21.77 27.57
N ILE A 176 7.48 -21.27 27.02
CA ILE A 176 6.22 -22.03 26.92
C ILE A 176 6.40 -23.32 26.11
N LEU A 177 7.26 -23.33 25.08
CA LEU A 177 7.57 -24.56 24.31
C LEU A 177 8.14 -25.66 25.22
N ILE A 178 8.94 -25.28 26.23
CA ILE A 178 9.50 -26.22 27.22
C ILE A 178 8.41 -26.67 28.20
N VAL A 179 7.66 -25.75 28.79
CA VAL A 179 6.58 -26.10 29.72
C VAL A 179 5.56 -27.03 29.04
N ARG A 180 5.22 -26.73 27.78
CA ARG A 180 4.31 -27.54 26.95
C ARG A 180 4.88 -28.92 26.62
N HIS A 181 6.20 -29.06 26.51
CA HIS A 181 6.84 -30.37 26.34
C HIS A 181 6.63 -31.26 27.57
N HIS A 182 6.85 -30.71 28.77
CA HIS A 182 6.75 -31.43 30.04
C HIS A 182 5.33 -31.72 30.52
N GLU A 183 4.36 -30.87 30.15
CA GLU A 183 2.95 -31.00 30.56
C GLU A 183 2.79 -31.24 32.08
N PRO A 184 3.38 -30.40 32.95
CA PRO A 184 3.34 -30.66 34.38
C PRO A 184 1.90 -30.63 34.92
N VAL A 185 1.68 -31.37 36.01
CA VAL A 185 0.44 -31.33 36.81
C VAL A 185 0.84 -31.21 38.27
N TYR A 186 0.77 -30.01 38.83
CA TYR A 186 1.11 -29.71 40.22
C TYR A 186 -0.06 -30.07 41.17
N ALA A 187 0.27 -30.38 42.42
CA ALA A 187 -0.74 -30.68 43.44
C ALA A 187 -1.41 -29.39 43.91
N LEU A 188 -2.73 -29.43 44.10
CA LEU A 188 -3.51 -28.39 44.80
C LEU A 188 -3.82 -28.86 46.24
N PRO A 189 -4.46 -28.05 47.10
CA PRO A 189 -4.79 -28.46 48.47
C PRO A 189 -5.64 -29.74 48.56
N ASN A 190 -6.41 -30.07 47.52
CA ASN A 190 -7.16 -31.33 47.41
C ASN A 190 -6.36 -32.48 46.76
N GLY A 191 -5.06 -32.32 46.57
CA GLY A 191 -4.15 -33.31 46.00
C GLY A 191 -3.80 -33.08 44.52
N ARG A 192 -2.94 -33.96 43.99
CA ARG A 192 -2.53 -33.98 42.58
C ARG A 192 -3.51 -34.81 41.77
N SER A 193 -4.11 -34.22 40.73
CA SER A 193 -5.01 -34.93 39.82
C SER A 193 -4.97 -34.30 38.43
N PRO A 194 -4.93 -35.09 37.32
CA PRO A 194 -5.05 -34.57 35.97
C PRO A 194 -6.47 -34.08 35.61
N ASN A 195 -7.47 -34.44 36.43
CA ASN A 195 -8.87 -34.00 36.32
C ASN A 195 -9.31 -33.40 37.66
N ASN A 196 -8.62 -32.35 38.09
CA ASN A 196 -8.79 -31.76 39.41
C ASN A 196 -10.15 -31.05 39.56
N SER A 197 -10.81 -31.24 40.71
CA SER A 197 -12.10 -30.61 41.08
C SER A 197 -11.96 -29.29 41.84
N PHE A 198 -10.74 -28.77 42.03
CA PHE A 198 -10.52 -27.59 42.88
C PHE A 198 -11.13 -26.28 42.35
N LEU A 199 -11.62 -26.21 41.11
CA LEU A 199 -12.41 -25.08 40.60
C LEU A 199 -13.76 -25.52 40.01
N GLU A 200 -14.25 -26.71 40.36
CA GLU A 200 -15.46 -27.30 39.78
C GLU A 200 -16.69 -26.38 39.90
N GLU A 201 -16.74 -25.55 40.95
CA GLU A 201 -17.80 -24.59 41.22
C GLU A 201 -17.92 -23.43 40.21
N LEU A 202 -16.88 -23.20 39.39
CA LEU A 202 -16.84 -22.16 38.35
C LEU A 202 -17.17 -22.68 36.94
N TRP A 203 -17.30 -23.99 36.76
CA TRP A 203 -17.67 -24.59 35.48
C TRP A 203 -19.18 -24.51 35.26
N CYS A 204 -19.60 -24.16 34.04
CA CYS A 204 -21.00 -24.29 33.65
C CYS A 204 -21.38 -25.76 33.45
N ASN A 205 -20.46 -26.57 32.93
CA ASN A 205 -20.61 -28.01 32.76
C ASN A 205 -19.41 -28.77 33.39
N PRO A 206 -19.40 -28.96 34.72
CA PRO A 206 -18.28 -29.63 35.42
C PRO A 206 -18.07 -31.09 35.00
N ALA A 207 -19.09 -31.74 34.42
CA ALA A 207 -19.02 -33.11 33.95
C ALA A 207 -18.20 -33.29 32.65
N ASP A 208 -18.06 -32.24 31.84
CA ASP A 208 -17.26 -32.25 30.61
C ASP A 208 -16.32 -31.04 30.56
N LYS A 209 -15.08 -31.29 30.98
CA LYS A 209 -14.01 -30.27 30.99
C LYS A 209 -13.23 -30.21 29.67
N ASN A 210 -13.69 -30.90 28.61
CA ASN A 210 -12.98 -30.94 27.34
C ASN A 210 -13.30 -29.71 26.48
N VAL A 211 -12.59 -28.61 26.75
CA VAL A 211 -12.75 -27.37 26.00
C VAL A 211 -11.88 -27.38 24.74
N PRO A 212 -12.45 -27.31 23.52
CA PRO A 212 -11.65 -27.28 22.30
C PRO A 212 -10.84 -25.97 22.21
N TYR A 213 -9.58 -26.09 21.81
CA TYR A 213 -8.69 -24.95 21.59
C TYR A 213 -8.91 -24.23 20.25
N ALA A 214 -9.63 -24.87 19.32
CA ALA A 214 -9.98 -24.30 18.03
C ALA A 214 -11.43 -24.66 17.66
N PRO A 215 -12.14 -23.79 16.92
CA PRO A 215 -13.48 -24.11 16.42
C PRO A 215 -13.50 -25.40 15.58
N PRO A 216 -14.67 -26.07 15.45
CA PRO A 216 -14.83 -27.23 14.58
C PRO A 216 -14.31 -26.96 13.16
N LEU A 217 -13.63 -27.93 12.56
CA LEU A 217 -13.01 -27.76 11.23
C LEU A 217 -14.03 -27.38 10.14
N LEU A 218 -15.25 -27.93 10.22
CA LEU A 218 -16.34 -27.61 9.31
C LEU A 218 -16.78 -26.14 9.38
N ASP A 219 -16.81 -25.56 10.59
CA ASP A 219 -17.19 -24.16 10.76
C ASP A 219 -16.14 -23.22 10.18
N GLN A 220 -14.85 -23.57 10.32
CA GLN A 220 -13.76 -22.78 9.75
C GLN A 220 -13.81 -22.77 8.21
N VAL A 221 -14.09 -23.92 7.59
CA VAL A 221 -14.28 -24.04 6.13
C VAL A 221 -15.53 -23.28 5.68
N ARG A 222 -16.64 -23.41 6.40
CA ARG A 222 -17.90 -22.70 6.11
C ARG A 222 -17.74 -21.18 6.17
N ASN A 223 -16.92 -20.69 7.10
CA ASN A 223 -16.62 -19.27 7.27
C ASN A 223 -15.50 -18.76 6.33
N GLY A 224 -14.93 -19.63 5.48
CA GLY A 224 -13.92 -19.26 4.48
C GLY A 224 -12.52 -18.98 5.03
N ASP A 225 -12.22 -19.33 6.29
CA ASP A 225 -10.91 -19.06 6.92
C ASP A 225 -9.94 -20.24 6.68
N PHE A 226 -9.52 -20.42 5.42
CA PHE A 226 -8.67 -21.54 4.99
C PHE A 226 -7.27 -21.54 5.64
N LEU A 227 -6.75 -20.38 6.04
CA LEU A 227 -5.47 -20.28 6.75
C LEU A 227 -5.59 -20.85 8.17
N LYS A 228 -6.62 -20.42 8.93
CA LYS A 228 -6.89 -20.96 10.26
C LYS A 228 -7.18 -22.46 10.22
N PHE A 229 -7.91 -22.93 9.21
CA PHE A 229 -8.12 -24.35 8.96
C PHE A 229 -6.80 -25.09 8.78
N SER A 230 -5.91 -24.56 7.94
CA SER A 230 -4.62 -25.17 7.65
C SER A 230 -3.75 -25.29 8.91
N PHE A 231 -3.66 -24.23 9.73
CA PHE A 231 -2.92 -24.29 11.00
C PHE A 231 -3.56 -25.25 12.00
N THR A 232 -4.89 -25.25 12.12
CA THR A 232 -5.60 -26.16 13.03
C THR A 232 -5.38 -27.62 12.64
N VAL A 233 -5.44 -27.93 11.34
CA VAL A 233 -5.17 -29.28 10.82
C VAL A 233 -3.70 -29.65 11.06
N ALA A 234 -2.75 -28.76 10.75
CA ALA A 234 -1.33 -29.00 10.99
C ALA A 234 -1.04 -29.28 12.47
N ASP A 235 -1.57 -28.48 13.38
CA ASP A 235 -1.41 -28.68 14.83
C ASP A 235 -2.05 -29.99 15.31
N ARG A 236 -3.26 -30.34 14.82
CA ARG A 236 -3.89 -31.64 15.11
C ARG A 236 -3.07 -32.81 14.59
N ILE A 237 -2.49 -32.69 13.39
CA ILE A 237 -1.61 -33.71 12.82
C ILE A 237 -0.37 -33.89 13.69
N ILE A 238 0.28 -32.79 14.09
CA ILE A 238 1.43 -32.82 15.02
C ILE A 238 1.02 -33.51 16.33
N GLY A 239 -0.18 -33.22 16.86
CA GLY A 239 -0.70 -33.83 18.07
C GLY A 239 -1.01 -35.33 17.93
N MET A 240 -1.53 -35.75 16.77
CA MET A 240 -1.74 -37.18 16.46
C MET A 240 -0.41 -37.92 16.34
N PHE A 241 0.62 -37.28 15.80
CA PHE A 241 2.00 -37.78 15.75
C PHE A 241 2.79 -37.42 17.02
N GLY A 242 2.20 -37.66 18.20
CA GLY A 242 2.83 -37.44 19.50
C GLY A 242 4.17 -38.18 19.71
N SER A 243 4.53 -39.10 18.79
CA SER A 243 5.86 -39.71 18.71
C SER A 243 6.99 -38.72 18.44
N LEU A 244 6.71 -37.55 17.86
CA LEU A 244 7.69 -36.48 17.64
C LEU A 244 8.38 -36.06 18.95
N LYS A 245 7.66 -36.09 20.09
CA LYS A 245 8.22 -35.80 21.42
C LYS A 245 9.34 -36.76 21.85
N TYR A 246 9.40 -37.96 21.28
CA TYR A 246 10.39 -38.99 21.61
C TYR A 246 11.51 -39.07 20.56
N THR A 247 11.57 -38.12 19.63
CA THR A 247 12.64 -38.08 18.62
C THR A 247 13.88 -37.36 19.16
N PRO A 248 15.10 -37.70 18.68
CA PRO A 248 16.31 -36.97 19.06
C PRO A 248 16.26 -35.46 18.73
N LEU A 249 15.43 -35.08 17.75
CA LEU A 249 15.22 -33.69 17.38
C LEU A 249 14.57 -32.88 18.51
N ARG A 250 13.69 -33.50 19.31
CA ARG A 250 13.06 -32.86 20.47
C ARG A 250 14.11 -32.48 21.52
N ASP A 251 15.04 -33.37 21.83
CA ASP A 251 16.09 -33.11 22.82
C ASP A 251 17.09 -32.05 22.36
N ILE A 252 17.40 -32.00 21.06
CA ILE A 252 18.20 -30.92 20.48
C ILE A 252 17.45 -29.59 20.59
N SER A 253 16.16 -29.59 20.27
CA SER A 253 15.33 -28.38 20.32
C SER A 253 15.19 -27.84 21.74
N ARG A 254 14.97 -28.71 22.73
CA ARG A 254 14.91 -28.31 24.15
C ARG A 254 16.20 -27.64 24.61
N ARG A 255 17.36 -28.25 24.29
CA ARG A 255 18.67 -27.66 24.58
C ARG A 255 18.85 -26.30 23.93
N LYS A 256 18.47 -26.16 22.65
CA LYS A 256 18.49 -24.86 21.96
C LYS A 256 17.59 -23.82 22.61
N CYS A 257 16.40 -24.18 23.08
CA CYS A 257 15.55 -23.26 23.83
C CYS A 257 16.26 -22.83 25.13
N ILE A 258 16.88 -23.75 25.87
CA ILE A 258 17.62 -23.43 27.11
C ILE A 258 18.84 -22.56 26.82
N ASP A 259 19.62 -22.86 25.79
CA ASP A 259 20.74 -22.02 25.36
C ASP A 259 20.26 -20.61 25.04
N TRP A 260 19.15 -20.49 24.29
CA TRP A 260 18.52 -19.20 23.99
C TRP A 260 18.09 -18.47 25.27
N LEU A 261 17.44 -19.16 26.22
CA LEU A 261 17.03 -18.56 27.50
C LEU A 261 18.24 -18.06 28.31
N LEU A 262 19.31 -18.84 28.41
CA LEU A 262 20.50 -18.46 29.16
C LEU A 262 21.27 -17.31 28.50
N GLU A 263 21.26 -17.24 27.17
CA GLU A 263 21.84 -16.13 26.41
C GLU A 263 21.03 -14.84 26.57
N HIS A 264 19.70 -14.95 26.61
CA HIS A 264 18.78 -13.80 26.71
C HIS A 264 18.52 -13.34 28.15
N GLN A 265 19.14 -13.99 29.14
CA GLN A 265 19.07 -13.54 30.52
C GLN A 265 20.01 -12.35 30.73
N GLU A 266 19.45 -11.26 31.26
CA GLU A 266 20.22 -10.08 31.62
C GLU A 266 21.13 -10.33 32.82
N THR A 267 22.17 -9.50 32.97
CA THR A 267 23.09 -9.62 34.11
C THR A 267 22.39 -9.59 35.47
N PRO A 268 21.36 -8.76 35.70
CA PRO A 268 20.58 -8.76 36.94
C PRO A 268 19.54 -9.91 37.04
N GLY A 269 19.34 -10.70 35.97
CA GLY A 269 18.47 -11.87 35.95
C GLY A 269 17.19 -11.73 35.12
N ASP A 270 16.90 -10.53 34.61
CA ASP A 270 15.70 -10.21 33.84
C ASP A 270 15.67 -10.90 32.47
N TRP A 271 14.47 -11.18 31.96
CA TRP A 271 14.23 -11.54 30.56
C TRP A 271 13.25 -10.53 29.98
N ALA A 272 13.69 -9.79 28.97
CA ALA A 272 12.89 -8.81 28.23
C ALA A 272 12.19 -7.73 29.09
N GLY A 273 12.58 -7.53 30.35
CA GLY A 273 12.00 -6.51 31.23
C GLY A 273 10.51 -6.71 31.60
N PHE A 274 9.90 -7.85 31.22
CA PHE A 274 8.45 -8.06 31.29
C PHE A 274 8.10 -9.35 32.07
N PHE A 275 7.00 -9.35 32.83
CA PHE A 275 6.67 -10.47 33.73
C PHE A 275 6.50 -11.83 33.01
N PRO A 276 5.68 -11.99 31.95
CA PRO A 276 5.49 -13.28 31.28
C PRO A 276 6.77 -13.99 30.82
N PRO A 277 7.74 -13.35 30.14
CA PRO A 277 9.00 -14.02 29.78
C PRO A 277 9.86 -14.35 30.99
N MET A 278 9.93 -13.51 32.03
CA MET A 278 10.67 -13.85 33.26
C MET A 278 10.08 -15.06 33.97
N HIS A 279 8.76 -15.04 34.18
CA HIS A 279 8.00 -16.10 34.81
C HIS A 279 8.11 -17.42 34.03
N GLY A 280 7.87 -17.38 32.72
CA GLY A 280 7.98 -18.56 31.85
C GLY A 280 9.40 -19.14 31.83
N SER A 281 10.43 -18.29 31.75
CA SER A 281 11.84 -18.72 31.68
C SER A 281 12.28 -19.46 32.94
N LEU A 282 11.93 -18.95 34.13
CA LEU A 282 12.16 -19.65 35.38
C LEU A 282 11.46 -21.00 35.43
N TRP A 283 10.18 -21.03 35.01
CA TRP A 283 9.41 -22.26 35.00
C TRP A 283 10.04 -23.31 34.08
N ALA A 284 10.47 -22.90 32.89
CA ALA A 284 11.16 -23.74 31.92
C ALA A 284 12.48 -24.28 32.46
N LEU A 285 13.33 -23.45 33.09
CA LEU A 285 14.61 -23.86 33.67
C LEU A 285 14.42 -24.91 34.77
N VAL A 286 13.46 -24.69 35.68
CA VAL A 286 13.19 -25.65 36.78
C VAL A 286 12.68 -26.99 36.23
N LEU A 287 11.80 -26.97 35.22
CA LEU A 287 11.33 -28.19 34.56
C LEU A 287 12.43 -28.93 33.79
N GLU A 288 13.43 -28.21 33.29
CA GLU A 288 14.63 -28.78 32.68
C GLU A 288 15.68 -29.25 33.71
N GLY A 289 15.34 -29.22 35.00
CA GLY A 289 16.14 -29.80 36.07
C GLY A 289 17.21 -28.89 36.65
N PHE A 290 17.18 -27.58 36.35
CA PHE A 290 18.08 -26.63 36.99
C PHE A 290 17.74 -26.52 38.49
N PRO A 291 18.72 -26.65 39.40
CA PRO A 291 18.46 -26.56 40.82
C PRO A 291 18.12 -25.12 41.22
N MET A 292 17.38 -24.96 42.33
CA MET A 292 16.91 -23.65 42.80
C MET A 292 18.05 -22.67 43.15
N ASP A 293 19.22 -23.18 43.50
CA ASP A 293 20.44 -22.41 43.79
C ASP A 293 21.30 -22.14 42.54
N HIS A 294 20.93 -22.66 41.38
CA HIS A 294 21.60 -22.34 40.12
C HIS A 294 21.56 -20.84 39.87
N LYS A 295 22.69 -20.26 39.45
CA LYS A 295 22.83 -18.80 39.27
C LYS A 295 21.70 -18.18 38.44
N ALA A 296 21.37 -18.78 37.29
CA ALA A 296 20.31 -18.29 36.41
C ALA A 296 18.92 -18.29 37.07
N VAL A 297 18.62 -19.35 37.85
CA VAL A 297 17.33 -19.49 38.55
C VAL A 297 17.24 -18.50 39.70
N ARG A 298 18.28 -18.39 40.52
CA ARG A 298 18.34 -17.43 41.64
C ARG A 298 18.20 -15.99 41.15
N LEU A 299 18.96 -15.58 40.12
CA LEU A 299 18.88 -14.23 39.57
C LEU A 299 17.50 -13.95 38.95
N GLY A 300 16.89 -14.93 38.30
CA GLY A 300 15.54 -14.77 37.76
C GLY A 300 14.49 -14.56 38.86
N PHE A 301 14.58 -15.27 39.99
CA PHE A 301 13.71 -15.00 41.14
C PHE A 301 13.92 -13.60 41.72
N GLU A 302 15.18 -13.18 41.85
CA GLU A 302 15.52 -11.82 42.26
C GLU A 302 14.93 -10.78 41.30
N ALA A 303 14.87 -11.07 39.98
CA ALA A 303 14.22 -10.22 38.98
C ALA A 303 12.70 -10.15 39.17
N LEU A 304 12.03 -11.29 39.35
CA LEU A 304 10.59 -11.30 39.65
C LEU A 304 10.25 -10.54 40.94
N GLU A 305 11.04 -10.67 42.00
CA GLU A 305 10.79 -9.94 43.25
C GLU A 305 10.99 -8.43 43.09
N ARG A 306 11.84 -7.95 42.16
CA ARG A 306 11.98 -6.52 41.85
C ARG A 306 10.73 -5.91 41.21
N LEU A 307 9.87 -6.71 40.58
CA LEU A 307 8.56 -6.26 40.08
C LEU A 307 7.49 -6.16 41.19
N SER A 308 7.80 -6.63 42.40
CA SER A 308 6.83 -6.63 43.49
C SER A 308 6.71 -5.26 44.16
N ILE A 309 5.48 -4.86 44.42
CA ILE A 309 5.13 -3.61 45.09
C ILE A 309 4.35 -3.94 46.34
N ARG A 310 4.76 -3.35 47.47
CA ARG A 310 4.11 -3.52 48.75
C ARG A 310 3.76 -2.17 49.37
N ASP A 311 2.47 -1.95 49.58
CA ASP A 311 1.94 -0.74 50.21
C ASP A 311 0.75 -1.10 51.11
N ALA A 312 -0.02 -0.10 51.56
CA ALA A 312 -1.19 -0.29 52.40
C ALA A 312 -2.29 -1.14 51.74
N ARG A 313 -2.32 -1.23 50.40
CA ARG A 313 -3.30 -2.01 49.64
C ARG A 313 -2.95 -3.49 49.60
N GLY A 314 -1.69 -3.85 49.84
CA GLY A 314 -1.21 -5.24 49.82
C GLY A 314 0.12 -5.39 49.08
N LYS A 315 0.42 -6.63 48.68
CA LYS A 315 1.53 -6.97 47.79
C LYS A 315 0.94 -7.30 46.41
N ARG A 316 1.53 -6.78 45.35
CA ARG A 316 1.16 -7.06 43.95
C ARG A 316 2.39 -7.09 43.07
N ILE A 317 2.24 -7.66 41.88
CA ILE A 317 3.30 -7.75 40.87
C ILE A 317 2.94 -6.86 39.69
N ALA A 318 3.83 -5.93 39.36
CA ALA A 318 3.71 -5.09 38.17
C ALA A 318 4.02 -5.90 36.90
N ALA A 319 3.43 -5.49 35.77
CA ALA A 319 3.68 -6.13 34.48
C ALA A 319 5.10 -5.86 33.96
N THR A 320 5.58 -4.63 34.12
CA THR A 320 6.90 -4.09 33.77
C THR A 320 7.19 -2.85 34.64
N VAL A 321 8.34 -2.19 34.45
CA VAL A 321 8.74 -0.91 35.06
C VAL A 321 9.18 0.08 33.98
N SER A 322 8.89 1.36 34.13
CA SER A 322 9.05 2.39 33.08
C SER A 322 10.13 3.47 33.32
N PRO A 323 11.30 3.17 33.93
CA PRO A 323 12.20 4.21 34.41
C PRO A 323 12.83 5.07 33.30
N VAL A 324 13.15 4.49 32.13
CA VAL A 324 13.77 5.26 31.03
C VAL A 324 12.72 6.17 30.40
N TRP A 325 11.55 5.61 30.08
CA TRP A 325 10.41 6.32 29.54
C TRP A 325 9.96 7.49 30.41
N ASP A 326 9.75 7.22 31.71
CA ASP A 326 9.31 8.22 32.69
C ASP A 326 10.35 9.33 32.85
N THR A 327 11.63 8.98 32.95
CA THR A 327 12.72 9.95 33.11
C THR A 327 12.87 10.82 31.86
N ALA A 328 12.82 10.23 30.67
CA ALA A 328 13.00 10.96 29.42
C ALA A 328 11.84 11.94 29.17
N LEU A 329 10.59 11.53 29.42
CA LEU A 329 9.42 12.41 29.31
C LEU A 329 9.39 13.48 30.41
N MET A 330 9.83 13.16 31.63
CA MET A 330 9.93 14.16 32.70
C MET A 330 10.96 15.23 32.37
N VAL A 331 12.17 14.84 31.93
CA VAL A 331 13.21 15.79 31.49
C VAL A 331 12.72 16.63 30.32
N LEU A 332 12.11 16.01 29.31
CA LEU A 332 11.51 16.73 28.18
C LEU A 332 10.48 17.75 28.65
N GLY A 333 9.57 17.34 29.54
CA GLY A 333 8.50 18.19 30.05
C GLY A 333 9.01 19.36 30.89
N LEU A 334 10.01 19.13 31.75
CA LEU A 334 10.68 20.18 32.52
C LEU A 334 11.42 21.16 31.59
N CYS A 335 12.07 20.69 30.53
CA CYS A 335 12.70 21.57 29.55
C CYS A 335 11.65 22.44 28.82
N GLU A 336 10.51 21.87 28.41
CA GLU A 336 9.42 22.62 27.77
C GLU A 336 8.68 23.57 28.74
N ALA A 337 8.71 23.28 30.03
CA ALA A 337 8.25 24.16 31.10
C ALA A 337 9.18 25.36 31.35
N GLY A 338 10.34 25.42 30.69
CA GLY A 338 11.28 26.55 30.76
C GLY A 338 12.38 26.41 31.82
N VAL A 339 12.57 25.22 32.39
CA VAL A 339 13.60 24.97 33.43
C VAL A 339 14.79 24.13 32.93
N ALA A 340 15.09 24.16 31.63
CA ALA A 340 16.21 23.42 31.02
C ALA A 340 17.58 23.72 31.66
N ASN A 341 17.78 24.93 32.21
CA ASN A 341 19.02 25.36 32.86
C ASN A 341 19.10 25.01 34.36
N ASP A 342 18.12 24.28 34.91
CA ASP A 342 18.13 23.87 36.30
C ASP A 342 19.17 22.77 36.53
N GLN A 343 20.09 22.97 37.48
CA GLN A 343 21.16 22.02 37.79
C GLN A 343 20.64 20.64 38.22
N ARG A 344 19.41 20.56 38.73
CA ARG A 344 18.77 19.30 39.11
C ARG A 344 18.51 18.37 37.91
N LEU A 345 18.56 18.88 36.68
CA LEU A 345 18.43 18.10 35.46
C LEU A 345 19.75 17.45 34.99
N GLU A 346 20.91 17.85 35.50
CA GLU A 346 22.20 17.25 35.12
C GLU A 346 22.21 15.73 35.40
N LYS A 347 21.75 15.37 36.60
CA LYS A 347 21.75 13.99 37.07
C LYS A 347 20.86 13.03 36.26
N PRO A 348 19.57 13.33 35.99
CA PRO A 348 18.75 12.48 35.13
C PRO A 348 19.26 12.41 33.68
N VAL A 349 19.83 13.51 33.15
CA VAL A 349 20.39 13.51 31.80
C VAL A 349 21.60 12.56 31.70
N ASP A 350 22.51 12.62 32.68
CA ASP A 350 23.64 11.69 32.74
C ASP A 350 23.18 10.25 32.97
N TRP A 351 22.13 10.06 33.79
CA TRP A 351 21.52 8.75 34.02
C TRP A 351 20.97 8.12 32.73
N LEU A 352 20.37 8.93 31.84
CA LEU A 352 19.90 8.49 30.52
C LEU A 352 21.08 8.16 29.59
N LYS A 353 22.10 9.02 29.50
CA LYS A 353 23.27 8.83 28.61
C LYS A 353 24.00 7.51 28.88
N ILE A 354 24.19 7.15 30.15
CA ILE A 354 24.91 5.92 30.54
C ILE A 354 24.14 4.65 30.13
N ARG A 355 22.84 4.74 29.85
CA ARG A 355 21.98 3.61 29.47
C ARG A 355 21.85 3.40 27.96
N GLN A 356 22.51 4.19 27.14
CA GLN A 356 22.49 3.96 25.70
C GLN A 356 23.10 2.61 25.36
N LEU A 357 22.39 1.81 24.56
CA LEU A 357 22.85 0.52 24.09
C LEU A 357 23.66 0.70 22.80
N VAL A 358 24.97 0.53 22.90
CA VAL A 358 25.93 0.78 21.81
C VAL A 358 26.68 -0.47 21.33
N ASP A 359 26.38 -1.64 21.90
CA ASP A 359 26.98 -2.92 21.47
C ASP A 359 26.30 -3.42 20.19
N PRO A 360 26.97 -3.39 19.02
CA PRO A 360 26.38 -3.81 17.76
C PRO A 360 26.24 -5.33 17.64
N GLU A 361 26.74 -6.11 18.61
CA GLU A 361 26.60 -7.57 18.64
C GLU A 361 25.44 -8.05 19.51
N ARG A 362 24.71 -7.12 20.15
CA ARG A 362 23.63 -7.44 21.07
C ARG A 362 22.28 -6.93 20.56
N GLY A 363 21.24 -7.73 20.73
CA GLY A 363 19.87 -7.37 20.37
C GLY A 363 19.28 -8.19 19.23
N ASP A 364 18.01 -8.51 19.41
CA ASP A 364 17.25 -9.41 18.55
C ASP A 364 16.80 -8.74 17.25
N TRP A 365 16.61 -7.41 17.29
CA TRP A 365 16.29 -6.56 16.15
C TRP A 365 17.28 -6.70 14.98
N ARG A 366 18.53 -7.09 15.27
CA ARG A 366 19.63 -7.26 14.32
C ARG A 366 19.40 -8.36 13.28
N VAL A 367 18.50 -9.30 13.57
CA VAL A 367 18.23 -10.45 12.69
C VAL A 367 17.74 -10.01 11.32
N TYR A 368 16.84 -9.03 11.28
CA TYR A 368 16.31 -8.49 10.03
C TYR A 368 16.69 -7.02 9.78
N CYS A 369 17.15 -6.28 10.78
CA CYS A 369 17.55 -4.89 10.59
C CYS A 369 18.76 -4.78 9.64
N PRO A 370 18.66 -3.97 8.57
CA PRO A 370 19.75 -3.78 7.61
C PRO A 370 20.92 -2.97 8.20
N VAL A 371 20.66 -2.15 9.22
CA VAL A 371 21.66 -1.32 9.90
C VAL A 371 22.30 -2.12 11.03
N LYS A 372 23.63 -2.00 11.18
CA LYS A 372 24.41 -2.65 12.24
C LYS A 372 24.77 -1.74 13.41
N GLN A 373 24.60 -0.43 13.25
CA GLN A 373 24.82 0.54 14.31
C GLN A 373 23.79 0.32 15.43
N ALA A 374 24.26 0.08 16.65
CA ALA A 374 23.43 0.13 17.85
C ALA A 374 23.42 1.55 18.42
N GLY A 375 22.30 1.99 18.97
CA GLY A 375 22.21 3.29 19.63
C GLY A 375 20.89 3.55 20.35
N GLY A 376 20.08 2.52 20.57
CA GLY A 376 18.77 2.65 21.18
C GLY A 376 18.80 2.65 22.71
N TRP A 377 17.65 2.93 23.29
CA TRP A 377 17.32 2.74 24.70
C TRP A 377 16.18 1.75 24.83
N SER A 378 16.06 1.15 25.99
CA SER A 378 14.94 0.28 26.34
C SER A 378 14.09 0.95 27.41
N PHE A 379 12.83 0.59 27.47
CA PHE A 379 11.88 1.02 28.49
C PHE A 379 12.34 0.79 29.94
N GLU A 380 12.93 -0.38 30.25
CA GLU A 380 13.30 -0.81 31.60
C GLU A 380 14.74 -0.45 32.03
N TYR A 381 15.11 -0.81 33.28
CA TYR A 381 16.48 -0.67 33.78
C TYR A 381 17.49 -1.59 33.08
N ALA A 382 17.08 -2.82 32.77
CA ALA A 382 17.94 -3.88 32.27
C ALA A 382 17.20 -4.68 31.19
N ASN A 383 17.40 -4.28 29.93
CA ASN A 383 16.80 -4.94 28.77
C ASN A 383 17.62 -4.66 27.51
N THR A 384 18.86 -5.14 27.49
CA THR A 384 19.81 -4.91 26.41
C THR A 384 19.44 -5.59 25.09
N TRP A 385 18.58 -6.62 25.13
CA TRP A 385 18.17 -7.37 23.95
C TRP A 385 17.08 -6.67 23.15
N TYR A 386 16.26 -5.83 23.80
CA TYR A 386 15.07 -5.23 23.23
C TYR A 386 15.01 -3.71 23.48
N PRO A 387 15.93 -2.91 22.91
CA PRO A 387 15.67 -1.48 22.75
C PRO A 387 14.43 -1.25 21.89
N ASP A 388 13.74 -0.15 22.15
CA ASP A 388 12.57 0.28 21.39
C ASP A 388 12.78 1.68 20.79
N VAL A 389 12.12 1.93 19.67
CA VAL A 389 12.32 3.16 18.89
C VAL A 389 11.67 4.37 19.54
N ASP A 390 10.61 4.17 20.33
CA ASP A 390 9.88 5.25 20.96
C ASP A 390 10.60 5.83 22.18
N ASP A 391 11.14 5.01 23.10
CA ASP A 391 12.05 5.47 24.15
C ASP A 391 13.24 6.20 23.53
N THR A 392 13.85 5.59 22.52
CA THR A 392 15.00 6.18 21.82
C THR A 392 14.68 7.58 21.27
N ALA A 393 13.52 7.75 20.63
CA ALA A 393 13.09 9.04 20.09
C ALA A 393 12.92 10.09 21.19
N VAL A 394 12.30 9.71 22.31
CA VAL A 394 12.04 10.61 23.43
C VAL A 394 13.31 10.98 24.17
N VAL A 395 14.23 10.04 24.39
CA VAL A 395 15.53 10.32 24.99
C VAL A 395 16.29 11.32 24.12
N VAL A 396 16.33 11.12 22.79
CA VAL A 396 16.97 12.09 21.88
C VAL A 396 16.30 13.47 21.99
N MET A 397 14.97 13.56 22.02
CA MET A 397 14.28 14.84 22.18
C MET A 397 14.60 15.50 23.54
N ALA A 398 14.62 14.74 24.62
CA ALA A 398 14.95 15.22 25.96
C ALA A 398 16.38 15.78 26.01
N LEU A 399 17.35 15.04 25.44
CA LEU A 399 18.75 15.48 25.35
C LEU A 399 18.88 16.79 24.55
N LEU A 400 18.23 16.89 23.40
CA LEU A 400 18.30 18.08 22.54
C LEU A 400 17.60 19.31 23.15
N LYS A 401 16.55 19.08 23.94
CA LYS A 401 15.83 20.15 24.64
C LYS A 401 16.58 20.64 25.89
N TYR A 402 17.31 19.74 26.54
CA TYR A 402 18.19 20.09 27.65
C TYR A 402 19.44 20.84 27.17
N ASP A 403 20.16 20.26 26.20
CA ASP A 403 21.37 20.85 25.62
C ASP A 403 21.37 20.69 24.09
N PRO A 404 21.04 21.78 23.35
CA PRO A 404 21.06 21.81 21.89
C PRO A 404 22.38 21.38 21.24
N SER A 405 23.52 21.53 21.94
CA SER A 405 24.85 21.19 21.40
C SER A 405 25.04 19.69 21.19
N LEU A 406 24.25 18.87 21.89
CA LEU A 406 24.28 17.41 21.79
C LEU A 406 23.83 16.89 20.42
N ILE A 407 23.24 17.73 19.56
CA ILE A 407 22.92 17.34 18.17
C ILE A 407 24.15 16.87 17.38
N SER A 408 25.34 17.33 17.77
CA SER A 408 26.62 16.93 17.15
C SER A 408 27.28 15.72 17.83
N SER A 409 26.67 15.16 18.88
CA SER A 409 27.24 14.04 19.64
C SER A 409 27.07 12.69 18.92
N ASP A 410 27.99 11.78 19.21
CA ASP A 410 27.88 10.37 18.78
C ASP A 410 26.65 9.70 19.39
N CYS A 411 26.25 10.10 20.61
CA CYS A 411 25.06 9.61 21.28
C CYS A 411 23.81 9.82 20.41
N VAL A 412 23.56 11.06 19.97
CA VAL A 412 22.43 11.40 19.09
C VAL A 412 22.60 10.77 17.69
N SER A 413 23.82 10.79 17.13
CA SER A 413 24.06 10.24 15.79
C SER A 413 23.81 8.73 15.72
N ASN A 414 24.28 7.96 16.72
CA ASN A 414 24.09 6.51 16.80
C ASN A 414 22.60 6.16 16.97
N ALA A 415 21.90 6.91 17.82
CA ALA A 415 20.46 6.74 18.05
C ALA A 415 19.65 6.98 16.77
N VAL A 416 19.95 8.07 16.06
CA VAL A 416 19.26 8.42 14.82
C VAL A 416 19.57 7.40 13.73
N GLU A 417 20.83 6.98 13.57
CA GLU A 417 21.19 5.95 12.58
C GLU A 417 20.50 4.61 12.88
N TRP A 418 20.40 4.22 14.16
CA TRP A 418 19.65 3.03 14.57
C TRP A 418 18.15 3.17 14.26
N MET A 419 17.50 4.27 14.66
CA MET A 419 16.08 4.52 14.36
C MET A 419 15.80 4.52 12.85
N LEU A 420 16.67 5.09 12.03
CA LEU A 420 16.54 5.07 10.57
C LEU A 420 16.59 3.64 10.00
N GLY A 421 17.43 2.77 10.58
CA GLY A 421 17.51 1.36 10.22
C GLY A 421 16.28 0.55 10.61
N MET A 422 15.57 0.98 11.65
CA MET A 422 14.35 0.33 12.15
C MET A 422 13.08 0.72 11.36
N GLN A 423 13.16 1.62 10.39
CA GLN A 423 12.01 2.00 9.57
C GLN A 423 11.53 0.81 8.73
N ASN A 424 10.21 0.57 8.74
CA ASN A 424 9.60 -0.51 7.98
C ASN A 424 9.39 -0.13 6.51
N HIS A 425 9.17 -1.13 5.65
CA HIS A 425 8.97 -0.93 4.21
C HIS A 425 7.73 -0.10 3.87
N ASP A 426 6.73 -0.06 4.75
CA ASP A 426 5.56 0.80 4.62
C ASP A 426 5.87 2.29 4.93
N GLY A 427 7.06 2.58 5.45
CA GLY A 427 7.50 3.92 5.85
C GLY A 427 7.17 4.28 7.30
N GLY A 428 6.43 3.45 8.03
CA GLY A 428 6.19 3.62 9.46
C GLY A 428 7.27 2.96 10.32
N TRP A 429 7.09 3.04 11.63
CA TRP A 429 7.92 2.38 12.63
C TRP A 429 7.07 1.53 13.56
N ALA A 430 7.58 0.33 13.86
CA ALA A 430 7.12 -0.54 14.93
C ALA A 430 7.92 -0.27 16.20
N ALA A 431 7.58 -0.90 17.33
CA ALA A 431 8.26 -0.63 18.61
C ALA A 431 9.68 -1.22 18.65
N PHE A 432 9.84 -2.52 18.37
CA PHE A 432 11.07 -3.27 18.64
C PHE A 432 11.71 -3.90 17.41
N ASP A 433 10.92 -4.32 16.41
CA ASP A 433 11.42 -5.16 15.31
C ASP A 433 11.19 -4.54 13.92
N HIS A 434 12.16 -4.72 13.04
CA HIS A 434 12.07 -4.33 11.63
C HIS A 434 11.22 -5.32 10.82
N ASN A 435 10.20 -4.80 10.12
CA ASN A 435 9.27 -5.52 9.24
C ASN A 435 8.60 -6.74 9.90
N ASN A 436 8.21 -6.61 11.17
CA ASN A 436 7.49 -7.64 11.91
C ASN A 436 5.97 -7.55 11.67
N ASP A 437 5.55 -7.62 10.39
CA ASP A 437 4.20 -7.30 9.92
C ASP A 437 3.41 -8.52 9.37
N LYS A 438 3.84 -9.74 9.71
CA LYS A 438 3.26 -10.99 9.22
C LYS A 438 1.95 -11.36 9.91
N LEU A 439 0.94 -10.47 9.84
CA LEU A 439 -0.35 -10.57 10.54
C LEU A 439 -1.14 -11.86 10.27
N TRP A 440 -0.81 -12.62 9.22
CA TRP A 440 -1.37 -13.97 9.01
C TRP A 440 -1.01 -14.96 10.12
N LEU A 441 0.04 -14.69 10.90
CA LEU A 441 0.41 -15.45 12.10
C LEU A 441 -0.70 -15.42 13.16
N HIS A 442 -1.58 -14.42 13.15
CA HIS A 442 -2.71 -14.34 14.08
C HIS A 442 -3.74 -15.46 13.87
N LYS A 443 -3.63 -16.23 12.77
CA LYS A 443 -4.48 -17.40 12.49
C LYS A 443 -3.98 -18.69 13.14
N ILE A 444 -2.83 -18.66 13.83
CA ILE A 444 -2.31 -19.82 14.57
C ILE A 444 -3.24 -20.10 15.78
N PRO A 445 -3.54 -21.37 16.12
CA PRO A 445 -4.54 -21.72 17.15
C PRO A 445 -4.32 -21.13 18.55
N PHE A 446 -3.09 -20.77 18.94
CA PHE A 446 -2.81 -20.12 20.23
C PHE A 446 -2.84 -18.58 20.18
N SER A 447 -3.07 -17.98 19.01
CA SER A 447 -3.15 -16.53 18.85
C SER A 447 -4.57 -16.01 19.07
N ASP A 448 -5.05 -16.01 20.31
CA ASP A 448 -6.35 -15.45 20.67
C ASP A 448 -6.31 -13.96 21.05
N MET A 449 -5.12 -13.36 21.05
CA MET A 449 -4.85 -11.96 21.43
C MET A 449 -4.51 -11.03 20.26
N ASP A 450 -4.39 -11.55 19.04
CA ASP A 450 -3.93 -10.80 17.85
C ASP A 450 -2.67 -9.94 18.10
N SER A 451 -1.74 -10.45 18.89
CA SER A 451 -0.55 -9.72 19.39
C SER A 451 0.76 -10.42 19.06
N LEU A 452 0.80 -11.32 18.09
CA LEU A 452 2.03 -12.07 17.74
C LEU A 452 3.02 -11.27 16.89
N CYS A 453 2.59 -10.15 16.32
CA CYS A 453 3.39 -9.31 15.42
C CYS A 453 3.56 -7.90 15.99
N ASP A 454 4.61 -7.21 15.55
CA ASP A 454 4.93 -5.82 15.87
C ASP A 454 4.93 -4.98 14.57
N PRO A 455 3.74 -4.68 14.00
CA PRO A 455 3.65 -3.86 12.78
C PRO A 455 3.88 -2.38 13.10
N SER A 456 4.12 -1.58 12.06
CA SER A 456 4.15 -0.11 12.19
C SER A 456 2.88 0.43 12.85
N SER A 457 3.01 1.45 13.69
CA SER A 457 1.87 2.16 14.30
C SER A 457 1.98 3.69 14.14
N ALA A 458 0.81 4.35 14.12
CA ALA A 458 0.70 5.79 13.88
C ALA A 458 1.28 6.64 15.02
N ASP A 459 1.07 6.22 16.27
CA ASP A 459 1.60 6.89 17.46
C ASP A 459 3.14 6.91 17.49
N ILE A 460 3.78 5.75 17.27
CA ILE A 460 5.25 5.65 17.20
C ILE A 460 5.78 6.46 16.01
N THR A 461 5.18 6.29 14.82
CA THR A 461 5.63 7.03 13.63
C THR A 461 5.50 8.54 13.82
N GLY A 462 4.43 9.03 14.45
CA GLY A 462 4.25 10.43 14.80
C GLY A 462 5.35 10.96 15.72
N ARG A 463 5.73 10.19 16.74
CA ARG A 463 6.79 10.52 17.70
C ARG A 463 8.18 10.54 17.07
N ILE A 464 8.47 9.59 16.19
CA ILE A 464 9.70 9.58 15.41
C ILE A 464 9.76 10.83 14.53
N LEU A 465 8.66 11.21 13.87
CA LEU A 465 8.60 12.44 13.09
C LEU A 465 8.79 13.70 13.94
N GLU A 466 8.33 13.73 15.18
CA GLU A 466 8.62 14.83 16.12
C GLU A 466 10.12 14.94 16.38
N CYS A 467 10.78 13.82 16.70
CA CYS A 467 12.22 13.76 16.93
C CYS A 467 13.02 14.18 15.68
N LEU A 468 12.72 13.59 14.52
CA LEU A 468 13.36 13.95 13.25
C LEU A 468 13.08 15.40 12.85
N GLY A 469 11.87 15.89 13.10
CA GLY A 469 11.45 17.26 12.88
C GLY A 469 12.25 18.25 13.74
N LEU A 470 12.50 17.91 15.01
CA LEU A 470 13.35 18.69 15.92
C LEU A 470 14.78 18.77 15.40
N ILE A 471 15.37 17.65 14.96
CA ILE A 471 16.72 17.59 14.39
C ILE A 471 16.82 18.46 13.13
N VAL A 472 15.86 18.35 12.22
CA VAL A 472 15.82 19.13 10.96
C VAL A 472 15.61 20.63 11.22
N SER A 473 14.82 20.97 12.25
CA SER A 473 14.43 22.34 12.56
C SER A 473 15.44 23.08 13.43
N HIS A 474 16.50 22.42 13.92
CA HIS A 474 17.36 22.99 14.95
C HIS A 474 18.21 24.14 14.40
N ARG A 475 18.12 25.32 15.03
CA ARG A 475 18.76 26.57 14.57
C ARG A 475 19.95 27.03 15.42
N GLN A 476 20.16 26.46 16.61
CA GLN A 476 21.20 26.88 17.55
C GLN A 476 21.76 25.64 18.25
N GLY A 477 22.95 25.17 17.90
CA GLY A 477 23.50 23.95 18.52
C GLY A 477 24.64 23.21 17.79
N GLY A 478 25.24 23.78 16.75
CA GLY A 478 26.20 23.05 15.90
C GLY A 478 25.51 22.27 14.77
N SER A 479 26.29 21.67 13.87
CA SER A 479 25.76 20.96 12.70
C SER A 479 25.48 19.49 13.01
N PHE A 480 24.26 19.02 12.74
CA PHE A 480 23.95 17.58 12.71
C PHE A 480 24.82 16.87 11.67
N ASN A 481 25.03 15.57 11.84
CA ASN A 481 25.81 14.73 10.93
C ASN A 481 25.26 14.83 9.49
N GLY A 482 26.03 15.52 8.63
CA GLY A 482 25.64 15.77 7.24
C GLY A 482 25.42 14.52 6.40
N ARG A 483 26.00 13.38 6.79
CA ARG A 483 25.76 12.07 6.15
C ARG A 483 24.35 11.54 6.43
N LEU A 484 23.84 11.76 7.64
CA LEU A 484 22.54 11.24 8.08
C LEU A 484 21.38 12.14 7.66
N LEU A 485 21.60 13.44 7.48
CA LEU A 485 20.55 14.40 7.19
C LEU A 485 19.68 14.05 5.96
N PRO A 486 20.24 13.62 4.80
CA PRO A 486 19.44 13.18 3.67
C PRO A 486 18.56 11.95 3.98
N LEU A 487 19.08 11.02 4.80
CA LEU A 487 18.35 9.83 5.24
C LEU A 487 17.20 10.21 6.18
N VAL A 488 17.43 11.16 7.10
CA VAL A 488 16.38 11.73 7.96
C VAL A 488 15.24 12.32 7.13
N HIS A 489 15.55 13.09 6.09
CA HIS A 489 14.51 13.64 5.20
C HIS A 489 13.75 12.57 4.42
N ALA A 490 14.45 11.54 3.91
CA ALA A 490 13.83 10.43 3.20
C ALA A 490 12.91 9.63 4.13
N ALA A 491 13.39 9.32 5.34
CA ALA A 491 12.63 8.59 6.35
C ALA A 491 11.40 9.38 6.80
N ALA A 492 11.55 10.69 7.07
CA ALA A 492 10.44 11.55 7.44
C ALA A 492 9.36 11.60 6.34
N ARG A 493 9.75 11.63 5.06
CA ARG A 493 8.82 11.56 3.93
C ARG A 493 8.06 10.22 3.90
N GLY A 494 8.77 9.12 4.15
CA GLY A 494 8.17 7.79 4.29
C GLY A 494 7.13 7.75 5.42
N GLY A 495 7.49 8.26 6.59
CA GLY A 495 6.60 8.35 7.76
C GLY A 495 5.36 9.20 7.50
N ILE A 496 5.49 10.36 6.87
CA ILE A 496 4.34 11.20 6.49
C ILE A 496 3.41 10.46 5.53
N GLU A 497 3.93 9.78 4.50
CA GLU A 497 3.09 9.02 3.57
C GLU A 497 2.46 7.78 4.23
N TYR A 498 3.08 7.19 5.25
CA TYR A 498 2.46 6.16 6.10
C TYR A 498 1.27 6.75 6.87
N LEU A 499 1.48 7.83 7.62
CA LEU A 499 0.42 8.46 8.43
C LEU A 499 -0.75 8.96 7.58
N LEU A 500 -0.51 9.45 6.37
CA LEU A 500 -1.59 9.85 5.46
C LEU A 500 -2.48 8.68 5.00
N ARG A 501 -1.99 7.44 5.05
CA ARG A 501 -2.76 6.23 4.72
C ARG A 501 -3.52 5.69 5.94
N GLU A 502 -2.92 5.81 7.12
CA GLU A 502 -3.48 5.30 8.38
C GLU A 502 -4.49 6.27 9.05
N GLN A 503 -4.72 7.46 8.49
CA GLN A 503 -5.69 8.39 9.06
C GLN A 503 -7.13 7.86 8.86
N GLU A 504 -7.89 7.84 9.94
CA GLU A 504 -9.30 7.46 9.91
C GLU A 504 -10.15 8.47 9.13
N PRO A 505 -11.33 8.06 8.61
CA PRO A 505 -12.23 8.95 7.87
C PRO A 505 -12.64 10.22 8.65
N PHE A 506 -12.79 10.12 9.97
CA PHE A 506 -13.12 11.26 10.84
C PHE A 506 -11.92 12.19 11.10
N GLY A 507 -10.69 11.79 10.78
CA GLY A 507 -9.49 12.62 10.87
C GLY A 507 -8.53 12.27 12.01
N GLY A 508 -8.88 11.36 12.90
CA GLY A 508 -7.96 10.89 13.93
C GLY A 508 -7.02 9.78 13.45
N TRP A 509 -6.07 9.40 14.31
CA TRP A 509 -5.20 8.25 14.14
C TRP A 509 -5.32 7.31 15.33
N TRP A 510 -5.34 6.01 15.06
CA TRP A 510 -5.43 4.98 16.08
C TRP A 510 -4.17 4.93 16.96
N GLY A 511 -4.35 4.79 18.28
CA GLY A 511 -3.27 4.67 19.25
C GLY A 511 -3.02 3.20 19.60
N ARG A 512 -1.80 2.69 19.38
CA ARG A 512 -1.44 1.31 19.69
C ARG A 512 -1.03 1.14 21.15
N TRP A 513 -0.31 2.14 21.70
CA TRP A 513 0.33 2.07 23.02
C TRP A 513 -0.27 2.99 24.08
N GLY A 514 -1.18 3.88 23.68
CA GLY A 514 -1.92 4.77 24.57
C GLY A 514 -3.37 4.91 24.13
N ASN A 515 -4.26 5.10 25.08
CA ASN A 515 -5.72 5.09 24.90
C ASN A 515 -6.26 6.42 24.33
N ASN A 516 -6.79 6.47 23.12
CA ASN A 516 -6.64 5.60 21.95
C ASN A 516 -6.45 6.53 20.75
N TYR A 517 -7.54 7.03 20.15
CA TYR A 517 -7.47 7.95 19.03
C TYR A 517 -6.95 9.32 19.46
N LEU A 518 -7.22 9.78 20.68
CA LEU A 518 -6.62 11.00 21.25
C LEU A 518 -5.10 10.88 21.36
N TYR A 519 -4.60 9.72 21.78
CA TYR A 519 -3.17 9.47 21.89
C TYR A 519 -2.48 9.39 20.53
N GLY A 520 -3.04 8.60 19.60
CA GLY A 520 -2.51 8.45 18.25
C GLY A 520 -2.48 9.80 17.51
N THR A 521 -3.62 10.51 17.52
CA THR A 521 -3.73 11.84 16.92
C THR A 521 -2.78 12.84 17.57
N GLY A 522 -2.64 12.77 18.90
CA GLY A 522 -1.70 13.57 19.69
C GLY A 522 -0.27 13.49 19.18
N ASN A 523 0.26 12.28 19.12
CA ASN A 523 1.65 12.04 18.68
C ASN A 523 1.85 12.39 17.21
N VAL A 524 0.88 12.07 16.34
CA VAL A 524 0.95 12.41 14.92
C VAL A 524 0.99 13.92 14.69
N MET A 525 0.09 14.66 15.34
CA MET A 525 -0.01 16.12 15.15
C MET A 525 1.22 16.86 15.68
N LYS A 526 1.82 16.40 16.79
CA LYS A 526 3.10 16.90 17.30
C LYS A 526 4.25 16.67 16.32
N GLY A 527 4.27 15.54 15.60
CA GLY A 527 5.29 15.29 14.57
C GLY A 527 5.07 16.10 13.29
N LEU A 528 3.84 16.13 12.77
CA LEU A 528 3.51 16.75 11.48
C LEU A 528 3.70 18.27 11.46
N VAL A 529 3.64 18.93 12.61
CA VAL A 529 3.84 20.39 12.72
C VAL A 529 5.18 20.84 12.15
N HIS A 530 6.22 20.02 12.27
CA HIS A 530 7.56 20.31 11.74
C HIS A 530 7.63 20.30 10.21
N PHE A 531 6.62 19.72 9.55
CA PHE A 531 6.61 19.49 8.11
C PHE A 531 5.50 20.24 7.36
N VAL A 532 4.60 20.95 8.06
CA VAL A 532 3.43 21.63 7.47
C VAL A 532 3.77 22.76 6.47
N HIS A 533 4.95 23.36 6.60
CA HIS A 533 5.41 24.46 5.74
C HIS A 533 5.85 24.01 4.34
N HIS A 534 6.07 22.71 4.14
CA HIS A 534 6.30 22.13 2.83
C HIS A 534 4.95 22.08 2.10
N ASN A 535 4.83 22.67 0.91
CA ASN A 535 3.60 22.79 0.11
C ASN A 535 2.95 21.41 -0.22
N HIS A 536 2.35 20.74 0.76
CA HIS A 536 1.79 19.40 0.67
C HIS A 536 0.27 19.45 0.95
N PRO A 537 -0.58 19.66 -0.08
CA PRO A 537 -2.02 19.87 0.09
C PRO A 537 -2.73 18.74 0.84
N ARG A 538 -2.31 17.49 0.61
CA ARG A 538 -2.88 16.32 1.32
C ARG A 538 -2.57 16.32 2.82
N LEU A 539 -1.39 16.84 3.20
CA LEU A 539 -0.98 16.93 4.60
C LEU A 539 -1.78 18.02 5.30
N ARG A 540 -1.92 19.20 4.69
CA ARG A 540 -2.78 20.26 5.21
C ARG A 540 -4.23 19.80 5.36
N ALA A 541 -4.76 19.06 4.38
CA ALA A 541 -6.11 18.52 4.46
C ALA A 541 -6.26 17.48 5.58
N ALA A 542 -5.26 16.61 5.78
CA ALA A 542 -5.25 15.64 6.88
C ALA A 542 -5.21 16.34 8.25
N ILE A 543 -4.31 17.31 8.42
CA ILE A 543 -4.21 18.15 9.61
C ILE A 543 -5.53 18.87 9.89
N GLN A 544 -6.16 19.46 8.87
CA GLN A 544 -7.43 20.17 9.05
C GLN A 544 -8.55 19.24 9.54
N ARG A 545 -8.63 18.01 9.03
CA ARG A 545 -9.61 17.02 9.53
C ARG A 545 -9.36 16.66 10.99
N ALA A 546 -8.09 16.43 11.35
CA ALA A 546 -7.72 16.13 12.73
C ALA A 546 -8.07 17.27 13.69
N ILE A 547 -7.81 18.52 13.27
CA ILE A 547 -8.18 19.71 14.03
C ILE A 547 -9.69 19.78 14.25
N HIS A 548 -10.49 19.65 13.18
CA HIS A 548 -11.96 19.67 13.30
C HIS A 548 -12.46 18.57 14.24
N TRP A 549 -11.95 17.35 14.10
CA TRP A 549 -12.32 16.25 14.97
C TRP A 549 -12.04 16.56 16.44
N LEU A 550 -10.82 16.99 16.78
CA LEU A 550 -10.45 17.37 18.16
C LEU A 550 -11.33 18.49 18.72
N GLU A 551 -11.70 19.48 17.90
CA GLU A 551 -12.61 20.56 18.30
C GLU A 551 -14.04 20.03 18.57
N ASP A 552 -14.52 19.10 17.73
CA ASP A 552 -15.87 18.53 17.81
C ASP A 552 -16.07 17.60 19.01
N ILE A 553 -15.03 16.87 19.43
CA ILE A 553 -15.09 15.90 20.53
C ILE A 553 -14.72 16.50 21.91
N GLN A 554 -14.50 17.81 22.01
CA GLN A 554 -14.23 18.45 23.31
C GLN A 554 -15.45 18.31 24.24
N ASN A 555 -15.23 17.80 25.45
CA ASN A 555 -16.31 17.64 26.42
C ASN A 555 -16.88 18.99 26.88
N SER A 556 -18.09 18.98 27.45
CA SER A 556 -18.78 20.19 27.90
C SER A 556 -18.04 20.91 29.04
N ASP A 557 -17.27 20.19 29.85
CA ASP A 557 -16.43 20.75 30.92
C ASP A 557 -15.12 21.40 30.40
N GLY A 558 -14.81 21.23 29.11
CA GLY A 558 -13.64 21.81 28.45
C GLY A 558 -12.45 20.86 28.28
N GLY A 559 -12.46 19.70 28.94
CA GLY A 559 -11.39 18.70 28.79
C GLY A 559 -11.61 17.76 27.59
N TRP A 560 -10.70 16.81 27.44
CA TRP A 560 -10.85 15.65 26.56
C TRP A 560 -10.61 14.36 27.34
N GLY A 561 -11.36 13.34 26.95
CA GLY A 561 -11.33 12.02 27.56
C GLY A 561 -11.71 10.95 26.57
N GLU A 562 -11.15 9.75 26.71
CA GLU A 562 -11.48 8.62 25.85
C GLU A 562 -11.52 7.31 26.64
N ASP A 563 -12.61 6.56 26.50
CA ASP A 563 -12.83 5.28 27.17
C ASP A 563 -12.07 4.15 26.44
N LEU A 564 -11.50 3.22 27.20
CA LEU A 564 -10.81 2.03 26.68
C LEU A 564 -11.71 1.15 25.79
N LYS A 565 -13.04 1.25 25.94
CA LYS A 565 -14.00 0.60 25.04
C LYS A 565 -13.87 1.07 23.59
N SER A 566 -13.25 2.21 23.31
CA SER A 566 -12.97 2.70 21.95
C SER A 566 -12.12 1.72 21.11
N TYR A 567 -11.35 0.82 21.74
CA TYR A 567 -10.64 -0.27 21.05
C TYR A 567 -11.56 -1.37 20.49
N VAL A 568 -12.78 -1.47 21.01
CA VAL A 568 -13.80 -2.44 20.58
C VAL A 568 -14.89 -1.74 19.77
N LEU A 569 -15.23 -0.50 20.15
CA LEU A 569 -16.33 0.30 19.65
C LEU A 569 -15.79 1.60 19.04
N PRO A 570 -15.43 1.63 17.75
CA PRO A 570 -14.86 2.81 17.09
C PRO A 570 -15.75 4.05 17.17
N GLU A 571 -17.06 3.89 17.37
CA GLU A 571 -18.01 4.99 17.57
C GLU A 571 -17.77 5.79 18.87
N LEU A 572 -17.01 5.23 19.82
CA LEU A 572 -16.59 5.91 21.04
C LEU A 572 -15.24 6.64 20.88
N ALA A 573 -14.74 6.79 19.64
CA ALA A 573 -13.50 7.51 19.37
C ALA A 573 -13.52 8.92 19.99
N GLY A 574 -12.56 9.18 20.88
CA GLY A 574 -12.44 10.45 21.58
C GLY A 574 -13.54 10.75 22.60
N GLN A 575 -14.33 9.76 23.02
CA GLN A 575 -15.41 9.92 24.00
C GLN A 575 -15.09 9.20 25.30
N GLY A 576 -15.14 9.93 26.42
CA GLY A 576 -14.85 9.40 27.75
C GLY A 576 -14.76 10.50 28.80
N VAL A 577 -14.52 10.10 30.04
CA VAL A 577 -14.28 11.04 31.15
C VAL A 577 -12.98 11.79 30.90
N CYS A 578 -12.98 13.11 31.08
CA CYS A 578 -11.79 13.93 30.89
C CYS A 578 -10.65 13.48 31.78
N THR A 579 -9.45 13.40 31.20
CA THR A 579 -8.21 13.15 31.95
C THR A 579 -7.16 14.20 31.63
N ALA A 580 -6.22 14.41 32.55
CA ALA A 580 -5.15 15.40 32.36
C ALA A 580 -4.23 15.01 31.19
N ALA A 581 -3.90 13.73 31.05
CA ALA A 581 -3.11 13.24 29.92
C ALA A 581 -3.81 13.49 28.56
N GLN A 582 -5.06 13.04 28.42
CA GLN A 582 -5.80 13.12 27.15
C GLN A 582 -6.15 14.57 26.77
N THR A 583 -6.51 15.41 27.75
CA THR A 583 -6.70 16.85 27.56
C THR A 583 -5.42 17.51 27.05
N SER A 584 -4.27 17.12 27.59
CA SER A 584 -2.97 17.65 27.18
C SER A 584 -2.57 17.22 25.77
N TRP A 585 -2.87 15.99 25.36
CA TRP A 585 -2.64 15.52 23.99
C TRP A 585 -3.43 16.35 22.97
N ALA A 586 -4.70 16.63 23.26
CA ALA A 586 -5.53 17.49 22.42
C ALA A 586 -5.00 18.92 22.36
N LEU A 587 -4.66 19.52 23.51
CA LEU A 587 -4.11 20.88 23.59
C LEU A 587 -2.79 21.03 22.81
N LEU A 588 -1.83 20.12 23.04
CA LEU A 588 -0.54 20.11 22.34
C LEU A 588 -0.69 19.94 20.81
N SER A 589 -1.77 19.29 20.37
CA SER A 589 -2.11 19.10 18.96
C SER A 589 -2.75 20.32 18.32
N LEU A 590 -3.65 21.00 19.03
CA LEU A 590 -4.42 22.13 18.51
C LEU A 590 -3.64 23.44 18.56
N GLN A 591 -2.81 23.64 19.61
CA GLN A 591 -2.11 24.88 19.86
C GLN A 591 -1.32 25.41 18.65
N PRO A 592 -0.56 24.60 17.89
CA PRO A 592 0.21 25.10 16.74
C PRO A 592 -0.64 25.64 15.58
N TYR A 593 -1.95 25.34 15.55
CA TYR A 593 -2.84 25.65 14.43
C TYR A 593 -3.96 26.61 14.80
N ARG A 594 -3.98 27.09 16.05
CA ARG A 594 -5.00 27.99 16.58
C ARG A 594 -4.35 29.10 17.40
N PRO A 595 -4.86 30.35 17.33
CA PRO A 595 -4.36 31.40 18.21
C PRO A 595 -4.61 31.02 19.67
N ARG A 596 -3.72 31.45 20.58
CA ARG A 596 -3.87 31.21 22.03
C ARG A 596 -5.24 31.62 22.60
N SER A 597 -5.88 32.62 22.01
CA SER A 597 -7.22 33.09 22.39
C SER A 597 -8.38 32.26 21.81
N HIS A 598 -8.10 31.09 21.21
CA HIS A 598 -9.15 30.25 20.66
C HIS A 598 -9.97 29.62 21.80
N PRO A 599 -11.31 29.73 21.82
CA PRO A 599 -12.14 29.29 22.95
C PRO A 599 -11.96 27.83 23.36
N VAL A 600 -11.72 26.94 22.38
CA VAL A 600 -11.44 25.51 22.61
C VAL A 600 -10.16 25.33 23.45
N LEU A 601 -9.11 26.10 23.16
CA LEU A 601 -7.86 26.04 23.92
C LEU A 601 -8.05 26.61 25.33
N GLU A 602 -8.67 27.78 25.47
CA GLU A 602 -8.89 28.42 26.77
C GLU A 602 -9.67 27.51 27.74
N ARG A 603 -10.72 26.84 27.24
CA ARG A 603 -11.50 25.87 28.03
C ARG A 603 -10.67 24.67 28.48
N GLY A 604 -9.81 24.15 27.60
CA GLY A 604 -8.93 23.02 27.95
C GLY A 604 -7.87 23.38 28.99
N TYR A 605 -7.22 24.55 28.87
CA TYR A 605 -6.28 25.02 29.88
C TYR A 605 -6.97 25.32 31.22
N GLN A 606 -8.16 25.92 31.19
CA GLN A 606 -8.96 26.12 32.40
C GLN A 606 -9.27 24.79 33.08
N TRP A 607 -9.62 23.75 32.31
CA TRP A 607 -9.86 22.42 32.85
C TRP A 607 -8.61 21.85 33.54
N LEU A 608 -7.43 21.94 32.90
CA LEU A 608 -6.18 21.48 33.53
C LEU A 608 -5.91 22.20 34.86
N ILE A 609 -6.02 23.52 34.89
CA ILE A 609 -5.79 24.34 36.09
C ILE A 609 -6.76 23.95 37.21
N SER A 610 -8.05 23.82 36.89
CA SER A 610 -9.09 23.52 37.89
C SER A 610 -9.03 22.10 38.45
N ASN A 611 -8.33 21.17 37.78
CA ASN A 611 -8.26 19.76 38.18
C ASN A 611 -6.89 19.34 38.74
N GLN A 612 -5.96 20.27 39.01
CA GLN A 612 -4.68 19.98 39.68
C GLN A 612 -4.89 19.81 41.20
N SER A 613 -5.18 18.57 41.62
CA SER A 613 -5.66 18.26 42.98
C SER A 613 -4.75 17.34 43.81
N VAL A 614 -3.83 16.61 43.19
CA VAL A 614 -2.89 15.72 43.90
C VAL A 614 -1.74 16.57 44.44
N ARG A 615 -1.37 16.46 45.72
CA ARG A 615 -0.34 17.30 46.36
C ARG A 615 0.88 16.48 46.78
N SER A 616 2.07 17.05 46.63
CA SER A 616 3.33 16.59 47.23
C SER A 616 3.76 17.55 48.34
N THR A 617 5.03 17.51 48.76
CA THR A 617 5.55 18.40 49.81
C THR A 617 5.51 19.87 49.40
N ASN A 618 5.94 20.18 48.19
CA ASN A 618 6.06 21.54 47.66
C ASN A 618 5.20 21.79 46.43
N GLY A 619 4.74 20.72 45.74
CA GLY A 619 4.07 20.82 44.44
C GLY A 619 2.72 20.12 44.36
N ALA A 620 2.21 20.04 43.13
CA ALA A 620 0.97 19.39 42.80
C ALA A 620 0.91 18.74 41.41
N SER A 621 0.07 17.73 41.29
CA SER A 621 -0.19 16.93 40.10
C SER A 621 -1.69 16.67 39.92
N TRP A 622 -2.05 15.79 38.99
CA TRP A 622 -3.43 15.45 38.64
C TRP A 622 -3.76 13.99 39.02
N PRO A 623 -5.06 13.66 39.21
CA PRO A 623 -5.51 12.30 39.50
C PRO A 623 -5.11 11.29 38.41
N THR A 624 -4.89 10.03 38.82
CA THR A 624 -4.38 8.95 37.95
C THR A 624 -5.31 7.74 37.87
N ASP A 625 -6.59 7.93 38.23
CA ASP A 625 -7.56 6.83 38.43
C ASP A 625 -8.01 6.16 37.12
N VAL A 626 -7.70 6.78 35.97
CA VAL A 626 -8.06 6.28 34.64
C VAL A 626 -6.81 5.84 33.90
N TYR A 627 -6.86 4.62 33.37
CA TYR A 627 -5.78 4.06 32.56
C TYR A 627 -5.76 4.73 31.18
N THR A 628 -4.60 5.27 30.83
CA THR A 628 -4.34 5.97 29.57
C THR A 628 -3.29 5.26 28.71
N GLY A 629 -2.72 4.16 29.19
CA GLY A 629 -1.79 3.29 28.47
C GLY A 629 -2.44 2.01 27.95
N THR A 630 -1.82 1.38 26.96
CA THR A 630 -2.31 0.11 26.39
C THR A 630 -1.13 -0.78 26.05
N GLY A 631 -1.06 -1.97 26.66
CA GLY A 631 -0.06 -2.98 26.31
C GLY A 631 -0.55 -3.82 25.12
N PHE A 632 -1.71 -4.46 25.27
CA PHE A 632 -2.38 -5.23 24.24
C PHE A 632 -3.86 -4.85 24.18
N PRO A 633 -4.35 -4.22 23.10
CA PRO A 633 -5.75 -3.86 22.99
C PRO A 633 -6.67 -5.04 23.33
N LYS A 634 -7.68 -4.81 24.17
CA LYS A 634 -8.67 -5.81 24.65
C LYS A 634 -8.13 -6.86 25.63
N VAL A 635 -6.83 -6.87 25.92
CA VAL A 635 -6.17 -7.95 26.68
C VAL A 635 -5.39 -7.42 27.88
N LEU A 636 -4.67 -6.31 27.71
CA LEU A 636 -3.83 -5.70 28.75
C LEU A 636 -3.83 -4.18 28.59
N TYR A 637 -4.39 -3.50 29.58
CA TYR A 637 -4.35 -2.05 29.69
C TYR A 637 -3.41 -1.65 30.83
N LEU A 638 -2.79 -0.47 30.69
CA LEU A 638 -1.75 -0.02 31.61
C LEU A 638 -2.08 1.37 32.17
N GLY A 639 -1.84 1.54 33.46
CA GLY A 639 -1.85 2.82 34.14
C GLY A 639 -0.45 3.40 34.20
N TYR A 640 -0.25 4.57 33.58
CA TYR A 640 0.99 5.36 33.68
C TYR A 640 0.73 6.63 34.50
N PRO A 641 1.03 6.65 35.81
CA PRO A 641 0.72 7.79 36.67
C PRO A 641 1.30 9.11 36.13
N TYR A 642 2.53 9.11 35.64
CA TYR A 642 3.17 10.32 35.16
C TYR A 642 2.63 10.86 33.83
N TYR A 643 1.81 10.10 33.07
CA TYR A 643 1.13 10.65 31.89
C TYR A 643 0.24 11.83 32.27
N HIS A 644 -0.39 11.74 33.45
CA HIS A 644 -1.21 12.82 34.00
C HIS A 644 -0.38 13.96 34.60
N HIS A 645 0.94 13.91 34.51
CA HIS A 645 1.84 14.91 35.08
C HIS A 645 2.67 15.63 34.02
N PHE A 646 3.51 14.92 33.26
CA PHE A 646 4.42 15.58 32.33
C PHE A 646 3.71 16.13 31.08
N PHE A 647 2.61 15.52 30.61
CA PHE A 647 1.87 16.05 29.45
C PHE A 647 1.14 17.37 29.79
N PRO A 648 0.43 17.51 30.93
CA PRO A 648 -0.08 18.80 31.38
C PRO A 648 1.00 19.86 31.57
N MET A 649 2.14 19.48 32.15
CA MET A 649 3.28 20.37 32.31
C MET A 649 3.79 20.89 30.95
N MET A 650 3.97 20.00 29.96
CA MET A 650 4.34 20.38 28.59
C MET A 650 3.30 21.32 27.96
N ALA A 651 2.01 21.00 28.09
CA ALA A 651 0.92 21.80 27.52
C ALA A 651 0.89 23.22 28.11
N LEU A 652 1.04 23.35 29.44
CA LEU A 652 1.08 24.64 30.14
C LEU A 652 2.34 25.44 29.79
N GLY A 653 3.52 24.81 29.76
CA GLY A 653 4.76 25.45 29.36
C GLY A 653 4.70 25.98 27.94
N LYS A 654 4.19 25.17 27.00
CA LYS A 654 4.01 25.57 25.61
C LYS A 654 2.97 26.68 25.47
N TYR A 655 1.87 26.65 26.23
CA TYR A 655 0.89 27.72 26.24
C TYR A 655 1.57 29.04 26.59
N LEU A 656 2.33 29.10 27.67
CA LEU A 656 2.93 30.34 28.17
C LEU A 656 3.94 30.97 27.19
N ASN A 657 4.64 30.16 26.39
CA ASN A 657 5.80 30.58 25.57
C ASN A 657 5.52 31.03 24.11
N ASP A 658 4.29 30.90 23.57
CA ASP A 658 4.03 31.09 22.11
C ASP A 658 3.94 32.57 21.65
N GLN A 659 4.77 33.02 20.68
CA GLN A 659 4.83 34.39 20.14
C GLN A 659 4.74 34.58 18.60
N HIS A 660 4.73 33.57 17.72
CA HIS A 660 4.79 33.83 16.26
C HIS A 660 4.07 32.84 15.33
N ALA A 661 3.08 33.33 14.56
CA ALA A 661 2.83 32.90 13.17
C ALA A 661 1.92 33.92 12.42
N SER A 662 2.27 34.28 11.17
CA SER A 662 1.48 35.13 10.26
C SER A 662 1.35 34.47 8.88
N PRO A 663 0.22 34.58 8.13
CA PRO A 663 0.02 33.96 6.81
C PRO A 663 0.47 34.86 5.63
N LEU A 664 1.06 34.28 4.57
CA LEU A 664 1.68 34.97 3.41
C LEU A 664 0.77 35.06 2.16
N GLU A 665 0.80 36.20 1.45
CA GLU A 665 0.09 36.51 0.16
C GLU A 665 0.86 36.16 -1.14
N GLN A 666 0.13 35.96 -2.25
CA GLN A 666 0.56 35.47 -3.59
C GLN A 666 0.35 36.48 -4.74
N MET A 667 1.07 36.35 -5.87
CA MET A 667 0.92 37.16 -7.11
C MET A 667 0.37 36.31 -8.28
N PRO A 668 -0.72 36.72 -8.96
CA PRO A 668 -1.37 35.93 -10.03
C PRO A 668 -0.87 36.23 -11.46
N LEU A 669 -0.82 35.21 -12.33
CA LEU A 669 -0.56 35.27 -13.79
C LEU A 669 -1.86 35.31 -14.64
N PRO A 670 -1.83 35.83 -15.89
CA PRO A 670 -3.00 35.84 -16.78
C PRO A 670 -3.47 34.44 -17.19
N ARG A 671 -4.78 34.18 -17.13
CA ARG A 671 -5.37 32.84 -17.36
C ARG A 671 -5.08 32.22 -18.74
N GLN A 672 -5.05 33.03 -19.80
CA GLN A 672 -4.78 32.52 -21.17
C GLN A 672 -3.35 32.01 -21.34
N LEU A 673 -2.38 32.69 -20.69
CA LEU A 673 -0.99 32.30 -20.67
C LEU A 673 -0.79 30.99 -19.90
N VAL A 674 -1.44 30.88 -18.74
CA VAL A 674 -1.44 29.68 -17.89
C VAL A 674 -2.02 28.48 -18.64
N ALA A 675 -3.14 28.68 -19.37
CA ALA A 675 -3.78 27.62 -20.15
C ALA A 675 -2.87 27.08 -21.26
N ALA A 676 -2.15 27.95 -21.98
CA ALA A 676 -1.23 27.52 -23.05
C ALA A 676 -0.01 26.74 -22.52
N LEU A 677 0.55 27.14 -21.37
CA LEU A 677 1.75 26.55 -20.78
C LEU A 677 1.49 25.23 -20.05
N ASN A 678 0.32 25.11 -19.42
CA ASN A 678 -0.14 23.90 -18.73
C ASN A 678 -0.87 22.92 -19.67
N ARG A 679 -0.93 23.19 -20.99
CA ARG A 679 -1.56 22.32 -21.98
C ARG A 679 -0.87 20.94 -22.05
N PRO A 680 -1.57 19.81 -21.77
CA PRO A 680 -0.97 18.48 -21.74
C PRO A 680 -0.76 17.89 -23.16
N SER A 681 0.29 17.08 -23.32
CA SER A 681 0.58 16.35 -24.57
C SER A 681 0.21 14.87 -24.46
N ALA A 682 -0.45 14.30 -25.47
CA ALA A 682 -0.86 12.90 -25.50
C ALA A 682 -0.22 12.15 -26.69
N LEU A 683 0.36 10.98 -26.42
CA LEU A 683 0.90 10.06 -27.42
C LEU A 683 -0.07 8.91 -27.68
N LEU A 684 -0.45 8.69 -28.93
CA LEU A 684 -1.24 7.56 -29.39
C LEU A 684 -0.36 6.60 -30.19
N THR A 685 -0.26 5.33 -29.77
CA THR A 685 0.56 4.31 -30.46
C THR A 685 -0.30 3.19 -31.03
N VAL A 686 -0.21 2.98 -32.35
CA VAL A 686 -1.10 2.06 -33.08
C VAL A 686 -0.32 1.19 -34.06
N ILE A 687 -0.51 -0.13 -33.96
CA ILE A 687 -0.14 -1.12 -34.99
C ILE A 687 -1.43 -1.70 -35.55
N GLY A 688 -1.65 -1.56 -36.86
CA GLY A 688 -2.83 -2.11 -37.51
C GLY A 688 -3.12 -1.54 -38.90
N SER A 689 -4.23 -1.99 -39.46
CA SER A 689 -4.79 -1.52 -40.72
C SER A 689 -5.36 -0.09 -40.60
N ARG A 690 -5.88 0.45 -41.72
CA ARG A 690 -6.59 1.74 -41.73
C ARG A 690 -7.78 1.75 -40.75
N GLY A 691 -8.49 0.62 -40.60
CA GLY A 691 -9.62 0.51 -39.68
C GLY A 691 -9.20 0.68 -38.22
N ASP A 692 -8.06 0.11 -37.84
CA ASP A 692 -7.48 0.24 -36.50
C ASP A 692 -7.09 1.70 -36.22
N LEU A 693 -6.49 2.39 -37.19
CA LEU A 693 -6.08 3.77 -37.03
C LEU A 693 -7.26 4.75 -36.88
N VAL A 694 -8.34 4.56 -37.65
CA VAL A 694 -9.53 5.42 -37.59
C VAL A 694 -10.11 5.47 -36.17
N VAL A 695 -10.06 4.36 -35.44
CA VAL A 695 -10.48 4.28 -34.03
C VAL A 695 -9.68 5.24 -33.15
N PHE A 696 -8.35 5.25 -33.32
CA PHE A 696 -7.46 6.12 -32.56
C PHE A 696 -7.54 7.59 -33.01
N LEU A 697 -7.81 7.86 -34.28
CA LEU A 697 -8.09 9.21 -34.77
C LEU A 697 -9.34 9.81 -34.11
N ASN A 698 -10.39 9.00 -33.90
CA ASN A 698 -11.57 9.46 -33.16
C ASN A 698 -11.25 9.80 -31.69
N ILE A 699 -10.39 9.01 -31.04
CA ILE A 699 -9.91 9.33 -29.68
C ILE A 699 -9.10 10.63 -29.70
N ALA A 700 -8.21 10.80 -30.68
CA ALA A 700 -7.40 12.00 -30.86
C ALA A 700 -8.27 13.26 -31.03
N LYS A 701 -9.35 13.19 -31.80
CA LYS A 701 -10.32 14.28 -32.00
C LYS A 701 -10.94 14.72 -30.68
N HIS A 702 -11.37 13.79 -29.84
CA HIS A 702 -11.93 14.13 -28.52
C HIS A 702 -10.88 14.73 -27.59
N LEU A 703 -9.66 14.18 -27.56
CA LEU A 703 -8.57 14.71 -26.73
C LEU A 703 -8.20 16.15 -27.13
N ALA A 704 -8.09 16.43 -28.43
CA ALA A 704 -7.71 17.74 -28.93
C ALA A 704 -8.86 18.76 -28.85
N ARG A 705 -10.07 18.42 -29.32
CA ARG A 705 -11.18 19.39 -29.43
C ARG A 705 -11.91 19.64 -28.11
N THR A 706 -12.06 18.61 -27.27
CA THR A 706 -12.83 18.71 -26.02
C THR A 706 -11.97 19.11 -24.83
N TYR A 707 -10.73 18.62 -24.79
CA TYR A 707 -9.83 18.76 -23.64
C TYR A 707 -8.55 19.55 -23.93
N ASP A 708 -8.43 20.08 -25.15
CA ASP A 708 -7.29 20.88 -25.59
C ASP A 708 -5.93 20.17 -25.42
N HIS A 709 -5.84 18.85 -25.62
CA HIS A 709 -4.55 18.17 -25.64
C HIS A 709 -3.79 18.43 -26.94
N ARG A 710 -2.46 18.54 -26.86
CA ARG A 710 -1.57 18.41 -28.02
C ARG A 710 -1.38 16.93 -28.34
N VAL A 711 -1.75 16.47 -29.53
CA VAL A 711 -1.79 15.03 -29.85
C VAL A 711 -0.75 14.65 -30.90
N ARG A 712 0.00 13.58 -30.63
CA ARG A 712 0.90 12.92 -31.58
C ARG A 712 0.50 11.45 -31.78
N ILE A 713 0.47 11.00 -33.02
CA ILE A 713 0.12 9.63 -33.41
C ILE A 713 1.33 8.94 -34.03
N ALA A 714 1.76 7.84 -33.42
CA ALA A 714 2.85 6.99 -33.89
C ALA A 714 2.28 5.74 -34.58
N THR A 715 2.51 5.62 -35.89
CA THR A 715 2.02 4.48 -36.69
C THR A 715 2.82 4.31 -38.00
N HIS A 716 2.40 3.38 -38.85
CA HIS A 716 3.09 3.06 -40.10
C HIS A 716 3.15 4.26 -41.07
N PRO A 717 4.24 4.40 -41.86
CA PRO A 717 4.37 5.45 -42.88
C PRO A 717 3.18 5.58 -43.83
N ASP A 718 2.57 4.44 -44.20
CA ASP A 718 1.43 4.34 -45.12
C ASP A 718 0.20 5.14 -44.65
N HIS A 719 0.15 5.52 -43.38
CA HIS A 719 -0.96 6.26 -42.79
C HIS A 719 -0.68 7.76 -42.55
N ARG A 720 0.50 8.28 -42.95
CA ARG A 720 0.91 9.66 -42.70
C ARG A 720 -0.14 10.69 -43.13
N GLU A 721 -0.56 10.62 -44.38
CA GLU A 721 -1.51 11.59 -44.95
C GLU A 721 -2.83 11.62 -44.17
N LEU A 722 -3.30 10.46 -43.70
CA LEU A 722 -4.54 10.37 -42.93
C LEU A 722 -4.44 11.05 -41.56
N VAL A 723 -3.28 10.99 -40.91
CA VAL A 723 -3.03 11.64 -39.62
C VAL A 723 -2.89 13.15 -39.78
N GLU A 724 -2.08 13.59 -40.75
CA GLU A 724 -1.77 15.00 -40.98
C GLU A 724 -2.99 15.78 -41.50
N ASN A 725 -3.82 15.17 -42.37
CA ASN A 725 -5.07 15.78 -42.87
C ASN A 725 -6.09 16.07 -41.75
N GLU A 726 -6.03 15.35 -40.64
CA GLU A 726 -6.88 15.57 -39.46
C GLU A 726 -6.27 16.60 -38.47
N GLY A 727 -5.10 17.14 -38.78
CA GLY A 727 -4.42 18.19 -38.00
C GLY A 727 -3.62 17.70 -36.79
N PHE A 728 -3.24 16.41 -36.75
CA PHE A 728 -2.43 15.83 -35.67
C PHE A 728 -0.96 15.65 -36.06
N GLU A 729 -0.06 15.61 -35.06
CA GLU A 729 1.36 15.34 -35.31
C GLU A 729 1.58 13.86 -35.66
N PHE A 730 2.27 13.59 -36.77
CA PHE A 730 2.60 12.23 -37.21
C PHE A 730 4.04 11.81 -36.81
N TYR A 731 4.19 10.58 -36.32
CA TYR A 731 5.50 9.95 -36.12
C TYR A 731 5.58 8.57 -36.80
N SER A 732 6.60 8.37 -37.64
CA SER A 732 6.78 7.11 -38.38
C SER A 732 7.45 6.02 -37.55
N VAL A 733 6.77 4.88 -37.38
CA VAL A 733 7.37 3.69 -36.74
C VAL A 733 7.97 2.68 -37.72
N GLY A 734 7.89 2.93 -39.03
CA GLY A 734 8.38 2.02 -40.08
C GLY A 734 7.53 0.77 -40.31
N GLY A 735 7.93 -0.09 -41.24
CA GLY A 735 7.16 -1.27 -41.69
C GLY A 735 5.90 -0.91 -42.50
N SER A 736 5.17 -1.92 -42.99
CA SER A 736 3.89 -1.76 -43.69
C SER A 736 2.80 -2.66 -43.10
N PRO A 737 1.54 -2.18 -42.95
CA PRO A 737 0.41 -3.01 -42.52
C PRO A 737 0.15 -4.21 -43.45
N VAL A 738 0.45 -4.06 -44.74
CA VAL A 738 0.22 -5.11 -45.75
C VAL A 738 1.17 -6.29 -45.55
N ASP A 739 2.45 -6.02 -45.31
CA ASP A 739 3.45 -7.07 -45.06
C ASP A 739 3.17 -7.80 -43.76
N PHE A 740 2.65 -7.08 -42.76
CA PHE A 740 2.21 -7.65 -41.50
C PHE A 740 1.03 -8.61 -41.72
N ALA A 741 -0.02 -8.19 -42.44
CA ALA A 741 -1.16 -9.05 -42.77
C ALA A 741 -0.78 -10.29 -43.61
N LYS A 742 0.18 -10.14 -44.54
CA LYS A 742 0.72 -11.26 -45.34
C LYS A 742 1.44 -12.30 -44.48
N ALA A 743 2.20 -11.88 -43.47
CA ALA A 743 2.88 -12.79 -42.55
C ALA A 743 1.88 -13.67 -41.76
N PHE A 744 0.77 -13.09 -41.29
CA PHE A 744 -0.25 -13.83 -40.52
C PHE A 744 -1.21 -14.67 -41.38
N THR A 745 -1.33 -14.37 -42.67
CA THR A 745 -2.14 -15.17 -43.61
C THR A 745 -1.41 -16.40 -44.13
N ALA A 746 -0.09 -16.32 -44.32
CA ALA A 746 0.74 -17.44 -44.74
C ALA A 746 0.87 -18.53 -43.67
N GLU A 747 0.85 -18.14 -42.38
CA GLU A 747 1.00 -19.05 -41.24
C GLU A 747 -0.13 -18.86 -40.20
N PRO A 748 -1.29 -19.50 -40.40
CA PRO A 748 -2.46 -19.31 -39.53
C PRO A 748 -2.34 -19.96 -38.14
N ASP A 749 -1.30 -20.76 -37.88
CA ASP A 749 -1.01 -21.38 -36.58
C ASP A 749 0.21 -20.74 -35.91
N ILE A 750 -0.02 -19.57 -35.31
CA ILE A 750 1.02 -18.73 -34.67
C ILE A 750 1.76 -19.51 -33.57
N LEU A 751 1.03 -20.28 -32.76
CA LEU A 751 1.61 -21.04 -31.65
C LEU A 751 2.52 -22.17 -32.16
N GLY A 752 2.05 -22.93 -33.16
CA GLY A 752 2.85 -24.00 -33.77
C GLY A 752 4.09 -23.48 -34.50
N SER A 753 3.98 -22.38 -35.24
CA SER A 753 5.10 -21.78 -35.99
C SER A 753 6.15 -21.16 -35.07
N ALA A 754 5.74 -20.57 -33.93
CA ALA A 754 6.66 -20.08 -32.92
C ALA A 754 7.50 -21.22 -32.29
N ILE A 755 6.86 -22.37 -32.02
CA ILE A 755 7.55 -23.57 -31.51
C ILE A 755 8.53 -24.15 -32.54
N ARG A 756 8.22 -24.05 -33.83
CA ARG A 756 9.09 -24.49 -34.95
C ARG A 756 10.24 -23.53 -35.28
N GLY A 757 10.29 -22.35 -34.67
CA GLY A 757 11.37 -21.36 -34.88
C GLY A 757 11.24 -20.53 -36.16
N GLU A 758 10.10 -20.58 -36.84
CA GLU A 758 9.83 -19.91 -38.13
C GLU A 758 9.60 -18.38 -37.98
N TYR A 759 9.54 -17.88 -36.74
CA TYR A 759 9.16 -16.50 -36.37
C TYR A 759 10.25 -15.42 -36.54
N ALA A 760 11.40 -15.74 -37.15
CA ALA A 760 12.61 -14.89 -37.12
C ALA A 760 12.47 -13.55 -37.87
N ALA A 761 11.77 -13.53 -39.02
CA ALA A 761 11.56 -12.32 -39.80
C ALA A 761 10.63 -11.32 -39.08
N LEU A 762 9.53 -11.82 -38.51
CA LEU A 762 8.58 -11.02 -37.74
C LEU A 762 9.23 -10.46 -36.46
N LYS A 763 10.11 -11.23 -35.82
CA LYS A 763 10.89 -10.81 -34.65
C LYS A 763 11.77 -9.58 -34.92
N ARG A 764 12.35 -9.44 -36.12
CA ARG A 764 13.19 -8.28 -36.47
C ARG A 764 12.35 -7.01 -36.64
N SER A 765 11.20 -7.11 -37.31
CA SER A 765 10.28 -5.98 -37.54
C SER A 765 9.69 -5.44 -36.22
N PHE A 766 9.27 -6.33 -35.30
CA PHE A 766 8.73 -5.92 -34.00
C PHE A 766 9.76 -5.22 -33.11
N LYS A 767 11.04 -5.63 -33.11
CA LYS A 767 12.09 -4.95 -32.34
C LYS A 767 12.24 -3.49 -32.79
N LEU A 768 12.29 -3.25 -34.10
CA LEU A 768 12.37 -1.90 -34.66
C LEU A 768 11.13 -1.05 -34.29
N LEU A 769 9.94 -1.64 -34.32
CA LEU A 769 8.70 -0.98 -33.92
C LEU A 769 8.75 -0.56 -32.45
N ILE A 770 9.11 -1.46 -31.54
CA ILE A 770 9.22 -1.19 -30.08
C ILE A 770 10.18 -0.03 -29.82
N GLU A 771 11.34 -0.01 -30.48
CA GLU A 771 12.32 1.09 -30.38
C GLU A 771 11.77 2.43 -30.88
N ARG A 772 11.05 2.44 -32.01
CA ARG A 772 10.49 3.66 -32.60
C ARG A 772 9.28 4.19 -31.84
N PHE A 773 8.47 3.33 -31.22
CA PHE A 773 7.40 3.78 -30.31
C PHE A 773 7.97 4.53 -29.12
N TRP A 774 9.10 4.09 -28.55
CA TRP A 774 9.79 4.87 -27.51
C TRP A 774 10.23 6.24 -28.03
N LYS A 775 10.90 6.30 -29.19
CA LYS A 775 11.38 7.56 -29.76
C LYS A 775 10.26 8.55 -30.09
N SER A 776 9.05 8.06 -30.39
CA SER A 776 7.90 8.93 -30.65
C SER A 776 7.43 9.75 -29.43
N SER A 777 7.84 9.36 -28.22
CA SER A 777 7.35 9.96 -26.98
C SER A 777 8.02 11.26 -26.53
N VAL A 778 9.19 11.60 -27.09
CA VAL A 778 10.00 12.75 -26.68
C VAL A 778 10.78 13.32 -27.87
N ASP A 779 10.76 14.64 -28.05
CA ASP A 779 11.66 15.34 -28.98
C ASP A 779 13.00 15.65 -28.29
N ASN A 780 14.13 15.25 -28.88
CA ASN A 780 15.47 15.65 -28.43
C ASN A 780 16.43 15.74 -29.62
N ASN A 781 17.23 16.82 -29.65
CA ASN A 781 18.27 17.09 -30.66
C ASN A 781 19.34 15.98 -30.77
N TYR A 782 19.52 15.13 -29.76
CA TYR A 782 20.42 13.95 -29.84
C TYR A 782 19.87 12.80 -30.70
N MET A 783 18.58 12.82 -31.07
CA MET A 783 17.92 11.76 -31.86
C MET A 783 17.41 12.25 -33.23
N ALA A 784 17.57 13.53 -33.54
CA ALA A 784 17.18 14.12 -34.82
C ALA A 784 18.24 13.83 -35.89
N ILE A 785 18.15 12.67 -36.55
CA ILE A 785 18.88 12.42 -37.82
C ILE A 785 17.98 12.66 -39.04
N GLU A 786 16.66 12.80 -38.89
CA GLU A 786 15.75 12.93 -40.05
C GLU A 786 14.63 13.94 -39.82
N SER A 787 14.95 15.24 -39.88
CA SER A 787 14.09 16.33 -40.40
C SER A 787 14.65 17.71 -39.99
N ALA A 788 15.35 18.37 -40.91
CA ALA A 788 16.00 19.67 -40.68
C ALA A 788 15.11 20.88 -41.05
N ASP A 789 13.80 20.69 -41.31
CA ASP A 789 12.97 21.72 -41.98
C ASP A 789 11.61 22.01 -41.32
N GLN A 790 11.49 21.97 -39.98
CA GLN A 790 10.31 22.52 -39.29
C GLN A 790 10.68 23.59 -38.25
N PRO A 791 9.91 24.70 -38.16
CA PRO A 791 10.19 25.83 -37.28
C PRO A 791 10.19 25.40 -35.80
N ALA A 792 10.99 26.09 -34.99
CA ALA A 792 11.25 25.79 -33.57
C ALA A 792 9.99 25.95 -32.68
N GLY A 793 9.11 24.95 -32.68
CA GLY A 793 8.00 24.84 -31.74
C GLY A 793 8.44 24.32 -30.37
N ARG A 794 7.59 24.49 -29.34
CA ARG A 794 7.80 23.92 -28.00
C ARG A 794 8.06 22.39 -28.13
N PRO A 795 9.15 21.83 -27.58
CA PRO A 795 9.47 20.40 -27.71
C PRO A 795 8.34 19.49 -27.21
N PHE A 796 8.12 18.33 -27.86
CA PHE A 796 7.10 17.37 -27.41
C PHE A 796 7.63 16.44 -26.32
N VAL A 797 6.86 16.29 -25.24
CA VAL A 797 7.08 15.28 -24.19
C VAL A 797 5.70 14.76 -23.81
N ALA A 798 5.46 13.46 -23.98
CA ALA A 798 4.14 12.88 -23.70
C ALA A 798 3.81 12.94 -22.19
N ASP A 799 2.69 13.57 -21.85
CA ASP A 799 2.10 13.63 -20.51
C ASP A 799 1.01 12.55 -20.30
N ALA A 800 0.57 11.90 -21.38
CA ALA A 800 -0.35 10.76 -21.37
C ALA A 800 -0.07 9.82 -22.56
N VAL A 801 -0.33 8.52 -22.38
CA VAL A 801 -0.17 7.50 -23.43
C VAL A 801 -1.49 6.75 -23.64
N VAL A 802 -1.90 6.61 -24.90
CA VAL A 802 -3.02 5.75 -25.31
C VAL A 802 -2.48 4.74 -26.31
N SER A 803 -2.65 3.45 -26.05
CA SER A 803 -2.03 2.41 -26.88
C SER A 803 -2.93 1.21 -27.11
N SER A 804 -2.78 0.57 -28.27
CA SER A 804 -3.20 -0.81 -28.45
C SER A 804 -2.29 -1.77 -27.66
N LEU A 805 -2.80 -2.93 -27.26
CA LEU A 805 -2.00 -3.98 -26.61
C LEU A 805 -0.92 -4.54 -27.55
N SER A 806 -1.18 -4.53 -28.87
CA SER A 806 -0.29 -5.05 -29.90
C SER A 806 1.08 -4.35 -30.00
N THR A 807 1.24 -3.16 -29.41
CA THR A 807 2.50 -2.38 -29.50
C THR A 807 3.65 -2.94 -28.66
N LEU A 808 3.35 -3.71 -27.61
CA LEU A 808 4.31 -4.29 -26.64
C LEU A 808 5.23 -3.29 -25.90
N ALA A 809 5.26 -2.01 -26.27
CA ALA A 809 6.14 -0.99 -25.69
C ALA A 809 5.41 -0.07 -24.69
N HIS A 810 4.09 0.01 -24.79
CA HIS A 810 3.23 0.99 -24.13
C HIS A 810 3.44 1.14 -22.62
N VAL A 811 3.45 0.02 -21.89
CA VAL A 811 3.65 0.01 -20.44
C VAL A 811 5.02 0.59 -20.07
N HIS A 812 6.07 0.22 -20.80
CA HIS A 812 7.44 0.63 -20.50
C HIS A 812 7.66 2.11 -20.83
N ILE A 813 7.08 2.59 -21.93
CA ILE A 813 7.09 4.01 -22.31
C ILE A 813 6.42 4.85 -21.21
N ALA A 814 5.19 4.47 -20.82
CA ALA A 814 4.43 5.23 -19.83
C ALA A 814 5.05 5.16 -18.41
N GLU A 815 5.69 4.05 -18.05
CA GLU A 815 6.43 3.88 -16.79
C GLU A 815 7.71 4.74 -16.73
N LYS A 816 8.43 4.89 -17.86
CA LYS A 816 9.61 5.77 -17.94
C LYS A 816 9.20 7.25 -17.95
N LEU A 817 8.17 7.61 -18.71
CA LEU A 817 7.62 8.98 -18.75
C LEU A 817 6.97 9.40 -17.43
N LYS A 818 6.62 8.44 -16.57
CA LYS A 818 5.73 8.66 -15.42
C LYS A 818 4.45 9.36 -15.90
N ALA A 819 3.80 8.77 -16.89
CA ALA A 819 2.54 9.22 -17.48
C ALA A 819 1.43 8.16 -17.30
N PRO A 820 0.14 8.56 -17.20
CA PRO A 820 -0.98 7.62 -17.25
C PRO A 820 -1.05 6.91 -18.61
N LEU A 821 -1.52 5.66 -18.58
CA LEU A 821 -1.72 4.81 -19.75
C LEU A 821 -3.18 4.37 -19.84
N ALA A 822 -3.79 4.54 -21.02
CA ALA A 822 -5.05 3.89 -21.39
C ALA A 822 -4.79 2.84 -22.48
N LEU A 823 -5.19 1.61 -22.19
CA LEU A 823 -5.15 0.51 -23.15
C LEU A 823 -6.45 0.48 -23.94
N VAL A 824 -6.35 0.34 -25.25
CA VAL A 824 -7.49 0.30 -26.16
C VAL A 824 -7.46 -1.00 -26.94
N SER A 825 -8.54 -1.77 -26.85
CA SER A 825 -8.70 -3.00 -27.64
C SER A 825 -9.96 -2.91 -28.48
N ILE A 826 -9.81 -3.22 -29.76
CA ILE A 826 -10.92 -3.39 -30.70
C ILE A 826 -11.41 -4.84 -30.76
N GLN A 827 -10.72 -5.76 -30.07
CA GLN A 827 -10.98 -7.20 -30.02
C GLN A 827 -10.69 -7.77 -28.61
N PRO A 828 -11.22 -8.95 -28.23
CA PRO A 828 -10.98 -9.53 -26.90
C PRO A 828 -9.54 -10.05 -26.69
N ASP A 829 -8.66 -9.15 -26.26
CA ASP A 829 -7.25 -9.45 -25.97
C ASP A 829 -6.94 -9.69 -24.48
N LEU A 830 -7.97 -9.70 -23.61
CA LEU A 830 -7.82 -9.95 -22.18
C LEU A 830 -8.22 -11.38 -21.79
N PRO A 831 -7.50 -12.00 -20.82
CA PRO A 831 -7.83 -13.34 -20.35
C PRO A 831 -9.28 -13.48 -19.89
N THR A 832 -9.98 -14.50 -20.38
CA THR A 832 -11.36 -14.83 -20.02
C THR A 832 -11.62 -16.32 -20.14
N TRP A 833 -12.56 -16.84 -19.34
CA TRP A 833 -13.04 -18.22 -19.44
C TRP A 833 -14.03 -18.40 -20.59
N GLU A 834 -14.64 -17.32 -21.08
CA GLU A 834 -15.74 -17.38 -22.05
C GLU A 834 -15.29 -17.73 -23.47
N VAL A 835 -14.12 -17.20 -23.89
CA VAL A 835 -13.59 -17.38 -25.25
C VAL A 835 -12.06 -17.52 -25.21
N PRO A 836 -11.45 -18.28 -26.14
CA PRO A 836 -9.99 -18.32 -26.25
C PRO A 836 -9.45 -17.04 -26.88
N HIS A 837 -8.15 -16.79 -26.70
CA HIS A 837 -7.45 -15.68 -27.32
C HIS A 837 -7.68 -15.70 -28.83
N VAL A 838 -8.10 -14.57 -29.39
CA VAL A 838 -8.50 -14.45 -30.80
C VAL A 838 -7.42 -14.92 -31.79
N LEU A 839 -6.15 -14.66 -31.49
CA LEU A 839 -4.98 -15.10 -32.26
C LEU A 839 -4.73 -16.63 -32.22
N THR A 840 -5.43 -17.38 -31.38
CA THR A 840 -5.35 -18.86 -31.33
C THR A 840 -6.51 -19.56 -32.04
N LEU A 841 -7.49 -18.78 -32.53
CA LEU A 841 -8.63 -19.31 -33.27
C LEU A 841 -8.25 -19.58 -34.74
N ASN A 842 -8.50 -20.81 -35.19
CA ASN A 842 -8.38 -21.21 -36.60
C ASN A 842 -9.72 -21.59 -37.24
N LYS A 843 -10.82 -21.53 -36.46
CA LYS A 843 -12.21 -21.84 -36.85
C LYS A 843 -13.18 -21.00 -36.01
N PRO A 844 -14.39 -20.66 -36.52
CA PRO A 844 -15.39 -19.87 -35.80
C PRO A 844 -16.22 -20.73 -34.83
N SER A 845 -15.57 -21.30 -33.81
CA SER A 845 -16.23 -22.11 -32.77
C SER A 845 -15.49 -22.00 -31.43
N PHE A 846 -16.22 -22.05 -30.31
CA PHE A 846 -15.68 -21.95 -28.94
C PHE A 846 -15.53 -23.32 -28.24
N SER A 847 -15.38 -24.41 -28.98
CA SER A 847 -15.54 -25.79 -28.48
C SER A 847 -14.40 -26.36 -27.62
N SER A 848 -13.50 -25.54 -27.09
CA SER A 848 -12.23 -26.01 -26.52
C SER A 848 -12.20 -26.14 -24.99
N GLY A 849 -13.33 -25.85 -24.33
CA GLY A 849 -13.49 -25.93 -22.87
C GLY A 849 -12.99 -24.67 -22.13
N LEU A 850 -13.63 -24.35 -21.00
CA LEU A 850 -13.38 -23.12 -20.21
C LEU A 850 -11.89 -22.95 -19.85
N LEU A 851 -11.21 -24.04 -19.51
CA LEU A 851 -9.79 -24.01 -19.12
C LEU A 851 -8.87 -23.63 -20.28
N TRP A 852 -9.11 -24.17 -21.49
CA TRP A 852 -8.30 -23.82 -22.66
C TRP A 852 -8.50 -22.35 -23.06
N ASN A 853 -9.73 -21.86 -22.94
CA ASN A 853 -10.04 -20.46 -23.23
C ASN A 853 -9.13 -19.52 -22.44
N TYR A 854 -9.04 -19.73 -21.13
CA TYR A 854 -8.16 -18.92 -20.29
C TYR A 854 -6.66 -19.17 -20.56
N LEU A 855 -6.25 -20.44 -20.70
CA LEU A 855 -4.84 -20.80 -20.92
C LEU A 855 -4.28 -20.29 -22.25
N SER A 856 -5.12 -20.15 -23.28
CA SER A 856 -4.69 -19.66 -24.59
C SER A 856 -4.09 -18.25 -24.55
N TYR A 857 -4.58 -17.38 -23.66
CA TYR A 857 -4.00 -16.04 -23.43
C TYR A 857 -2.62 -16.12 -22.80
N PHE A 858 -2.48 -16.93 -21.75
CA PHE A 858 -1.21 -17.17 -21.08
C PHE A 858 -0.16 -17.75 -22.05
N CYS A 859 -0.54 -18.70 -22.90
CA CYS A 859 0.36 -19.30 -23.90
C CYS A 859 0.86 -18.27 -24.93
N LEU A 860 0.05 -17.29 -25.31
CA LEU A 860 0.46 -16.30 -26.29
C LEU A 860 1.35 -15.21 -25.68
N ASP A 861 1.00 -14.75 -24.49
CA ASP A 861 1.87 -13.92 -23.66
C ASP A 861 3.22 -14.61 -23.44
N LEU A 862 3.20 -15.94 -23.34
CA LEU A 862 4.40 -16.76 -23.21
C LEU A 862 5.32 -16.69 -24.40
N VAL A 863 4.77 -16.89 -25.58
CA VAL A 863 5.52 -16.77 -26.82
C VAL A 863 6.06 -15.34 -26.99
N ASN A 864 5.26 -14.31 -26.67
CA ASN A 864 5.69 -12.91 -26.76
C ASN A 864 6.88 -12.60 -25.84
N TRP A 865 6.86 -13.08 -24.59
CA TRP A 865 7.99 -12.86 -23.68
C TRP A 865 9.25 -13.60 -24.11
N ILE A 866 9.15 -14.86 -24.56
CA ILE A 866 10.30 -15.62 -25.09
C ILE A 866 10.89 -14.90 -26.32
N ALA A 867 10.03 -14.36 -27.18
CA ALA A 867 10.45 -13.68 -28.40
C ALA A 867 11.11 -12.31 -28.12
N PHE A 868 10.55 -11.50 -27.20
CA PHE A 868 10.87 -10.08 -27.08
C PHE A 868 11.40 -9.64 -25.70
N GLY A 869 11.26 -10.46 -24.65
CA GLY A 869 11.59 -10.10 -23.27
C GLY A 869 13.05 -9.68 -23.06
N SER A 870 14.01 -10.34 -23.71
CA SER A 870 15.42 -9.96 -23.67
C SER A 870 15.68 -8.58 -24.30
N HIS A 871 14.96 -8.24 -25.37
CA HIS A 871 15.08 -6.94 -26.03
C HIS A 871 14.38 -5.84 -25.22
N ILE A 872 13.23 -6.12 -24.63
CA ILE A 872 12.54 -5.22 -23.69
C ILE A 872 13.44 -4.91 -22.50
N ASN A 873 14.09 -5.93 -21.90
CA ASN A 873 15.02 -5.72 -20.79
C ASN A 873 16.30 -5.00 -21.21
N TYR A 874 16.80 -5.21 -22.43
CA TYR A 874 17.86 -4.38 -23.00
C TYR A 874 17.45 -2.90 -23.07
N LEU A 875 16.25 -2.61 -23.59
CA LEU A 875 15.75 -1.23 -23.67
C LEU A 875 15.56 -0.62 -22.28
N ARG A 876 14.96 -1.36 -21.33
CA ARG A 876 14.79 -0.91 -19.94
C ARG A 876 16.13 -0.54 -19.30
N THR A 877 17.10 -1.45 -19.35
CA THR A 877 18.38 -1.28 -18.64
C THR A 877 19.38 -0.37 -19.34
N LYS A 878 19.44 -0.38 -20.67
CA LYS A 878 20.47 0.34 -21.45
C LYS A 878 19.98 1.63 -22.11
N VAL A 879 18.68 1.78 -22.34
CA VAL A 879 18.10 2.95 -23.02
C VAL A 879 17.23 3.78 -22.07
N TYR A 880 16.43 3.14 -21.20
CA TYR A 880 15.49 3.83 -20.32
C TYR A 880 16.07 4.12 -18.94
N ASP A 881 17.21 3.53 -18.57
CA ASP A 881 17.75 3.57 -17.20
C ASP A 881 16.70 3.13 -16.16
N MET A 882 16.11 1.97 -16.42
CA MET A 882 15.09 1.30 -15.60
C MET A 882 15.53 -0.12 -15.26
N ASP A 883 15.04 -0.64 -14.14
CA ASP A 883 15.31 -2.02 -13.74
C ASP A 883 14.71 -3.03 -14.73
N ALA A 884 15.40 -4.16 -14.92
CA ALA A 884 14.87 -5.29 -15.68
C ALA A 884 13.56 -5.79 -15.05
N VAL A 885 12.63 -6.25 -15.88
CA VAL A 885 11.33 -6.76 -15.44
C VAL A 885 11.27 -8.26 -15.70
N SER A 886 10.60 -8.99 -14.80
CA SER A 886 10.28 -10.39 -15.01
C SER A 886 9.07 -10.54 -15.93
N TRP A 887 8.90 -11.72 -16.48
CA TRP A 887 7.74 -12.04 -17.30
C TRP A 887 6.40 -11.76 -16.62
N PRO A 888 6.12 -12.28 -15.40
CA PRO A 888 4.78 -12.10 -14.81
C PRO A 888 4.47 -10.62 -14.57
N GLU A 889 5.48 -9.84 -14.20
CA GLU A 889 5.37 -8.39 -13.97
C GLU A 889 5.23 -7.58 -15.26
N ALA A 890 5.77 -8.07 -16.37
CA ALA A 890 5.61 -7.45 -17.69
C ALA A 890 4.18 -7.63 -18.24
N LEU A 891 3.53 -8.76 -17.92
CA LEU A 891 2.28 -9.19 -18.54
C LEU A 891 1.03 -8.94 -17.66
N TYR A 892 1.13 -9.05 -16.33
CA TYR A 892 -0.02 -8.96 -15.44
C TYR A 892 -0.11 -7.64 -14.68
N ARG A 893 -0.56 -6.56 -15.37
CA ARG A 893 -0.85 -5.25 -14.77
C ARG A 893 -2.37 -4.98 -14.70
N HIS A 894 -3.08 -5.84 -13.96
CA HIS A 894 -4.55 -5.93 -13.88
C HIS A 894 -5.34 -4.66 -13.47
N GLN A 895 -4.69 -3.55 -13.13
CA GLN A 895 -5.36 -2.30 -12.73
C GLN A 895 -5.19 -1.16 -13.74
N LEU A 896 -4.63 -1.43 -14.92
CA LEU A 896 -4.55 -0.42 -15.98
C LEU A 896 -5.94 -0.18 -16.60
N PRO A 897 -6.35 1.09 -16.81
CA PRO A 897 -7.57 1.41 -17.53
C PRO A 897 -7.54 0.79 -18.93
N HIS A 898 -8.51 -0.09 -19.21
CA HIS A 898 -8.62 -0.77 -20.50
C HIS A 898 -10.01 -0.55 -21.08
N PHE A 899 -10.05 0.04 -22.27
CA PHE A 899 -11.27 0.37 -23.00
C PHE A 899 -11.44 -0.60 -24.16
N CYS A 900 -12.51 -1.37 -24.08
CA CYS A 900 -12.91 -2.35 -25.07
C CYS A 900 -13.93 -1.69 -26.01
N LEU A 901 -13.53 -1.44 -27.26
CA LEU A 901 -14.28 -0.65 -28.23
C LEU A 901 -15.23 -1.52 -29.07
N TRP A 902 -16.10 -2.21 -28.38
CA TRP A 902 -17.24 -2.94 -28.93
C TRP A 902 -18.46 -2.78 -28.02
N SER A 903 -19.62 -3.17 -28.52
CA SER A 903 -20.87 -3.08 -27.75
C SER A 903 -21.06 -4.22 -26.76
N SER A 904 -21.59 -3.88 -25.59
CA SER A 904 -21.95 -4.86 -24.56
C SER A 904 -23.04 -5.84 -25.01
N SER A 905 -23.84 -5.46 -26.00
CA SER A 905 -24.84 -6.31 -26.65
C SER A 905 -24.24 -7.41 -27.51
N ILE A 906 -22.98 -7.27 -27.93
CA ILE A 906 -22.27 -8.26 -28.74
C ILE A 906 -21.43 -9.20 -27.87
N PHE A 907 -20.73 -8.62 -26.90
CA PHE A 907 -19.90 -9.33 -25.94
C PHE A 907 -19.86 -8.52 -24.65
N SER A 908 -20.67 -8.96 -23.69
CA SER A 908 -20.76 -8.37 -22.37
C SER A 908 -19.43 -8.51 -21.63
N ARG A 909 -19.18 -7.61 -20.66
CA ARG A 909 -18.01 -7.69 -19.80
C ARG A 909 -18.01 -9.01 -19.02
N PRO A 910 -17.03 -9.92 -19.23
CA PRO A 910 -16.88 -11.11 -18.42
C PRO A 910 -16.74 -10.75 -16.93
N SER A 911 -17.30 -11.60 -16.07
CA SER A 911 -17.37 -11.37 -14.62
C SER A 911 -15.99 -11.24 -13.96
N GLU A 912 -14.98 -11.90 -14.52
CA GLU A 912 -13.60 -11.93 -14.07
C GLU A 912 -12.81 -10.66 -14.40
N TRP A 913 -13.30 -9.82 -15.31
CA TRP A 913 -12.65 -8.56 -15.63
C TRP A 913 -12.90 -7.55 -14.51
N GLY A 914 -11.80 -6.95 -14.02
CA GLY A 914 -11.85 -5.95 -12.95
C GLY A 914 -12.58 -4.66 -13.37
N SER A 915 -12.80 -3.76 -12.41
CA SER A 915 -13.45 -2.46 -12.65
C SER A 915 -12.64 -1.49 -13.53
N SER A 916 -11.35 -1.78 -13.73
CA SER A 916 -10.46 -1.05 -14.65
C SER A 916 -10.76 -1.32 -16.13
N VAL A 917 -11.45 -2.43 -16.44
CA VAL A 917 -11.82 -2.82 -17.80
C VAL A 917 -13.24 -2.36 -18.09
N LYS A 918 -13.42 -1.57 -19.14
CA LYS A 918 -14.72 -1.02 -19.54
C LYS A 918 -15.02 -1.39 -20.98
N ILE A 919 -16.20 -1.99 -21.18
CA ILE A 919 -16.81 -2.06 -22.51
C ILE A 919 -17.35 -0.67 -22.81
N ALA A 920 -16.63 0.06 -23.64
CA ALA A 920 -16.83 1.49 -23.84
C ALA A 920 -17.82 1.80 -24.99
N GLY A 921 -18.20 0.79 -25.77
CA GLY A 921 -19.03 0.95 -26.97
C GLY A 921 -18.18 1.07 -28.24
N TYR A 922 -18.83 0.94 -29.40
CA TYR A 922 -18.16 1.18 -30.67
C TYR A 922 -17.79 2.66 -30.84
N THR A 923 -16.84 2.91 -31.73
CA THR A 923 -16.61 4.25 -32.28
C THR A 923 -16.99 4.24 -33.75
N PHE A 924 -17.67 5.31 -34.15
CA PHE A 924 -18.18 5.44 -35.50
C PHE A 924 -17.63 6.71 -36.13
N GLN A 925 -17.34 6.64 -37.43
CA GLN A 925 -17.02 7.83 -38.20
C GLN A 925 -18.30 8.66 -38.41
N GLU A 926 -18.14 9.98 -38.40
CA GLU A 926 -19.19 10.92 -38.79
C GLU A 926 -19.67 10.60 -40.21
N ASP A 927 -20.98 10.76 -40.44
CA ASP A 927 -21.57 10.43 -41.73
C ASP A 927 -21.00 11.38 -42.80
N SER A 928 -20.45 10.82 -43.88
CA SER A 928 -19.88 11.63 -44.96
C SER A 928 -21.00 12.34 -45.71
N THR A 929 -21.20 13.62 -45.40
CA THR A 929 -22.18 14.49 -46.07
C THR A 929 -21.77 14.86 -47.49
N ASP A 930 -20.49 14.71 -47.81
CA ASP A 930 -19.85 15.26 -49.02
C ASP A 930 -19.53 14.17 -50.06
N TYR A 931 -19.91 12.92 -49.82
CA TYR A 931 -19.69 11.83 -50.77
C TYR A 931 -20.67 11.91 -51.96
N VAL A 932 -20.12 11.98 -53.17
CA VAL A 932 -20.89 11.97 -54.42
C VAL A 932 -20.83 10.57 -55.05
N PRO A 933 -21.94 9.81 -55.10
CA PRO A 933 -21.96 8.47 -55.65
C PRO A 933 -21.85 8.47 -57.20
N PRO A 934 -21.23 7.45 -57.81
CA PRO A 934 -21.31 7.28 -59.27
C PRO A 934 -22.75 7.04 -59.72
N GLU A 935 -23.21 7.75 -60.76
CA GLU A 935 -24.59 7.64 -61.28
C GLU A 935 -24.96 6.20 -61.68
N ALA A 936 -24.00 5.42 -62.17
CA ALA A 936 -24.19 4.01 -62.51
C ALA A 936 -24.47 3.13 -61.27
N LEU A 937 -23.90 3.46 -60.11
CA LEU A 937 -24.17 2.76 -58.85
C LEU A 937 -25.57 3.10 -58.35
N GLU A 938 -26.00 4.36 -58.44
CA GLU A 938 -27.35 4.76 -58.04
C GLU A 938 -28.42 4.05 -58.86
N ARG A 939 -28.30 4.05 -60.19
CA ARG A 939 -29.20 3.30 -61.07
C ARG A 939 -29.18 1.79 -60.80
N PHE A 940 -28.03 1.24 -60.41
CA PHE A 940 -27.94 -0.19 -60.07
C PHE A 940 -28.72 -0.53 -58.78
N LEU A 941 -28.73 0.40 -57.81
CA LEU A 941 -29.43 0.29 -56.53
C LEU A 941 -30.96 0.45 -56.64
N GLU A 942 -31.47 1.10 -57.70
CA GLU A 942 -32.89 1.24 -58.03
C GLU A 942 -33.51 -0.06 -58.59
N SER A 943 -33.29 -1.20 -57.92
CA SER A 943 -33.77 -2.51 -58.36
C SER A 943 -34.80 -3.09 -57.41
N GLU A 944 -35.84 -3.73 -57.96
CA GLU A 944 -36.82 -4.49 -57.15
C GLU A 944 -36.24 -5.80 -56.58
N LYS A 945 -35.13 -6.30 -57.14
CA LYS A 945 -34.43 -7.49 -56.63
C LYS A 945 -33.61 -7.13 -55.38
N PRO A 946 -33.52 -8.03 -54.37
CA PRO A 946 -32.69 -7.78 -53.19
C PRO A 946 -31.22 -7.62 -53.59
N ILE A 947 -30.58 -6.58 -53.04
CA ILE A 947 -29.19 -6.24 -53.30
C ILE A 947 -28.36 -6.54 -52.05
N LEU A 948 -27.26 -7.26 -52.20
CA LEU A 948 -26.30 -7.55 -51.14
C LEU A 948 -25.02 -6.72 -51.32
N ALA A 949 -24.45 -6.21 -50.24
CA ALA A 949 -23.08 -5.69 -50.27
C ALA A 949 -22.11 -6.84 -49.98
N ILE A 950 -20.96 -6.87 -50.66
CA ILE A 950 -19.90 -7.86 -50.44
C ILE A 950 -18.56 -7.13 -50.36
N GLY A 951 -17.84 -7.25 -49.25
CA GLY A 951 -16.55 -6.56 -49.07
C GLY A 951 -15.65 -7.23 -48.04
N PHE A 952 -14.40 -7.48 -48.40
CA PHE A 952 -13.42 -8.16 -47.55
C PHE A 952 -12.30 -7.24 -47.02
N GLY A 953 -12.50 -5.92 -47.10
CA GLY A 953 -11.58 -4.93 -46.52
C GLY A 953 -10.21 -4.92 -47.20
N SER A 954 -9.14 -4.92 -46.39
CA SER A 954 -7.75 -4.97 -46.89
C SER A 954 -7.31 -6.36 -47.36
N VAL A 955 -8.18 -7.37 -47.28
CA VAL A 955 -7.92 -8.72 -47.77
C VAL A 955 -8.45 -8.82 -49.20
N GLY A 956 -7.55 -8.96 -50.19
CA GLY A 956 -7.92 -9.06 -51.59
C GLY A 956 -8.80 -10.28 -51.89
N ILE A 957 -9.71 -10.15 -52.86
CA ILE A 957 -10.58 -11.24 -53.31
C ILE A 957 -9.82 -12.05 -54.37
N SER A 958 -9.57 -13.34 -54.10
CA SER A 958 -8.99 -14.22 -55.14
C SER A 958 -9.97 -14.43 -56.30
N ASP A 959 -9.47 -14.58 -57.53
CA ASP A 959 -10.29 -14.85 -58.71
C ASP A 959 -11.20 -16.08 -58.54
N LYS A 960 -10.72 -17.10 -57.82
CA LYS A 960 -11.51 -18.30 -57.50
C LYS A 960 -12.70 -17.98 -56.61
N LEU A 961 -12.51 -17.17 -55.57
CA LEU A 961 -13.57 -16.76 -54.66
C LEU A 961 -14.57 -15.83 -55.37
N LEU A 962 -14.07 -14.93 -56.22
CA LEU A 962 -14.90 -14.02 -57.01
C LEU A 962 -15.86 -14.80 -57.92
N ARG A 963 -15.39 -15.83 -58.63
CA ARG A 963 -16.24 -16.70 -59.46
C ARG A 963 -17.33 -17.40 -58.65
N VAL A 964 -16.97 -17.98 -57.50
CA VAL A 964 -17.94 -18.65 -56.62
C VAL A 964 -19.00 -17.68 -56.10
N ILE A 965 -18.61 -16.43 -55.78
CA ILE A 965 -19.55 -15.39 -55.36
C ILE A 965 -20.52 -15.03 -56.49
N VAL A 966 -20.00 -14.79 -57.71
CA VAL A 966 -20.83 -14.43 -58.88
C VAL A 966 -21.84 -15.55 -59.17
N ASP A 967 -21.39 -16.81 -59.25
CA ASP A 967 -22.27 -17.95 -59.54
C ASP A 967 -23.31 -18.19 -58.43
N ALA A 968 -22.95 -17.91 -57.17
CA ALA A 968 -23.87 -18.06 -56.04
C ALA A 968 -24.93 -16.97 -56.00
N VAL A 969 -24.57 -15.72 -56.34
CA VAL A 969 -25.51 -14.59 -56.44
C VAL A 969 -26.52 -14.82 -57.57
N ASP A 970 -26.06 -15.31 -58.73
CA ASP A 970 -26.93 -15.66 -59.86
C ASP A 970 -27.93 -16.77 -59.48
N LYS A 971 -27.44 -17.87 -58.88
CA LYS A 971 -28.29 -18.96 -58.36
C LYS A 971 -29.23 -18.52 -57.23
N ALA A 972 -28.83 -17.50 -56.46
CA ALA A 972 -29.67 -16.90 -55.44
C ALA A 972 -30.80 -16.03 -56.03
N GLY A 973 -30.67 -15.60 -57.30
CA GLY A 973 -31.61 -14.71 -57.99
C GLY A 973 -31.51 -13.25 -57.54
N MET A 974 -30.34 -12.83 -57.04
CA MET A 974 -30.13 -11.54 -56.38
C MET A 974 -29.21 -10.62 -57.17
N LYS A 975 -29.04 -9.40 -56.68
CA LYS A 975 -27.99 -8.47 -57.12
C LYS A 975 -26.93 -8.30 -56.04
N ALA A 976 -25.69 -7.99 -56.42
CA ALA A 976 -24.65 -7.68 -55.45
C ALA A 976 -23.76 -6.50 -55.85
N VAL A 977 -23.37 -5.69 -54.86
CA VAL A 977 -22.32 -4.68 -54.98
C VAL A 977 -21.05 -5.22 -54.32
N ILE A 978 -19.98 -5.41 -55.09
CA ILE A 978 -18.69 -5.93 -54.62
C ILE A 978 -17.72 -4.76 -54.43
N CYS A 979 -17.26 -4.57 -53.19
CA CYS A 979 -16.28 -3.56 -52.81
C CYS A 979 -14.87 -4.19 -52.77
N ARG A 980 -13.96 -3.75 -53.65
CA ARG A 980 -12.61 -4.35 -53.81
C ARG A 980 -11.62 -3.97 -52.72
N GLY A 981 -11.70 -2.76 -52.16
CA GLY A 981 -10.76 -2.29 -51.14
C GLY A 981 -9.33 -2.06 -51.68
N TRP A 982 -8.40 -1.75 -50.78
CA TRP A 982 -7.03 -1.28 -51.10
C TRP A 982 -6.12 -2.36 -51.74
N ALA A 983 -6.36 -3.64 -51.50
CA ALA A 983 -5.46 -4.72 -51.95
C ALA A 983 -5.69 -5.18 -53.41
N GLY A 984 -6.11 -4.27 -54.28
CA GLY A 984 -6.62 -4.54 -55.64
C GLY A 984 -5.93 -5.68 -56.39
N ALA A 985 -6.71 -6.68 -56.79
CA ALA A 985 -6.36 -7.64 -57.84
C ALA A 985 -7.64 -8.32 -58.39
N GLY A 986 -7.81 -8.28 -59.72
CA GLY A 986 -8.82 -9.03 -60.47
C GLY A 986 -9.20 -8.31 -61.77
N ASN A 987 -8.95 -8.92 -62.93
CA ASN A 987 -9.28 -8.37 -64.26
C ASN A 987 -10.80 -8.11 -64.41
N ASP A 988 -11.19 -6.97 -65.00
CA ASP A 988 -12.57 -6.56 -65.32
C ASP A 988 -13.21 -7.40 -66.46
N ALA A 989 -12.96 -8.71 -66.48
CA ALA A 989 -13.56 -9.60 -67.47
C ALA A 989 -15.07 -9.72 -67.23
N HIS A 990 -15.85 -9.09 -68.12
CA HIS A 990 -17.31 -9.16 -68.31
C HIS A 990 -18.13 -9.65 -67.10
N MET A 991 -18.31 -8.77 -66.11
CA MET A 991 -19.19 -9.03 -64.98
C MET A 991 -20.66 -9.08 -65.44
N PRO A 992 -21.47 -10.06 -64.97
CA PRO A 992 -22.89 -10.12 -65.28
C PRO A 992 -23.63 -8.85 -64.81
N GLY A 993 -24.66 -8.41 -65.52
CA GLY A 993 -25.42 -7.18 -65.20
C GLY A 993 -26.14 -7.16 -63.84
N HIS A 994 -26.07 -8.25 -63.06
CA HIS A 994 -26.55 -8.33 -61.67
C HIS A 994 -25.42 -8.16 -60.63
N ILE A 995 -24.19 -7.90 -61.05
CA ILE A 995 -23.03 -7.61 -60.20
C ILE A 995 -22.50 -6.21 -60.54
N PHE A 996 -22.37 -5.36 -59.53
CA PHE A 996 -21.72 -4.06 -59.66
C PHE A 996 -20.43 -4.06 -58.83
N VAL A 997 -19.31 -3.68 -59.44
CA VAL A 997 -18.01 -3.67 -58.75
C VAL A 997 -17.54 -2.23 -58.55
N ILE A 998 -17.11 -1.91 -57.33
CA ILE A 998 -16.62 -0.57 -56.96
C ILE A 998 -15.37 -0.70 -56.09
N ASP A 999 -14.44 0.24 -56.21
CA ASP A 999 -13.18 0.19 -55.47
C ASP A 999 -13.36 0.62 -54.01
N GLU A 1000 -13.99 1.78 -53.76
CA GLU A 1000 -14.25 2.31 -52.43
C GLU A 1000 -15.60 3.04 -52.39
N VAL A 1001 -16.38 2.82 -51.33
CA VAL A 1001 -17.63 3.52 -51.05
C VAL A 1001 -17.84 3.60 -49.53
N PRO A 1002 -18.25 4.76 -48.98
CA PRO A 1002 -18.51 4.87 -47.55
C PRO A 1002 -19.62 3.91 -47.11
N HIS A 1003 -19.32 3.08 -46.11
CA HIS A 1003 -20.29 2.10 -45.57
C HIS A 1003 -21.54 2.78 -44.98
N SER A 1004 -21.38 3.97 -44.37
CA SER A 1004 -22.50 4.77 -43.87
C SER A 1004 -23.48 5.19 -44.98
N TRP A 1005 -23.01 5.24 -46.23
CA TRP A 1005 -23.85 5.51 -47.40
C TRP A 1005 -24.41 4.24 -48.04
N LEU A 1006 -23.58 3.21 -48.27
CA LEU A 1006 -24.03 2.00 -48.99
C LEU A 1006 -24.93 1.09 -48.13
N LEU A 1007 -24.55 0.83 -46.87
CA LEU A 1007 -25.20 -0.19 -46.04
C LEU A 1007 -26.70 0.06 -45.76
N PRO A 1008 -27.18 1.31 -45.56
CA PRO A 1008 -28.61 1.59 -45.46
C PRO A 1008 -29.45 1.21 -46.69
N ARG A 1009 -28.82 1.00 -47.85
CA ARG A 1009 -29.47 0.81 -49.17
C ARG A 1009 -29.46 -0.63 -49.67
N VAL A 1010 -28.93 -1.57 -48.89
CA VAL A 1010 -28.82 -3.00 -49.23
C VAL A 1010 -29.59 -3.88 -48.22
N LYS A 1011 -29.78 -5.16 -48.54
CA LYS A 1011 -30.55 -6.12 -47.72
C LYS A 1011 -29.70 -7.02 -46.83
N GLY A 1012 -28.39 -7.11 -47.07
CA GLY A 1012 -27.45 -7.85 -46.24
C GLY A 1012 -26.01 -7.53 -46.60
N PHE A 1013 -25.09 -7.79 -45.67
CA PHE A 1013 -23.66 -7.56 -45.88
C PHE A 1013 -22.84 -8.85 -45.72
N VAL A 1014 -22.09 -9.22 -46.77
CA VAL A 1014 -21.13 -10.32 -46.73
C VAL A 1014 -19.73 -9.74 -46.52
N HIS A 1015 -19.06 -10.11 -45.43
CA HIS A 1015 -17.74 -9.56 -45.12
C HIS A 1015 -16.83 -10.55 -44.40
N HIS A 1016 -15.56 -10.19 -44.24
CA HIS A 1016 -14.55 -11.05 -43.61
C HIS A 1016 -14.69 -11.17 -42.09
N GLY A 1017 -15.52 -10.36 -41.44
CA GLY A 1017 -15.68 -10.39 -39.99
C GLY A 1017 -14.76 -9.47 -39.20
N GLY A 1018 -14.10 -8.47 -39.80
CA GLY A 1018 -13.33 -7.50 -39.03
C GLY A 1018 -14.24 -6.61 -38.16
N ALA A 1019 -13.75 -6.21 -36.97
CA ALA A 1019 -14.51 -5.45 -35.98
C ALA A 1019 -15.24 -4.22 -36.56
N GLY A 1020 -14.60 -3.44 -37.42
CA GLY A 1020 -15.20 -2.25 -38.05
C GLY A 1020 -16.34 -2.55 -39.03
N HIS A 1021 -16.25 -3.65 -39.79
CA HIS A 1021 -17.33 -4.05 -40.72
C HIS A 1021 -18.52 -4.63 -39.95
N THR A 1022 -18.25 -5.41 -38.90
CA THR A 1022 -19.28 -5.89 -37.97
C THR A 1022 -20.01 -4.70 -37.32
N ALA A 1023 -19.26 -3.71 -36.82
CA ALA A 1023 -19.84 -2.51 -36.22
C ALA A 1023 -20.70 -1.71 -37.21
N ALA A 1024 -20.24 -1.55 -38.45
CA ALA A 1024 -20.97 -0.84 -39.51
C ALA A 1024 -22.30 -1.54 -39.85
N SER A 1025 -22.32 -2.87 -39.99
CA SER A 1025 -23.56 -3.63 -40.17
C SER A 1025 -24.55 -3.40 -39.04
N LEU A 1026 -24.10 -3.50 -37.79
CA LEU A 1026 -24.97 -3.36 -36.62
C LEU A 1026 -25.51 -1.95 -36.46
N ARG A 1027 -24.71 -0.93 -36.73
CA ARG A 1027 -25.16 0.48 -36.72
C ARG A 1027 -26.33 0.71 -37.68
N HIS A 1028 -26.41 -0.05 -38.77
CA HIS A 1028 -27.49 0.03 -39.74
C HIS A 1028 -28.55 -1.07 -39.58
N GLY A 1029 -28.45 -1.93 -38.57
CA GLY A 1029 -29.42 -3.01 -38.31
C GLY A 1029 -29.46 -4.05 -39.43
N LEU A 1030 -28.34 -4.27 -40.11
CA LEU A 1030 -28.27 -5.08 -41.33
C LEU A 1030 -27.84 -6.53 -41.02
N PRO A 1031 -28.56 -7.56 -41.52
CA PRO A 1031 -28.12 -8.95 -41.43
C PRO A 1031 -26.77 -9.15 -42.12
N MET A 1032 -25.91 -10.01 -41.55
CA MET A 1032 -24.55 -10.19 -42.05
C MET A 1032 -24.12 -11.65 -42.21
N LEU A 1033 -23.42 -11.97 -43.30
CA LEU A 1033 -22.76 -13.26 -43.51
C LEU A 1033 -21.26 -13.08 -43.38
N VAL A 1034 -20.65 -13.78 -42.42
CA VAL A 1034 -19.23 -13.64 -42.12
C VAL A 1034 -18.41 -14.78 -42.72
N MET A 1035 -17.35 -14.43 -43.47
CA MET A 1035 -16.40 -15.38 -44.06
C MET A 1035 -14.98 -15.08 -43.57
N PRO A 1036 -14.55 -15.64 -42.43
CA PRO A 1036 -13.28 -15.28 -41.82
C PRO A 1036 -12.07 -15.81 -42.60
N PHE A 1037 -11.01 -15.01 -42.63
CA PHE A 1037 -9.71 -15.33 -43.22
C PHE A 1037 -8.66 -15.60 -42.14
N PHE A 1038 -8.54 -14.75 -41.12
CA PHE A 1038 -7.51 -14.86 -40.07
C PHE A 1038 -7.87 -14.10 -38.79
N LEU A 1039 -7.18 -14.42 -37.69
CA LEU A 1039 -7.18 -13.69 -36.41
C LEU A 1039 -8.60 -13.46 -35.82
N ASP A 1040 -8.94 -12.22 -35.47
CA ASP A 1040 -10.17 -11.80 -34.78
C ASP A 1040 -11.45 -12.07 -35.57
N GLN A 1041 -11.33 -12.22 -36.88
CA GLN A 1041 -12.44 -12.50 -37.78
C GLN A 1041 -13.22 -13.76 -37.38
N PHE A 1042 -12.53 -14.79 -36.89
CA PHE A 1042 -13.18 -16.02 -36.41
C PHE A 1042 -14.02 -15.79 -35.15
N PHE A 1043 -13.59 -14.88 -34.28
CA PHE A 1043 -14.34 -14.53 -33.07
C PHE A 1043 -15.63 -13.80 -33.42
N TRP A 1044 -15.55 -12.76 -34.27
CA TRP A 1044 -16.74 -12.00 -34.68
C TRP A 1044 -17.73 -12.86 -35.46
N ALA A 1045 -17.24 -13.74 -36.34
CA ALA A 1045 -18.06 -14.71 -37.05
C ALA A 1045 -18.89 -15.59 -36.10
N SER A 1046 -18.25 -16.11 -35.04
CA SER A 1046 -18.92 -16.92 -34.03
C SER A 1046 -19.98 -16.12 -33.26
N LYS A 1047 -19.68 -14.88 -32.86
CA LYS A 1047 -20.63 -14.01 -32.13
C LYS A 1047 -21.84 -13.60 -32.97
N VAL A 1048 -21.64 -13.23 -34.24
CA VAL A 1048 -22.73 -12.92 -35.18
C VAL A 1048 -23.73 -14.08 -35.27
N HIS A 1049 -23.21 -15.31 -35.39
CA HIS A 1049 -24.05 -16.50 -35.47
C HIS A 1049 -24.78 -16.79 -34.16
N GLN A 1050 -24.08 -16.75 -33.02
CA GLN A 1050 -24.65 -17.00 -31.69
C GLN A 1050 -25.78 -16.01 -31.34
N LEU A 1051 -25.63 -14.76 -31.76
CA LEU A 1051 -26.61 -13.70 -31.51
C LEU A 1051 -27.74 -13.68 -32.54
N GLN A 1052 -27.75 -14.61 -33.49
CA GLN A 1052 -28.73 -14.70 -34.57
C GLN A 1052 -28.79 -13.42 -35.42
N LEU A 1053 -27.63 -12.91 -35.82
CA LEU A 1053 -27.49 -11.70 -36.66
C LEU A 1053 -27.23 -12.05 -38.13
N GLY A 1054 -27.14 -13.35 -38.44
CA GLY A 1054 -27.04 -13.87 -39.78
C GLY A 1054 -26.82 -15.38 -39.84
N PRO A 1055 -26.63 -15.94 -41.05
CA PRO A 1055 -26.41 -17.36 -41.28
C PRO A 1055 -25.12 -17.88 -40.65
N GLN A 1056 -24.93 -19.20 -40.68
CA GLN A 1056 -23.70 -19.83 -40.20
C GLN A 1056 -22.46 -19.33 -40.99
N PRO A 1057 -21.33 -19.01 -40.32
CA PRO A 1057 -20.12 -18.56 -41.00
C PRO A 1057 -19.58 -19.60 -41.98
N LEU A 1058 -19.03 -19.13 -43.10
CA LEU A 1058 -18.49 -20.00 -44.16
C LEU A 1058 -16.95 -19.90 -44.23
N ASP A 1059 -16.29 -21.05 -44.36
CA ASP A 1059 -14.84 -21.11 -44.62
C ASP A 1059 -14.58 -20.89 -46.12
N HIS A 1060 -14.03 -19.73 -46.46
CA HIS A 1060 -13.73 -19.32 -47.83
C HIS A 1060 -12.81 -20.32 -48.58
N ARG A 1061 -12.04 -21.15 -47.87
CA ARG A 1061 -11.13 -22.15 -48.47
C ARG A 1061 -11.84 -23.41 -48.94
N ARG A 1062 -13.01 -23.71 -48.38
CA ARG A 1062 -13.78 -24.95 -48.60
C ARG A 1062 -15.19 -24.70 -49.15
N ILE A 1063 -15.45 -23.47 -49.58
CA ILE A 1063 -16.79 -23.03 -49.96
C ILE A 1063 -17.22 -23.61 -51.31
N ASP A 1064 -18.45 -24.13 -51.32
CA ASP A 1064 -19.17 -24.56 -52.53
C ASP A 1064 -20.20 -23.49 -52.94
N THR A 1065 -20.46 -23.39 -54.24
CA THR A 1065 -21.41 -22.42 -54.82
C THR A 1065 -22.84 -22.67 -54.34
N GLN A 1066 -23.27 -23.94 -54.20
CA GLN A 1066 -24.62 -24.25 -53.73
C GLN A 1066 -24.79 -23.89 -52.26
N GLN A 1067 -23.78 -24.18 -51.43
CA GLN A 1067 -23.74 -23.77 -50.04
C GLN A 1067 -23.83 -22.25 -49.88
N LEU A 1068 -23.01 -21.49 -50.62
CA LEU A 1068 -23.04 -20.02 -50.58
C LEU A 1068 -24.40 -19.49 -51.04
N ALA A 1069 -24.97 -19.99 -52.13
CA ALA A 1069 -26.27 -19.54 -52.63
C ALA A 1069 -27.41 -19.74 -51.61
N MET A 1070 -27.40 -20.86 -50.86
CA MET A 1070 -28.36 -21.10 -49.78
C MET A 1070 -28.18 -20.09 -48.63
N SER A 1071 -26.95 -19.81 -48.22
CA SER A 1071 -26.66 -18.82 -47.17
C SER A 1071 -27.01 -17.39 -47.61
N LEU A 1072 -26.84 -17.03 -48.89
CA LEU A 1072 -27.28 -15.73 -49.41
C LEU A 1072 -28.81 -15.59 -49.39
N LYS A 1073 -29.55 -16.65 -49.76
CA LYS A 1073 -31.02 -16.71 -49.63
C LYS A 1073 -31.45 -16.54 -48.17
N GLU A 1074 -30.82 -17.27 -47.26
CA GLU A 1074 -31.12 -17.16 -45.83
C GLU A 1074 -30.81 -15.76 -45.28
N LEU A 1075 -29.66 -15.17 -45.67
CA LEU A 1075 -29.25 -13.82 -45.28
C LEU A 1075 -30.29 -12.76 -45.66
N SER A 1076 -30.87 -12.88 -46.87
CA SER A 1076 -31.88 -11.95 -47.40
C SER A 1076 -33.28 -12.11 -46.79
N SER A 1077 -33.49 -13.13 -45.96
CA SER A 1077 -34.78 -13.39 -45.33
C SER A 1077 -35.06 -12.44 -44.18
N THR A 1078 -36.31 -12.36 -43.73
CA THR A 1078 -36.70 -11.54 -42.58
C THR A 1078 -36.24 -12.10 -41.23
N LYS A 1079 -35.68 -13.33 -41.21
CA LYS A 1079 -35.31 -14.09 -40.00
C LYS A 1079 -34.44 -13.33 -39.01
N TYR A 1080 -33.52 -12.50 -39.50
CA TYR A 1080 -32.52 -11.81 -38.67
C TYR A 1080 -32.80 -10.32 -38.47
N VAL A 1081 -33.78 -9.76 -39.19
CA VAL A 1081 -34.00 -8.31 -39.28
C VAL A 1081 -34.40 -7.71 -37.94
N GLU A 1082 -35.34 -8.35 -37.23
CA GLU A 1082 -35.79 -7.88 -35.92
C GLU A 1082 -34.64 -7.86 -34.90
N ARG A 1083 -33.87 -8.94 -34.86
CA ARG A 1083 -32.73 -9.06 -33.95
C ARG A 1083 -31.61 -8.05 -34.26
N CYS A 1084 -31.33 -7.79 -35.54
CA CYS A 1084 -30.37 -6.77 -35.93
C CYS A 1084 -30.86 -5.35 -35.57
N ARG A 1085 -32.16 -5.10 -35.67
CA ARG A 1085 -32.78 -3.82 -35.27
C ARG A 1085 -32.75 -3.61 -33.76
N ASP A 1086 -32.94 -4.65 -32.96
CA ASP A 1086 -32.82 -4.58 -31.49
C ASP A 1086 -31.41 -4.16 -31.07
N ILE A 1087 -30.38 -4.79 -31.64
CA ILE A 1087 -28.99 -4.41 -31.36
C ILE A 1087 -28.71 -3.00 -31.86
N GLN A 1088 -29.21 -2.61 -33.03
CA GLN A 1088 -29.08 -1.25 -33.55
C GLN A 1088 -29.65 -0.21 -32.56
N LEU A 1089 -30.83 -0.45 -32.00
CA LEU A 1089 -31.43 0.45 -31.00
C LEU A 1089 -30.58 0.53 -29.73
N GLN A 1090 -30.00 -0.59 -29.28
CA GLN A 1090 -29.08 -0.61 -28.14
C GLN A 1090 -27.81 0.20 -28.43
N LEU A 1091 -27.24 0.08 -29.64
CA LEU A 1091 -26.08 0.85 -30.06
C LEU A 1091 -26.34 2.36 -30.07
N TYR A 1092 -27.55 2.81 -30.44
CA TYR A 1092 -27.90 4.24 -30.38
C TYR A 1092 -27.97 4.80 -28.95
N LEU A 1093 -28.20 3.95 -27.94
CA LEU A 1093 -28.21 4.35 -26.52
C LEU A 1093 -26.82 4.29 -25.88
N GLU A 1094 -25.88 3.58 -26.51
CA GLU A 1094 -24.49 3.52 -26.03
C GLU A 1094 -23.76 4.85 -26.26
N LYS A 1095 -22.78 5.14 -25.40
CA LYS A 1095 -21.88 6.29 -25.59
C LYS A 1095 -20.83 5.96 -26.64
N ASP A 1096 -20.33 6.96 -27.35
CA ASP A 1096 -19.18 6.80 -28.24
C ASP A 1096 -17.94 6.35 -27.43
N GLY A 1097 -17.42 5.18 -27.77
CA GLY A 1097 -16.28 4.58 -27.07
C GLY A 1097 -15.00 5.41 -27.17
N ALA A 1098 -14.82 6.18 -28.25
CA ALA A 1098 -13.69 7.08 -28.38
C ALA A 1098 -13.76 8.23 -27.35
N ARG A 1099 -14.96 8.80 -27.16
CA ARG A 1099 -15.21 9.81 -26.12
C ARG A 1099 -15.01 9.25 -24.73
N VAL A 1100 -15.54 8.06 -24.43
CA VAL A 1100 -15.37 7.41 -23.12
C VAL A 1100 -13.90 7.19 -22.78
N THR A 1101 -13.09 6.80 -23.78
CA THR A 1101 -11.65 6.61 -23.63
C THR A 1101 -10.93 7.94 -23.37
N ALA A 1102 -11.23 8.97 -24.17
CA ALA A 1102 -10.67 10.31 -24.00
C ALA A 1102 -11.03 10.92 -22.64
N ASP A 1103 -12.29 10.85 -22.23
CA ASP A 1103 -12.77 11.34 -20.92
C ASP A 1103 -12.01 10.68 -19.77
N ALA A 1104 -11.71 9.38 -19.88
CA ALA A 1104 -11.06 8.64 -18.83
C ALA A 1104 -9.55 8.92 -18.74
N ILE A 1105 -8.84 8.99 -19.86
CA ILE A 1105 -7.41 9.35 -19.84
C ILE A 1105 -7.21 10.79 -19.36
N THR A 1106 -8.04 11.75 -19.81
CA THR A 1106 -7.99 13.13 -19.32
C THR A 1106 -8.32 13.21 -17.84
N ARG A 1107 -9.32 12.45 -17.36
CA ARG A 1107 -9.58 12.34 -15.92
C ARG A 1107 -8.37 11.82 -15.17
N SER A 1108 -7.70 10.76 -15.63
CA SER A 1108 -6.49 10.27 -14.98
C SER A 1108 -5.35 11.30 -15.02
N VAL A 1109 -5.22 12.09 -16.09
CA VAL A 1109 -4.28 13.23 -16.14
C VAL A 1109 -4.65 14.29 -15.10
N LEU A 1110 -5.92 14.59 -14.89
CA LEU A 1110 -6.36 15.63 -13.94
C LEU A 1110 -6.38 15.16 -12.48
N THR A 1111 -6.69 13.89 -12.20
CA THR A 1111 -6.92 13.38 -10.84
C THR A 1111 -5.79 12.52 -10.31
N GLU A 1112 -5.06 11.81 -11.17
CA GLU A 1112 -4.01 10.85 -10.77
C GLU A 1112 -2.60 11.39 -10.99
N ARG A 1113 -2.41 12.39 -11.87
CA ARG A 1113 -1.16 13.14 -11.96
C ARG A 1113 -1.00 13.95 -10.66
N LYS A 1114 0.09 13.74 -9.91
CA LYS A 1114 0.43 14.60 -8.75
C LYS A 1114 0.94 15.93 -9.32
N VAL A 1115 0.03 16.81 -9.75
CA VAL A 1115 0.39 18.15 -10.22
C VAL A 1115 0.81 18.97 -9.01
N SER A 1116 2.12 19.07 -8.79
CA SER A 1116 2.69 20.08 -7.91
C SER A 1116 2.71 21.40 -8.66
N TYR A 1117 2.35 22.48 -7.99
CA TYR A 1117 2.49 23.82 -8.56
C TYR A 1117 3.83 24.43 -8.15
N CYS A 1118 4.35 25.32 -8.98
CA CYS A 1118 5.60 25.99 -8.69
C CYS A 1118 5.46 26.84 -7.43
N SER A 1119 6.39 26.68 -6.48
CA SER A 1119 6.42 27.45 -5.23
C SER A 1119 6.58 28.96 -5.46
N ILE A 1120 7.18 29.34 -6.58
CA ILE A 1120 7.44 30.73 -6.96
C ILE A 1120 6.30 31.30 -7.82
N LEU A 1121 5.79 30.51 -8.78
CA LEU A 1121 4.69 30.87 -9.67
C LEU A 1121 3.56 29.85 -9.54
N PRO A 1122 2.68 29.97 -8.52
CA PRO A 1122 1.69 28.95 -8.18
C PRO A 1122 0.69 28.61 -9.30
N ASP A 1123 0.53 29.48 -10.30
CA ASP A 1123 -0.35 29.22 -11.44
C ASP A 1123 0.26 28.23 -12.47
N LEU A 1124 1.57 27.97 -12.40
CA LEU A 1124 2.28 27.08 -13.33
C LEU A 1124 2.60 25.72 -12.69
N GLU A 1125 2.49 24.65 -13.48
CA GLU A 1125 2.88 23.31 -13.02
C GLU A 1125 4.41 23.23 -12.78
N ALA A 1126 4.79 22.59 -11.67
CA ALA A 1126 6.18 22.35 -11.31
C ALA A 1126 6.73 21.12 -12.00
N GLN A 1127 7.68 21.35 -12.92
CA GLN A 1127 8.40 20.29 -13.63
C GLN A 1127 9.68 19.85 -12.89
N TRP A 1128 10.19 20.71 -12.00
CA TRP A 1128 11.45 20.53 -11.31
C TRP A 1128 11.29 20.60 -9.79
N VAL A 1129 12.17 19.91 -9.10
CA VAL A 1129 12.39 20.03 -7.65
C VAL A 1129 13.86 20.34 -7.43
N HIS A 1130 14.16 21.37 -6.65
CA HIS A 1130 15.53 21.66 -6.28
C HIS A 1130 16.03 20.64 -5.24
N ALA A 1131 17.11 19.93 -5.56
CA ALA A 1131 17.62 18.81 -4.77
C ALA A 1131 18.02 19.21 -3.34
N GLY A 1132 18.55 20.43 -3.16
CA GLY A 1132 19.01 20.92 -1.87
C GLY A 1132 17.91 21.47 -0.95
N SER A 1133 16.87 22.12 -1.51
CA SER A 1133 15.80 22.76 -0.71
C SER A 1133 14.44 22.05 -0.78
N GLY A 1134 14.25 21.14 -1.73
CA GLY A 1134 12.96 20.51 -2.00
C GLY A 1134 11.95 21.43 -2.68
N THR A 1135 12.35 22.63 -3.11
CA THR A 1135 11.44 23.62 -3.69
C THR A 1135 11.00 23.23 -5.10
N HIS A 1136 9.69 23.24 -5.33
CA HIS A 1136 9.07 22.94 -6.60
C HIS A 1136 9.14 24.14 -7.55
N LEU A 1137 9.72 23.95 -8.73
CA LEU A 1137 9.92 24.97 -9.75
C LEU A 1137 9.23 24.58 -11.06
N SER A 1138 8.55 25.53 -11.69
CA SER A 1138 8.11 25.39 -13.09
C SER A 1138 9.34 25.41 -14.01
N GLY A 1139 9.19 24.90 -15.24
CA GLY A 1139 10.25 24.98 -16.24
C GLY A 1139 10.75 26.42 -16.46
N ALA A 1140 9.84 27.39 -16.46
CA ALA A 1140 10.16 28.81 -16.60
C ALA A 1140 10.91 29.39 -15.38
N SER A 1141 10.48 29.08 -14.16
CA SER A 1141 11.17 29.53 -12.94
C SER A 1141 12.57 28.93 -12.82
N ALA A 1142 12.71 27.64 -13.13
CA ALA A 1142 14.01 26.96 -13.18
C ALA A 1142 14.93 27.59 -14.24
N ALA A 1143 14.42 27.78 -15.46
CA ALA A 1143 15.19 28.41 -16.53
C ALA A 1143 15.62 29.83 -16.18
N CYS A 1144 14.77 30.61 -15.49
CA CYS A 1144 15.06 31.96 -15.05
C CYS A 1144 16.18 31.99 -13.99
N LEU A 1145 16.09 31.12 -12.99
CA LEU A 1145 17.12 31.04 -11.94
C LEU A 1145 18.46 30.55 -12.51
N VAL A 1146 18.43 29.60 -13.46
CA VAL A 1146 19.65 29.11 -14.11
C VAL A 1146 20.26 30.15 -15.05
N SER A 1147 19.46 30.86 -15.85
CA SER A 1147 19.98 31.89 -16.78
C SER A 1147 20.63 33.08 -16.05
N HIS A 1148 20.28 33.31 -14.79
CA HIS A 1148 20.86 34.33 -13.93
C HIS A 1148 22.01 33.82 -13.04
N ASN A 1149 22.49 32.59 -13.28
CA ASN A 1149 23.54 31.92 -12.50
C ASN A 1149 23.21 31.77 -10.99
N ILE A 1150 21.93 31.73 -10.65
CA ILE A 1150 21.47 31.48 -9.26
C ILE A 1150 21.42 29.98 -8.99
N LEU A 1151 21.06 29.17 -9.98
CA LEU A 1151 21.06 27.71 -9.91
C LEU A 1151 21.82 27.10 -11.09
N ASP A 1152 22.25 25.84 -10.95
CA ASP A 1152 22.65 25.00 -12.08
C ASP A 1152 21.54 23.96 -12.33
N TRP A 1153 21.35 23.55 -13.59
CA TRP A 1153 20.46 22.45 -13.91
C TRP A 1153 20.82 21.18 -13.12
N SER A 1154 22.08 20.92 -12.79
CA SER A 1154 22.49 19.77 -11.96
C SER A 1154 21.86 19.76 -10.56
N HIS A 1155 21.40 20.90 -10.05
CA HIS A 1155 20.72 21.01 -8.77
C HIS A 1155 19.22 20.70 -8.85
N LEU A 1156 18.70 20.41 -10.04
CA LEU A 1156 17.28 20.20 -10.30
C LEU A 1156 16.98 18.76 -10.72
N GLU A 1157 16.03 18.14 -10.02
CA GLU A 1157 15.46 16.84 -10.30
C GLU A 1157 14.06 16.98 -10.92
N LEU A 1158 13.65 16.05 -11.79
CA LEU A 1158 12.32 16.09 -12.41
C LEU A 1158 11.24 15.66 -11.41
N THR A 1159 10.15 16.44 -11.30
CA THR A 1159 8.99 16.06 -10.49
C THR A 1159 8.29 14.83 -11.09
N PRO A 1160 8.04 13.75 -10.32
CA PRO A 1160 7.35 12.58 -10.85
C PRO A 1160 5.87 12.89 -11.13
N GLY A 1161 5.49 12.90 -12.42
CA GLY A 1161 4.13 13.26 -12.86
C GLY A 1161 3.04 12.26 -12.46
N PHE A 1162 3.28 10.97 -12.62
CA PHE A 1162 2.31 9.89 -12.34
C PHE A 1162 2.98 8.72 -11.63
N SER A 1163 2.37 8.23 -10.55
CA SER A 1163 2.92 7.12 -9.76
C SER A 1163 2.43 5.76 -10.25
N TRP A 1164 3.36 4.95 -10.75
CA TRP A 1164 3.12 3.56 -11.13
C TRP A 1164 3.13 2.58 -9.94
N SER A 1165 3.63 2.98 -8.76
CA SER A 1165 3.81 2.09 -7.61
C SER A 1165 2.49 1.59 -6.99
N LYS A 1166 1.38 2.33 -7.17
CA LYS A 1166 0.04 1.92 -6.67
C LYS A 1166 -0.72 0.95 -7.58
N LYS A 1167 -0.32 0.81 -8.85
CA LYS A 1167 -1.00 -0.06 -9.85
C LYS A 1167 -0.30 -1.40 -10.06
N GLN A 1168 0.76 -1.70 -9.30
CA GLN A 1168 1.39 -3.03 -9.28
C GLN A 1168 0.55 -4.00 -8.42
N SER A 1169 -0.07 -4.95 -9.12
CA SER A 1169 -0.78 -6.16 -8.71
C SER A 1169 -1.44 -6.25 -7.32
N LYS A 1170 -2.78 -6.42 -7.31
CA LYS A 1170 -3.41 -7.33 -6.32
C LYS A 1170 -2.93 -8.75 -6.62
N LYS A 1171 -2.70 -9.55 -5.57
CA LYS A 1171 -2.39 -11.00 -5.69
C LYS A 1171 -3.40 -11.65 -6.63
N SER A 1172 -2.90 -12.38 -7.62
CA SER A 1172 -3.70 -13.24 -8.47
C SER A 1172 -4.50 -14.23 -7.61
N PRO A 1173 -5.71 -14.65 -8.02
CA PRO A 1173 -6.42 -15.77 -7.40
C PRO A 1173 -5.47 -16.94 -7.10
N ALA A 1174 -5.56 -17.56 -5.92
CA ALA A 1174 -4.62 -18.58 -5.44
C ALA A 1174 -4.37 -19.74 -6.42
N PHE A 1175 -5.36 -20.07 -7.25
CA PHE A 1175 -5.25 -21.05 -8.34
C PHE A 1175 -4.25 -20.63 -9.43
N LEU A 1176 -4.27 -19.36 -9.82
CA LEU A 1176 -3.32 -18.80 -10.78
C LEU A 1176 -1.93 -18.72 -10.17
N GLU A 1177 -1.80 -18.36 -8.88
CA GLU A 1177 -0.51 -18.39 -8.19
C GLU A 1177 0.10 -19.80 -8.13
N ALA A 1178 -0.72 -20.84 -8.00
CA ALA A 1178 -0.28 -22.24 -8.07
C ALA A 1178 0.19 -22.64 -9.48
N ILE A 1179 -0.56 -22.27 -10.53
CA ILE A 1179 -0.15 -22.48 -11.92
C ILE A 1179 1.12 -21.66 -12.24
N PHE A 1180 1.23 -20.42 -11.73
CA PHE A 1180 2.42 -19.57 -11.88
C PHE A 1180 3.62 -20.16 -11.18
N LYS A 1181 3.49 -20.67 -9.96
CA LYS A 1181 4.58 -21.35 -9.26
C LYS A 1181 5.02 -22.60 -10.01
N LEU A 1182 4.09 -23.38 -10.53
CA LEU A 1182 4.37 -24.59 -11.33
C LEU A 1182 5.04 -24.26 -12.66
N THR A 1183 4.54 -23.26 -13.40
CA THR A 1183 5.13 -22.81 -14.67
C THR A 1183 6.44 -22.07 -14.49
N THR A 1184 6.63 -21.31 -13.40
CA THR A 1184 7.93 -20.70 -13.04
C THR A 1184 8.93 -21.78 -12.63
N LEU A 1185 8.49 -22.90 -12.06
CA LEU A 1185 9.33 -24.07 -11.82
C LEU A 1185 9.73 -24.75 -13.13
N ILE A 1186 8.80 -24.89 -14.08
CA ILE A 1186 9.04 -25.47 -15.41
C ILE A 1186 9.92 -24.55 -16.27
N ILE A 1187 9.65 -23.24 -16.28
CA ILE A 1187 10.46 -22.23 -16.99
C ILE A 1187 11.80 -22.09 -16.31
N GLY A 1188 11.88 -22.06 -14.98
CA GLY A 1188 13.12 -22.09 -14.22
C GLY A 1188 13.95 -23.31 -14.57
N PHE A 1189 13.32 -24.47 -14.74
CA PHE A 1189 13.95 -25.69 -15.25
C PHE A 1189 14.47 -25.53 -16.69
N PHE A 1190 13.71 -24.89 -17.59
CA PHE A 1190 14.19 -24.59 -18.96
C PHE A 1190 15.23 -23.46 -19.04
N TYR A 1191 15.19 -22.47 -18.15
CA TYR A 1191 16.15 -21.38 -18.04
C TYR A 1191 17.46 -21.88 -17.44
N ILE A 1192 17.38 -22.84 -16.50
CA ILE A 1192 18.53 -23.59 -16.00
C ILE A 1192 19.11 -24.44 -17.13
N LEU A 1193 18.29 -25.09 -17.96
CA LEU A 1193 18.77 -25.82 -19.15
C LEU A 1193 19.43 -24.88 -20.17
N ASP A 1194 18.84 -23.73 -20.49
CA ASP A 1194 19.38 -22.75 -21.45
C ASP A 1194 20.64 -22.04 -20.89
N ALA A 1195 20.67 -21.75 -19.59
CA ALA A 1195 21.86 -21.25 -18.89
C ALA A 1195 22.97 -22.32 -18.80
N MET A 1196 22.62 -23.60 -18.64
CA MET A 1196 23.57 -24.72 -18.70
C MET A 1196 24.12 -24.90 -20.12
N PHE A 1197 23.32 -24.73 -21.17
CA PHE A 1197 23.79 -24.74 -22.57
C PHE A 1197 24.63 -23.51 -22.92
N GLY A 1198 24.26 -22.32 -22.42
CA GLY A 1198 25.04 -21.09 -22.56
C GLY A 1198 26.39 -21.12 -21.81
N TRP A 1199 26.46 -21.85 -20.70
CA TRP A 1199 27.70 -22.06 -19.93
C TRP A 1199 28.71 -22.95 -20.68
N ILE A 1200 28.23 -23.86 -21.55
CA ILE A 1200 29.07 -24.75 -22.38
C ILE A 1200 29.67 -24.02 -23.60
N ILE A 1201 29.14 -22.86 -24.00
CA ILE A 1201 29.61 -22.10 -25.19
C ILE A 1201 30.31 -20.78 -24.82
N GLY A 1202 30.73 -20.60 -23.55
CA GLY A 1202 31.72 -19.58 -23.19
C GLY A 1202 31.32 -18.15 -23.54
N ARG A 1203 30.23 -17.63 -22.94
CA ARG A 1203 30.01 -16.19 -22.82
C ARG A 1203 29.91 -15.79 -21.36
N GLY A 1204 30.96 -15.11 -20.88
CA GLY A 1204 31.03 -14.57 -19.53
C GLY A 1204 29.95 -13.52 -19.27
N PHE A 1205 29.35 -13.59 -18.08
CA PHE A 1205 28.60 -12.49 -17.51
C PHE A 1205 29.59 -11.47 -16.98
N ASN A 1206 29.69 -10.30 -17.64
CA ASN A 1206 30.38 -9.15 -17.11
C ASN A 1206 29.45 -7.96 -16.89
N ASP A 1207 29.81 -7.22 -15.85
CA ASP A 1207 29.52 -5.82 -15.53
C ASP A 1207 28.17 -5.44 -14.91
N LYS A 1208 28.15 -5.53 -13.56
CA LYS A 1208 27.56 -4.50 -12.70
C LYS A 1208 28.58 -3.38 -12.49
N THR A 1209 28.69 -2.49 -13.47
CA THR A 1209 29.27 -1.15 -13.30
C THR A 1209 28.21 -0.12 -13.67
N ARG A 1210 27.56 0.46 -12.66
CA ARG A 1210 26.68 1.63 -12.82
C ARG A 1210 27.56 2.87 -12.88
N LEU A 1211 28.02 3.21 -14.08
CA LEU A 1211 28.61 4.50 -14.41
C LEU A 1211 27.99 4.98 -15.73
N SER A 1212 26.88 5.70 -15.63
CA SER A 1212 26.46 6.64 -16.68
C SER A 1212 25.69 7.78 -16.04
N GLY A 1213 26.32 8.95 -15.98
CA GLY A 1213 25.78 10.12 -15.32
C GLY A 1213 24.47 10.61 -15.93
N HIS A 1214 23.67 11.27 -15.10
CA HIS A 1214 22.40 11.95 -15.40
C HIS A 1214 22.42 12.94 -16.60
N LYS A 1215 23.56 13.14 -17.27
CA LYS A 1215 23.72 14.09 -18.38
C LYS A 1215 23.02 13.65 -19.68
N ASN A 1216 22.73 12.36 -19.87
CA ASN A 1216 22.20 11.81 -21.13
C ASN A 1216 20.72 11.36 -21.10
N ASP A 1217 19.92 11.67 -20.07
CA ASP A 1217 18.49 11.32 -20.08
C ASP A 1217 17.71 12.19 -21.10
N PRO A 1218 17.09 11.60 -22.14
CA PRO A 1218 16.40 12.36 -23.18
C PRO A 1218 15.16 13.10 -22.69
N ILE A 1219 14.43 12.60 -21.67
CA ILE A 1219 13.28 13.30 -21.10
C ILE A 1219 13.74 14.55 -20.37
N ARG A 1220 14.84 14.45 -19.62
CA ARG A 1220 15.42 15.57 -18.89
C ARG A 1220 15.82 16.71 -19.83
N GLN A 1221 16.48 16.38 -20.93
CA GLN A 1221 16.89 17.39 -21.92
C GLN A 1221 15.69 18.07 -22.59
N ALA A 1222 14.66 17.30 -22.97
CA ALA A 1222 13.45 17.86 -23.56
C ALA A 1222 12.70 18.80 -22.59
N ARG A 1223 12.63 18.45 -21.30
CA ARG A 1223 12.01 19.31 -20.26
C ARG A 1223 12.81 20.59 -20.00
N ILE A 1224 14.14 20.56 -20.11
CA ILE A 1224 14.97 21.77 -20.03
C ILE A 1224 14.62 22.72 -21.18
N GLN A 1225 14.58 22.18 -22.41
CA GLN A 1225 14.24 22.97 -23.60
C GLN A 1225 12.81 23.53 -23.53
N GLN A 1226 11.84 22.77 -23.01
CA GLN A 1226 10.49 23.28 -22.71
C GLN A 1226 10.53 24.44 -21.71
N GLY A 1227 11.28 24.32 -20.61
CA GLY A 1227 11.36 25.39 -19.60
C GLY A 1227 11.96 26.70 -20.13
N VAL A 1228 12.98 26.60 -20.98
CA VAL A 1228 13.59 27.77 -21.66
C VAL A 1228 12.60 28.43 -22.60
N HIS A 1229 11.88 27.64 -23.39
CA HIS A 1229 10.81 28.14 -24.27
C HIS A 1229 9.69 28.80 -23.46
N ASP A 1230 9.22 28.16 -22.39
CA ASP A 1230 8.12 28.64 -21.54
C ASP A 1230 8.47 29.98 -20.88
N LEU A 1231 9.73 30.19 -20.45
CA LEU A 1231 10.19 31.48 -19.92
C LEU A 1231 10.14 32.59 -20.98
N MET A 1232 10.62 32.32 -22.20
CA MET A 1232 10.56 33.29 -23.30
C MET A 1232 9.12 33.64 -23.67
N PHE A 1233 8.25 32.63 -23.72
CA PHE A 1233 6.83 32.81 -24.01
C PHE A 1233 6.12 33.69 -22.98
N ILE A 1234 6.40 33.51 -21.68
CA ILE A 1234 5.88 34.37 -20.60
C ILE A 1234 6.37 35.81 -20.78
N LYS A 1235 7.64 36.02 -21.11
CA LYS A 1235 8.21 37.35 -21.32
C LYS A 1235 7.53 38.11 -22.46
N GLU A 1236 7.30 37.44 -23.59
CA GLU A 1236 6.65 38.04 -24.76
C GLU A 1236 5.20 38.44 -24.49
N HIS A 1237 4.47 37.69 -23.63
CA HIS A 1237 3.03 37.88 -23.39
C HIS A 1237 2.68 38.60 -22.08
N THR A 1238 3.68 38.97 -21.26
CA THR A 1238 3.52 39.81 -20.06
C THR A 1238 4.14 41.20 -20.21
N ALA A 1239 4.62 41.52 -21.41
CA ALA A 1239 5.22 42.80 -21.77
C ALA A 1239 4.16 43.91 -21.91
N ASP A 1240 3.75 44.47 -20.78
CA ASP A 1240 3.32 45.87 -20.71
C ASP A 1240 4.56 46.70 -20.39
N GLU A 1241 4.81 47.81 -21.09
CA GLU A 1241 6.11 48.54 -21.10
C GLU A 1241 6.61 49.03 -19.71
N LYS A 1242 5.80 48.92 -18.65
CA LYS A 1242 6.17 49.21 -17.25
C LYS A 1242 6.52 47.97 -16.39
N ARG A 1243 6.37 46.74 -16.91
CA ARG A 1243 6.47 45.48 -16.14
C ARG A 1243 7.56 44.51 -16.58
N GLN A 1244 8.34 44.80 -17.62
CA GLN A 1244 9.42 43.91 -18.08
C GLN A 1244 10.46 43.57 -16.98
N GLY A 1245 10.64 44.44 -15.99
CA GLY A 1245 11.47 44.18 -14.81
C GLY A 1245 10.80 43.46 -13.64
N THR A 1246 9.53 43.01 -13.73
CA THR A 1246 8.80 42.47 -12.55
C THR A 1246 8.81 40.96 -12.42
N ILE A 1247 8.77 40.16 -13.48
CA ILE A 1247 8.62 38.69 -13.33
C ILE A 1247 9.92 38.01 -12.90
N GLU A 1248 11.06 38.36 -13.49
CA GLU A 1248 12.36 37.80 -13.11
C GLU A 1248 12.76 38.30 -11.71
N VAL A 1249 12.54 39.59 -11.42
CA VAL A 1249 12.75 40.16 -10.08
C VAL A 1249 11.82 39.52 -9.05
N HIS A 1250 10.58 39.18 -9.42
CA HIS A 1250 9.66 38.44 -8.55
C HIS A 1250 10.13 37.01 -8.31
N ILE A 1251 10.55 36.29 -9.36
CA ILE A 1251 11.05 34.92 -9.26
C ILE A 1251 12.29 34.88 -8.36
N ILE A 1252 13.24 35.78 -8.59
CA ILE A 1252 14.48 35.89 -7.82
C ILE A 1252 14.18 36.36 -6.39
N GLY A 1253 13.31 37.35 -6.20
CA GLY A 1253 12.95 37.86 -4.88
C GLY A 1253 12.22 36.83 -4.01
N LYS A 1254 11.28 36.06 -4.58
CA LYS A 1254 10.62 34.95 -3.87
C LYS A 1254 11.59 33.80 -3.63
N TRP A 1255 12.49 33.49 -4.57
CA TRP A 1255 13.57 32.53 -4.32
C TRP A 1255 14.44 32.94 -3.14
N ASP A 1256 14.80 34.21 -3.04
CA ASP A 1256 15.62 34.75 -1.94
C ASP A 1256 14.92 34.70 -0.57
N ILE A 1257 13.60 34.95 -0.54
CA ILE A 1257 12.78 34.83 0.68
C ILE A 1257 12.61 33.38 1.13
N HIS A 1258 12.50 32.44 0.19
CA HIS A 1258 12.27 31.03 0.49
C HIS A 1258 13.57 30.24 0.76
N ASP A 1259 14.62 30.43 -0.05
CA ASP A 1259 15.81 29.56 -0.09
C ASP A 1259 17.15 30.29 -0.33
N GLY A 1260 17.15 31.50 -0.89
CA GLY A 1260 18.38 32.16 -1.38
C GLY A 1260 19.36 32.63 -0.29
N VAL A 1261 18.95 32.71 0.97
CA VAL A 1261 19.86 32.92 2.12
C VAL A 1261 20.64 31.65 2.45
N ARG A 1262 19.98 30.47 2.42
CA ARG A 1262 20.64 29.16 2.63
C ARG A 1262 21.60 28.81 1.50
N TYR A 1263 21.22 29.11 0.26
CA TYR A 1263 22.05 28.81 -0.91
C TYR A 1263 23.33 29.65 -0.97
N ARG A 1264 23.26 30.97 -0.67
CA ARG A 1264 24.45 31.84 -0.63
C ARG A 1264 25.46 31.40 0.44
N GLN A 1265 24.98 30.97 1.60
CA GLN A 1265 25.84 30.42 2.67
C GLN A 1265 26.53 29.11 2.27
N MET A 1266 25.90 28.25 1.45
CA MET A 1266 26.54 27.03 0.94
C MET A 1266 27.56 27.30 -0.17
N PHE A 1267 27.29 28.29 -1.03
CA PHE A 1267 28.19 28.62 -2.15
C PHE A 1267 29.45 29.37 -1.70
N ASP A 1268 29.35 30.23 -0.68
CA ASP A 1268 30.51 30.91 -0.10
C ASP A 1268 31.44 29.94 0.65
N VAL A 1269 30.92 28.82 1.17
CA VAL A 1269 31.72 27.73 1.79
C VAL A 1269 32.37 26.81 0.75
N ALA A 1270 31.81 26.68 -0.45
CA ALA A 1270 32.41 25.88 -1.53
C ALA A 1270 33.47 26.64 -2.33
N LYS A 1271 33.57 27.97 -2.15
CA LYS A 1271 34.52 28.86 -2.84
C LYS A 1271 35.71 29.27 -1.96
N ALA A 1272 35.58 29.10 -0.64
CA ALA A 1272 36.65 29.18 0.35
C ALA A 1272 37.30 27.81 0.53
#